data_AF-A0AA88RJZ0-F1
#
_entry.id   AF-A0AA88RJZ0-F1
#
_cell.length_a   1.000
_cell.length_b   1.000
_cell.length_c   1.000
_cell.angle_alpha   90.00
_cell.angle_beta   90.00
_cell.angle_gamma   90.00
#
_symmetry.space_group_name_H-M   'P 1'
#
loop_
_entity.id
_entity.type
_entity.pdbx_description
1 polymer ?
#
loop_
_entity_poly.entity_id
_entity_poly.type
_entity_poly.pdbx_seq_one_letter_code
_entity_poly.pdbx_strand_id
1 'polypeptide(L)'
;MSLAAIGFLGVLARLYHALVVTPNRLRSLLKKQGISGPPPKFILGNILEIKRSRDAVSKAATTEVPDSHNCGSALLPFFDPWRKQYGDVFMFALGNTQILHVTEPDMVREITTCTSLDLGKPLYQAKERGALLGQGILTSNGAYWAHQRKILAPELYMDKVKGMYNIIQESTVTLINSWKSIVETQGGIAEIKIDQDMRSFSGDVISRACFGSNFSKGEEIFLKLRALQEESSKKILATGIPGMRLLPTKSNREQWALEKEIRTLILQVVKERNEVGYEKDLLQMVLEGAKSGNFSQETIDSFIVDNCKNIYLAGYETTAISAVWCLMLLASNPEWQDRVRAEALEVCKGQIPNADMVRKMKQLTMVINESLRLYPPVAVVSREAFKDMKFGAINVPKGVNVWTLVTTLHTDPEIWGQDSYKFNPGRFANGITGACKLPHLYMPFGVGPRVCLGQNLAQVELKILVSLIVANFSFSLSPNYVHKPALNLVIEPGNGVDLLVKKLVHKSSEKDGDVFMFALGNTQILYVTQPDMVREITTCTSLDLGKPSYQAKERGALLGQGILTSNGAYWAHQRKIIAPELYMEKVKGMYTLIQESTVTLLNSWENIVESQGGVADIKIDQHMRSFSGDVISRACFGSNFSKGEEIFSRLRALQEESSKKVLATGIPGMRLLPTKSNREQWTLEKEIRTLILEVVKERNEAKHENDLLQMVLEGAKNSNLSQDTIDRFIVDNCKNIYLAGYETTAISATWCLMLLASNQEWQDRVRAEVVEVCKGQIPDTNMVRKMKQLTMVINESLRLYPPVAVVSREAFKDMKFGDINVPKGVNIWTLVTALHTDPEIWGPEAYKFKPDRFANGITGEVFMFSLGNTQILHVTQPDMVKEITTCTSLDLGKPSYQAKERGALLGQGVLTSNGAHWAHQRKVIAPELYMDKVKGMYNLITESTMTLLDSWKNIIDAQGGIADIKIDQHMRSFSGDVISRACFGSNFSKGEEIFLKLRALQEESSKKVLATGIPGMRYLPTKSNREQWSLEKEIRTLILQVVKERNAAKHEKDLLQSVLEGAKNSDLSQDAINTFIVDNCKNIYLAGYETTAVSATWCLMLLASNPEWQARVRAEALEVCKGQVPNADMVRKMKQLTMVINESLRLYPPVAVVSREAFKNMKFGNINVPEGVNLWTFVLTIHTDPEIWGEDAYQFNPDRFANGITGACKLPHLYMPFGVGPRVCLGQNLALVELKILISLIVSNFSFSLSPTYIHSPSLNLVIEPQHGVNLYLKKL
;
A
#
# COMPACT_ATOMS: atom_id res chain seq x y z
N MET A 1 -34.97 82.19 -28.07
CA MET A 1 -34.34 81.15 -27.23
C MET A 1 -32.83 81.31 -27.32
N SER A 2 -32.12 81.45 -26.19
CA SER A 2 -30.66 81.62 -26.19
C SER A 2 -29.93 80.37 -26.71
N LEU A 3 -28.71 80.53 -27.24
CA LEU A 3 -27.84 79.40 -27.62
C LEU A 3 -27.67 78.37 -26.48
N ALA A 4 -27.72 78.82 -25.22
CA ALA A 4 -27.73 77.95 -24.04
C ALA A 4 -29.03 77.12 -23.91
N ALA A 5 -30.20 77.68 -24.26
CA ALA A 5 -31.46 76.93 -24.28
C ALA A 5 -31.52 75.89 -25.41
N ILE A 6 -30.97 76.20 -26.59
CA ILE A 6 -30.84 75.24 -27.70
C ILE A 6 -29.84 74.13 -27.34
N GLY A 7 -28.71 74.48 -26.72
CA GLY A 7 -27.75 73.51 -26.21
C GLY A 7 -28.35 72.62 -25.12
N PHE A 8 -29.12 73.19 -24.19
CA PHE A 8 -29.81 72.45 -23.13
C PHE A 8 -30.89 71.51 -23.67
N LEU A 9 -31.71 71.97 -24.62
CA LEU A 9 -32.70 71.13 -25.32
C LEU A 9 -32.02 70.01 -26.12
N GLY A 10 -30.87 70.29 -26.76
CA GLY A 10 -30.08 69.28 -27.45
C GLY A 10 -29.51 68.21 -26.52
N VAL A 11 -29.07 68.60 -25.32
CA VAL A 11 -28.63 67.67 -24.27
C VAL A 11 -29.81 66.84 -23.76
N LEU A 12 -30.98 67.46 -23.48
CA LEU A 12 -32.19 66.75 -23.07
C LEU A 12 -32.69 65.77 -24.13
N ALA A 13 -32.65 66.14 -25.41
CA ALA A 13 -33.01 65.25 -26.52
C ALA A 13 -32.05 64.06 -26.64
N ARG A 14 -30.73 64.30 -26.51
CA ARG A 14 -29.72 63.22 -26.48
C ARG A 14 -29.90 62.31 -25.28
N LEU A 15 -30.19 62.86 -24.09
CA LEU A 15 -30.48 62.08 -22.89
C LEU A 15 -31.76 61.27 -23.05
N TYR A 16 -32.86 61.85 -23.53
CA TYR A 16 -34.09 61.11 -23.79
C TYR A 16 -33.88 59.98 -24.81
N HIS A 17 -33.14 60.27 -25.89
CA HIS A 17 -32.83 59.27 -26.91
C HIS A 17 -31.98 58.11 -26.35
N ALA A 18 -31.00 58.41 -25.50
CA ALA A 18 -30.12 57.41 -24.89
C ALA A 18 -30.79 56.61 -23.75
N LEU A 19 -31.59 57.27 -22.91
CA LEU A 19 -32.21 56.69 -21.72
C LEU A 19 -33.55 55.99 -22.01
N VAL A 20 -34.28 56.40 -23.06
CA VAL A 20 -35.65 55.93 -23.33
C VAL A 20 -35.80 55.30 -24.71
N VAL A 21 -35.46 56.05 -25.78
CA VAL A 21 -35.73 55.60 -27.16
C VAL A 21 -34.89 54.37 -27.51
N THR A 22 -33.58 54.42 -27.25
CA THR A 22 -32.65 53.34 -27.64
C THR A 22 -32.97 52.03 -26.90
N PRO A 23 -33.11 52.00 -25.56
CA PRO A 23 -33.47 50.77 -24.84
C PRO A 23 -34.81 50.18 -25.29
N ASN A 24 -35.84 51.01 -25.48
CA ASN A 24 -37.17 50.56 -25.92
C ASN A 24 -37.14 49.98 -27.34
N ARG A 25 -36.38 50.61 -28.25
CA ARG A 25 -36.18 50.10 -29.62
C ARG A 25 -35.55 48.71 -29.60
N LEU A 26 -34.45 48.53 -28.85
CA LEU A 26 -33.75 47.24 -28.75
C LEU A 26 -34.66 46.14 -28.17
N ARG A 27 -35.41 46.45 -27.10
CA ARG A 27 -36.40 45.50 -26.54
C ARG A 27 -37.50 45.15 -27.53
N SER A 28 -38.00 46.14 -28.28
CA SER A 28 -39.03 45.90 -29.30
C SER A 28 -38.55 44.95 -30.39
N LEU A 29 -37.30 45.09 -30.85
CA LEU A 29 -36.69 44.19 -31.84
C LEU A 29 -36.57 42.75 -31.32
N LEU A 30 -36.23 42.55 -30.05
CA LEU A 30 -36.17 41.22 -29.45
C LEU A 30 -37.59 40.63 -29.22
N LYS A 31 -38.56 41.45 -28.77
CA LYS A 31 -39.97 41.02 -28.61
C LYS A 31 -40.60 40.54 -29.92
N LYS A 32 -40.30 41.20 -31.04
CA LYS A 32 -40.77 40.80 -32.38
C LYS A 32 -40.29 39.41 -32.79
N GLN A 33 -39.22 38.91 -32.15
CA GLN A 33 -38.65 37.59 -32.39
C GLN A 33 -39.14 36.55 -31.36
N GLY A 34 -40.19 36.86 -30.59
CA GLY A 34 -40.78 35.95 -29.59
C GLY A 34 -40.05 35.93 -28.25
N ILE A 35 -38.98 36.69 -28.09
CA ILE A 35 -38.21 36.74 -26.84
C ILE A 35 -38.96 37.63 -25.86
N SER A 36 -39.20 37.15 -24.65
CA SER A 36 -39.84 37.91 -23.57
C SER A 36 -38.94 37.98 -22.33
N GLY A 37 -39.43 38.56 -21.23
CA GLY A 37 -38.65 38.70 -20.01
C GLY A 37 -39.22 39.76 -19.07
N PRO A 38 -38.65 39.91 -17.86
CA PRO A 38 -39.21 40.77 -16.83
C PRO A 38 -39.27 42.25 -17.28
N PRO A 39 -40.33 42.99 -16.93
CA PRO A 39 -40.48 44.39 -17.34
C PRO A 39 -39.46 45.29 -16.61
N PRO A 40 -38.68 46.12 -17.33
CA PRO A 40 -37.71 47.01 -16.71
C PRO A 40 -38.39 48.24 -16.09
N LYS A 41 -37.88 48.71 -14.95
CA LYS A 41 -38.25 50.03 -14.40
C LYS A 41 -37.45 51.14 -15.09
N PHE A 42 -38.05 52.32 -15.16
CA PHE A 42 -37.42 53.51 -15.75
C PHE A 42 -36.05 53.78 -15.09
N ILE A 43 -35.01 53.93 -15.91
CA ILE A 43 -33.59 54.14 -15.56
C ILE A 43 -32.91 52.98 -14.82
N LEU A 44 -33.59 52.29 -13.91
CA LEU A 44 -33.01 51.24 -13.06
C LEU A 44 -33.11 49.83 -13.65
N GLY A 45 -33.87 49.62 -14.73
CA GLY A 45 -34.05 48.30 -15.31
C GLY A 45 -34.65 47.32 -14.30
N ASN A 46 -34.07 46.13 -14.19
CA ASN A 46 -34.45 45.07 -13.24
C ASN A 46 -33.62 45.07 -11.94
N ILE A 47 -32.77 46.08 -11.71
CA ILE A 47 -31.85 46.14 -10.56
C ILE A 47 -32.58 46.00 -9.21
N LEU A 48 -33.74 46.66 -9.05
CA LEU A 48 -34.50 46.60 -7.79
C LEU A 48 -35.06 45.21 -7.51
N GLU A 49 -35.47 44.48 -8.55
CA GLU A 49 -35.99 43.11 -8.43
C GLU A 49 -34.86 42.12 -8.10
N ILE A 50 -33.71 42.30 -8.77
CA ILE A 50 -32.46 41.57 -8.47
C ILE A 50 -32.04 41.80 -7.02
N LYS A 51 -32.05 43.06 -6.56
CA LYS A 51 -31.66 43.42 -5.19
C LYS A 51 -32.56 42.74 -4.15
N ARG A 52 -33.89 42.84 -4.31
CA ARG A 52 -34.84 42.18 -3.39
C ARG A 52 -34.63 40.68 -3.30
N SER A 53 -34.41 40.02 -4.45
CA SER A 53 -34.19 38.58 -4.51
C SER A 53 -32.91 38.16 -3.78
N ARG A 54 -31.82 38.95 -3.91
CA ARG A 54 -30.56 38.72 -3.18
C ARG A 54 -30.69 39.00 -1.68
N ASP A 55 -31.34 40.10 -1.30
CA ASP A 55 -31.55 40.46 0.10
C ASP A 55 -32.39 39.38 0.83
N ALA A 56 -33.36 38.76 0.16
CA ALA A 56 -34.18 37.68 0.72
C ALA A 56 -33.36 36.42 1.04
N VAL A 57 -32.45 36.01 0.16
CA VAL A 57 -31.60 34.81 0.35
C VAL A 57 -30.48 35.05 1.36
N SER A 58 -29.94 36.27 1.45
CA SER A 58 -28.84 36.61 2.38
C SER A 58 -29.18 36.45 3.88
N LYS A 59 -30.46 36.34 4.23
CA LYS A 59 -30.96 36.20 5.61
C LYS A 59 -31.06 34.75 6.10
N ALA A 60 -30.84 33.76 5.22
CA ALA A 60 -31.03 32.33 5.50
C ALA A 60 -29.72 31.55 5.68
N ALA A 61 -28.61 32.20 6.05
CA ALA A 61 -27.31 31.55 6.16
C ALA A 61 -27.29 30.52 7.32
N THR A 62 -26.91 29.28 7.00
CA THR A 62 -26.79 28.16 7.94
C THR A 62 -25.32 27.90 8.28
N THR A 63 -25.07 27.30 9.45
CA THR A 63 -23.74 26.85 9.90
C THR A 63 -23.45 25.40 9.53
N GLU A 64 -24.41 24.69 8.93
CA GLU A 64 -24.26 23.29 8.52
C GLU A 64 -23.57 23.17 7.17
N VAL A 65 -22.79 22.09 7.01
CA VAL A 65 -22.14 21.75 5.74
C VAL A 65 -23.22 21.51 4.68
N PRO A 66 -23.16 22.17 3.49
CA PRO A 66 -24.20 22.01 2.50
C PRO A 66 -24.16 20.62 1.89
N ASP A 67 -25.25 19.86 2.00
CA ASP A 67 -25.45 18.61 1.25
C ASP A 67 -25.61 18.83 -0.28
N SER A 68 -25.74 20.10 -0.70
CA SER A 68 -25.95 20.52 -2.09
C SER A 68 -25.18 21.80 -2.41
N HIS A 69 -24.36 21.77 -3.47
CA HIS A 69 -23.51 22.88 -3.93
C HIS A 69 -24.18 23.74 -5.01
N ASN A 70 -25.44 24.16 -4.81
CA ASN A 70 -26.14 25.04 -5.75
C ASN A 70 -25.71 26.51 -5.62
N CYS A 71 -24.51 26.81 -6.10
CA CYS A 71 -23.93 28.15 -6.05
C CYS A 71 -24.72 29.18 -6.89
N GLY A 72 -25.34 28.75 -8.00
CA GLY A 72 -26.16 29.60 -8.85
C GLY A 72 -27.37 30.18 -8.12
N SER A 73 -28.13 29.34 -7.42
CA SER A 73 -29.30 29.79 -6.66
C SER A 73 -28.91 30.68 -5.48
N ALA A 74 -27.76 30.45 -4.86
CA ALA A 74 -27.27 31.27 -3.75
C ALA A 74 -26.85 32.69 -4.21
N LEU A 75 -26.11 32.80 -5.31
CA LEU A 75 -25.54 34.06 -5.76
C LEU A 75 -26.49 34.90 -6.63
N LEU A 76 -27.30 34.21 -7.44
CA LEU A 76 -28.15 34.81 -8.47
C LEU A 76 -29.56 34.17 -8.47
N PRO A 77 -30.30 34.25 -7.33
CA PRO A 77 -31.56 33.54 -7.11
C PRO A 77 -32.71 33.90 -8.06
N PHE A 78 -32.54 34.96 -8.86
CA PHE A 78 -33.55 35.47 -9.78
C PHE A 78 -33.49 34.81 -11.18
N PHE A 79 -32.38 34.18 -11.55
CA PHE A 79 -32.24 33.57 -12.89
C PHE A 79 -33.10 32.33 -13.07
N ASP A 80 -33.14 31.41 -12.09
CA ASP A 80 -33.93 30.18 -12.22
C ASP A 80 -35.45 30.45 -12.33
N PRO A 81 -36.06 31.34 -11.51
CA PRO A 81 -37.45 31.75 -11.70
C PRO A 81 -37.71 32.37 -13.07
N TRP A 82 -36.83 33.26 -13.54
CA TRP A 82 -36.99 33.88 -14.86
C TRP A 82 -36.82 32.87 -15.99
N ARG A 83 -35.87 31.93 -15.90
CA ARG A 83 -35.70 30.84 -16.86
C ARG A 83 -36.96 29.96 -16.92
N LYS A 84 -37.51 29.57 -15.77
CA LYS A 84 -38.76 28.79 -15.72
C LYS A 84 -39.96 29.54 -16.32
N GLN A 85 -40.01 30.87 -16.18
CA GLN A 85 -41.12 31.68 -16.67
C GLN A 85 -40.99 32.05 -18.16
N TYR A 86 -39.79 32.36 -18.63
CA TYR A 86 -39.56 32.96 -19.95
C TYR A 86 -38.77 32.05 -20.91
N GLY A 87 -38.31 30.89 -20.46
CA GLY A 87 -37.53 29.91 -21.23
C GLY A 87 -36.00 30.10 -21.14
N ASP A 88 -35.25 29.31 -21.91
CA ASP A 88 -33.77 29.33 -21.94
C ASP A 88 -33.17 30.58 -22.59
N VAL A 89 -34.00 31.36 -23.31
CA VAL A 89 -33.61 32.62 -23.93
C VAL A 89 -34.61 33.70 -23.57
N PHE A 90 -34.16 34.69 -22.80
CA PHE A 90 -35.02 35.78 -22.34
C PHE A 90 -34.23 37.08 -22.17
N MET A 91 -34.92 38.21 -22.10
CA MET A 91 -34.26 39.53 -21.96
C MET A 91 -34.56 40.22 -20.63
N PHE A 92 -33.56 40.88 -20.07
CA PHE A 92 -33.69 41.77 -18.90
C PHE A 92 -32.82 43.01 -19.08
N ALA A 93 -32.87 43.95 -18.14
CA ALA A 93 -32.08 45.18 -18.21
C ALA A 93 -31.33 45.45 -16.89
N LEU A 94 -30.08 45.88 -17.01
CA LEU A 94 -29.31 46.48 -15.91
C LEU A 94 -29.13 47.97 -16.20
N GLY A 95 -29.89 48.80 -15.47
CA GLY A 95 -30.04 50.19 -15.83
C GLY A 95 -30.65 50.32 -17.23
N ASN A 96 -29.94 51.01 -18.13
CA ASN A 96 -30.35 51.15 -19.54
C ASN A 96 -29.76 50.08 -20.48
N THR A 97 -28.87 49.24 -19.98
CA THR A 97 -28.20 48.20 -20.76
C THR A 97 -29.16 47.03 -20.98
N GLN A 98 -29.47 46.74 -22.25
CA GLN A 98 -30.31 45.59 -22.61
C GLN A 98 -29.47 44.32 -22.68
N ILE A 99 -29.91 43.30 -21.95
CA ILE A 99 -29.23 42.02 -21.84
C ILE A 99 -30.16 40.91 -22.34
N LEU A 100 -29.63 40.07 -23.21
CA LEU A 100 -30.21 38.81 -23.67
C LEU A 100 -29.50 37.69 -22.90
N HIS A 101 -30.22 37.00 -22.02
CA HIS A 101 -29.74 35.79 -21.39
C HIS A 101 -29.89 34.61 -22.35
N VAL A 102 -28.85 33.77 -22.48
CA VAL A 102 -28.84 32.61 -23.38
C VAL A 102 -28.22 31.41 -22.66
N THR A 103 -29.02 30.36 -22.48
CA THR A 103 -28.58 29.02 -22.03
C THR A 103 -28.88 27.92 -23.04
N GLU A 104 -29.47 28.24 -24.19
CA GLU A 104 -29.70 27.28 -25.27
C GLU A 104 -28.36 26.75 -25.82
N PRO A 105 -28.10 25.43 -25.82
CA PRO A 105 -26.80 24.84 -26.11
C PRO A 105 -26.14 25.25 -27.44
N ASP A 106 -26.87 25.19 -28.56
CA ASP A 106 -26.29 25.43 -29.88
C ASP A 106 -25.94 26.90 -30.07
N MET A 107 -26.80 27.80 -29.58
CA MET A 107 -26.55 29.24 -29.58
C MET A 107 -25.37 29.62 -28.68
N VAL A 108 -25.25 29.00 -27.49
CA VAL A 108 -24.09 29.19 -26.61
C VAL A 108 -22.80 28.79 -27.32
N ARG A 109 -22.78 27.65 -28.03
CA ARG A 109 -21.63 27.21 -28.84
C ARG A 109 -21.28 28.22 -29.93
N GLU A 110 -22.28 28.69 -30.69
CA GLU A 110 -22.07 29.66 -31.76
C GLU A 110 -21.50 31.00 -31.24
N ILE A 111 -22.08 31.55 -30.17
CA ILE A 111 -21.62 32.79 -29.53
C ILE A 111 -20.19 32.67 -29.00
N THR A 112 -19.87 31.57 -28.31
CA THR A 112 -18.57 31.40 -27.67
C THR A 112 -17.44 31.13 -28.66
N THR A 113 -17.73 30.46 -29.78
CA THR A 113 -16.76 30.18 -30.85
C THR A 113 -16.66 31.26 -31.92
N CYS A 114 -17.52 32.29 -31.89
CA CYS A 114 -17.54 33.37 -32.86
C CYS A 114 -16.19 34.10 -32.94
N THR A 115 -15.61 34.16 -34.14
CA THR A 115 -14.31 34.80 -34.43
C THR A 115 -14.42 36.24 -34.91
N SER A 116 -15.64 36.74 -35.14
CA SER A 116 -15.84 38.12 -35.59
C SER A 116 -15.43 39.12 -34.50
N LEU A 117 -14.66 40.14 -34.91
CA LEU A 117 -14.32 41.27 -34.04
C LEU A 117 -15.52 42.18 -33.73
N ASP A 118 -16.65 41.98 -34.42
CA ASP A 118 -17.92 42.65 -34.16
C ASP A 118 -18.65 42.07 -32.93
N LEU A 119 -18.16 40.98 -32.33
CA LEU A 119 -18.62 40.46 -31.05
C LEU A 119 -17.50 40.56 -30.01
N GLY A 120 -17.74 41.29 -28.92
CA GLY A 120 -16.67 41.56 -27.94
C GLY A 120 -17.14 41.65 -26.51
N LYS A 121 -16.23 42.06 -25.61
CA LYS A 121 -16.56 42.39 -24.22
C LYS A 121 -17.47 43.62 -24.18
N PRO A 122 -18.51 43.63 -23.35
CA PRO A 122 -19.36 44.80 -23.21
C PRO A 122 -18.63 46.10 -22.90
N LEU A 123 -18.98 47.17 -23.61
CA LEU A 123 -18.39 48.50 -23.43
C LEU A 123 -18.64 49.06 -22.02
N TYR A 124 -19.74 48.67 -21.37
CA TYR A 124 -19.98 49.06 -19.99
C TYR A 124 -18.92 48.50 -19.04
N GLN A 125 -18.37 47.30 -19.29
CA GLN A 125 -17.32 46.73 -18.44
C GLN A 125 -16.04 47.56 -18.50
N ALA A 126 -15.62 47.97 -19.70
CA ALA A 126 -14.46 48.85 -19.85
C ALA A 126 -14.66 50.24 -19.22
N LYS A 127 -15.91 50.75 -19.20
CA LYS A 127 -16.24 52.06 -18.61
C LYS A 127 -16.42 52.02 -17.10
N GLU A 128 -17.02 50.96 -16.58
CA GLU A 128 -17.44 50.85 -15.18
C GLU A 128 -16.40 50.12 -14.32
N ARG A 129 -15.64 49.20 -14.92
CA ARG A 129 -14.49 48.55 -14.28
C ARG A 129 -13.16 49.13 -14.76
N GLY A 130 -13.19 50.29 -15.42
CA GLY A 130 -12.00 50.93 -16.01
C GLY A 130 -10.89 51.20 -15.00
N ALA A 131 -11.24 51.63 -13.79
CA ALA A 131 -10.25 51.84 -12.73
C ALA A 131 -9.44 50.57 -12.40
N LEU A 132 -10.14 49.42 -12.39
CA LEU A 132 -9.59 48.11 -12.05
C LEU A 132 -8.90 47.41 -13.23
N LEU A 133 -9.50 47.43 -14.43
CA LEU A 133 -9.10 46.59 -15.59
C LEU A 133 -8.56 47.39 -16.80
N GLY A 134 -8.78 48.70 -16.82
CA GLY A 134 -8.40 49.57 -17.92
C GLY A 134 -8.90 49.10 -19.29
N GLN A 135 -8.11 49.36 -20.33
CA GLN A 135 -8.24 48.81 -21.69
C GLN A 135 -7.31 47.61 -21.92
N GLY A 136 -6.98 46.85 -20.88
CA GLY A 136 -6.12 45.67 -21.03
C GLY A 136 -6.87 44.49 -21.67
N ILE A 137 -6.16 43.37 -21.81
CA ILE A 137 -6.64 42.16 -22.52
C ILE A 137 -8.02 41.61 -22.08
N LEU A 138 -8.46 41.87 -20.84
CA LEU A 138 -9.74 41.36 -20.29
C LEU A 138 -10.97 42.17 -20.73
N THR A 139 -10.79 43.43 -21.13
CA THR A 139 -11.86 44.40 -21.43
C THR A 139 -11.78 44.99 -22.83
N SER A 140 -10.61 44.92 -23.48
CA SER A 140 -10.39 45.45 -24.83
C SER A 140 -11.15 44.70 -25.92
N ASN A 141 -11.34 45.36 -27.07
CA ASN A 141 -12.05 44.83 -28.23
C ASN A 141 -11.37 45.18 -29.56
N GLY A 142 -11.88 44.59 -30.65
CA GLY A 142 -11.44 44.89 -32.02
C GLY A 142 -9.96 44.60 -32.27
N ALA A 143 -9.36 45.40 -33.15
CA ALA A 143 -7.95 45.28 -33.52
C ALA A 143 -7.00 45.47 -32.33
N TYR A 144 -7.36 46.32 -31.37
CA TYR A 144 -6.55 46.57 -30.18
C TYR A 144 -6.44 45.32 -29.28
N TRP A 145 -7.56 44.62 -29.06
CA TRP A 145 -7.54 43.32 -28.39
C TRP A 145 -6.77 42.27 -29.17
N ALA A 146 -6.94 42.20 -30.49
CA ALA A 146 -6.25 41.23 -31.33
C ALA A 146 -4.71 41.43 -31.25
N HIS A 147 -4.25 42.68 -31.23
CA HIS A 147 -2.84 43.04 -31.02
C HIS A 147 -2.33 42.55 -29.67
N GLN A 148 -3.01 42.91 -28.57
CA GLN A 148 -2.67 42.47 -27.22
C GLN A 148 -2.62 40.93 -27.12
N ARG A 149 -3.61 40.23 -27.70
CA ARG A 149 -3.70 38.76 -27.68
C ARG A 149 -2.54 38.11 -28.43
N LYS A 150 -2.15 38.67 -29.58
CA LYS A 150 -1.01 38.18 -30.38
C LYS A 150 0.31 38.24 -29.62
N ILE A 151 0.48 39.26 -28.77
CA ILE A 151 1.67 39.44 -27.94
C ILE A 151 1.66 38.51 -26.72
N LEU A 152 0.54 38.47 -25.99
CA LEU A 152 0.48 37.81 -24.68
C LEU A 152 0.23 36.30 -24.75
N ALA A 153 -0.48 35.80 -25.77
CA ALA A 153 -0.84 34.38 -25.82
C ALA A 153 0.33 33.41 -25.94
N PRO A 154 1.34 33.65 -26.79
CA PRO A 154 2.47 32.72 -26.96
C PRO A 154 3.24 32.46 -25.66
N GLU A 155 3.35 33.46 -24.78
CA GLU A 155 4.09 33.35 -23.51
C GLU A 155 3.39 32.49 -22.45
N LEU A 156 2.13 32.11 -22.67
CA LEU A 156 1.34 31.25 -21.78
C LEU A 156 0.94 29.92 -22.44
N TYR A 157 1.55 29.59 -23.58
CA TYR A 157 1.46 28.25 -24.16
C TYR A 157 2.21 27.22 -23.33
N MET A 158 1.82 25.96 -23.47
CA MET A 158 2.27 24.89 -22.58
C MET A 158 3.80 24.68 -22.62
N ASP A 159 4.46 24.97 -23.75
CA ASP A 159 5.92 24.95 -23.89
C ASP A 159 6.61 26.00 -23.01
N LYS A 160 6.04 27.22 -22.93
CA LYS A 160 6.52 28.29 -22.04
C LYS A 160 6.19 28.03 -20.57
N VAL A 161 4.97 27.56 -20.29
CA VAL A 161 4.54 27.21 -18.93
C VAL A 161 5.40 26.10 -18.33
N LYS A 162 5.93 25.16 -19.12
CA LYS A 162 6.91 24.16 -18.64
C LYS A 162 8.15 24.79 -18.00
N GLY A 163 8.62 25.93 -18.52
CA GLY A 163 9.73 26.68 -17.95
C GLY A 163 9.42 27.32 -16.58
N MET A 164 8.14 27.44 -16.21
CA MET A 164 7.69 28.07 -14.96
C MET A 164 7.51 27.08 -13.81
N TYR A 165 7.72 25.77 -14.03
CA TYR A 165 7.46 24.75 -13.01
C TYR A 165 8.25 24.99 -11.73
N ASN A 166 9.55 25.28 -11.84
CA ASN A 166 10.41 25.49 -10.67
C ASN A 166 9.91 26.65 -9.80
N ILE A 167 9.42 27.72 -10.43
CA ILE A 167 8.83 28.86 -9.73
C ILE A 167 7.60 28.42 -8.92
N ILE A 168 6.68 27.69 -9.56
CA ILE A 168 5.45 27.19 -8.93
C ILE A 168 5.79 26.26 -7.76
N GLN A 169 6.78 25.39 -7.96
CA GLN A 169 7.28 24.47 -6.95
C GLN A 169 7.84 25.20 -5.73
N GLU A 170 8.74 26.16 -5.93
CA GLU A 170 9.34 26.97 -4.86
C GLU A 170 8.29 27.74 -4.05
N SER A 171 7.36 28.41 -4.74
CA SER A 171 6.24 29.11 -4.11
C SER A 171 5.38 28.15 -3.27
N THR A 172 5.11 26.95 -3.80
CA THR A 172 4.33 25.94 -3.07
C THR A 172 5.07 25.47 -1.83
N VAL A 173 6.37 25.16 -1.94
CA VAL A 173 7.19 24.69 -0.82
C VAL A 173 7.23 25.72 0.31
N THR A 174 7.34 27.01 -0.01
CA THR A 174 7.29 28.10 0.98
C THR A 174 5.98 28.07 1.77
N LEU A 175 4.84 27.94 1.09
CA LEU A 175 3.53 27.82 1.73
C LEU A 175 3.43 26.57 2.62
N ILE A 176 3.85 25.41 2.11
CA ILE A 176 3.85 24.15 2.86
C ILE A 176 4.69 24.26 4.14
N ASN A 177 5.86 24.90 4.07
CA ASN A 177 6.73 25.10 5.22
C ASN A 177 6.09 26.04 6.27
N SER A 178 5.39 27.08 5.82
CA SER A 178 4.62 27.96 6.71
C SER A 178 3.54 27.18 7.47
N TRP A 179 2.72 26.40 6.77
CA TRP A 179 1.68 25.57 7.40
C TRP A 179 2.26 24.52 8.34
N LYS A 180 3.40 23.90 8.00
CA LYS A 180 4.09 22.97 8.91
C LYS A 180 4.46 23.65 10.22
N SER A 181 5.01 24.86 10.16
CA SER A 181 5.38 25.63 11.35
C SER A 181 4.16 26.01 12.19
N ILE A 182 3.08 26.47 11.57
CA ILE A 182 1.83 26.82 12.27
C ILE A 182 1.26 25.60 13.01
N VAL A 183 1.18 24.44 12.33
CA VAL A 183 0.66 23.21 12.94
C VAL A 183 1.55 22.71 14.09
N GLU A 184 2.87 22.77 13.93
CA GLU A 184 3.83 22.36 14.97
C GLU A 184 3.71 23.25 16.22
N THR A 185 3.58 24.57 16.04
CA THR A 185 3.42 25.51 17.17
C THR A 185 2.10 25.35 17.92
N GLN A 186 1.02 24.88 17.25
CA GLN A 186 -0.30 24.66 17.85
C GLN A 186 -0.53 23.23 18.37
N GLY A 187 0.52 22.39 18.48
CA GLY A 187 0.39 21.07 19.12
C GLY A 187 -0.11 19.95 18.19
N GLY A 188 0.07 20.08 16.87
CA GLY A 188 -0.13 19.00 15.89
C GLY A 188 -1.41 19.10 15.05
N ILE A 189 -2.35 19.95 15.43
CA ILE A 189 -3.49 20.37 14.61
C ILE A 189 -3.58 21.88 14.73
N ALA A 190 -3.69 22.59 13.61
CA ALA A 190 -3.96 24.02 13.59
C ALA A 190 -5.23 24.32 12.82
N GLU A 191 -5.97 25.29 13.31
CA GLU A 191 -7.02 25.93 12.53
C GLU A 191 -6.40 27.01 11.64
N ILE A 192 -6.55 26.88 10.33
CA ILE A 192 -5.95 27.78 9.34
C ILE A 192 -7.03 28.32 8.41
N LYS A 193 -7.08 29.65 8.29
CA LYS A 193 -7.91 30.34 7.31
C LYS A 193 -7.15 30.52 5.99
N ILE A 194 -7.50 29.75 4.98
CA ILE A 194 -6.62 29.47 3.84
C ILE A 194 -6.63 30.52 2.72
N ASP A 195 -7.59 31.45 2.75
CA ASP A 195 -7.85 32.41 1.67
C ASP A 195 -6.69 33.34 1.33
N GLN A 196 -6.00 33.84 2.36
CA GLN A 196 -4.87 34.74 2.18
C GLN A 196 -3.63 33.95 1.75
N ASP A 197 -3.46 32.75 2.27
CA ASP A 197 -2.34 31.88 1.95
C ASP A 197 -2.35 31.44 0.48
N MET A 198 -3.51 31.03 -0.03
CA MET A 198 -3.67 30.67 -1.45
C MET A 198 -3.41 31.88 -2.36
N ARG A 199 -3.83 33.07 -1.93
CA ARG A 199 -3.58 34.32 -2.68
C ARG A 199 -2.10 34.68 -2.67
N SER A 200 -1.44 34.64 -1.53
CA SER A 200 0.00 34.89 -1.42
C SER A 200 0.80 33.92 -2.30
N PHE A 201 0.43 32.65 -2.31
CA PHE A 201 1.00 31.66 -3.23
C PHE A 201 0.83 32.05 -4.71
N SER A 202 -0.41 32.29 -5.14
CA SER A 202 -0.72 32.63 -6.53
C SER A 202 -0.04 33.94 -6.98
N GLY A 203 0.01 34.92 -6.07
CA GLY A 203 0.67 36.21 -6.28
C GLY A 203 2.18 36.10 -6.42
N ASP A 204 2.79 35.20 -5.64
CA ASP A 204 4.22 34.93 -5.71
C ASP A 204 4.59 34.23 -7.03
N VAL A 205 3.80 33.23 -7.45
CA VAL A 205 3.98 32.57 -8.74
C VAL A 205 3.89 33.56 -9.89
N ILE A 206 2.83 34.37 -9.98
CA ILE A 206 2.65 35.30 -11.10
C ILE A 206 3.72 36.41 -11.09
N SER A 207 4.15 36.88 -9.91
CA SER A 207 5.21 37.89 -9.80
C SER A 207 6.54 37.41 -10.34
N ARG A 208 6.92 36.16 -10.04
CA ARG A 208 8.16 35.57 -10.55
C ARG A 208 8.03 35.16 -12.02
N ALA A 209 6.95 34.49 -12.40
CA ALA A 209 6.77 33.92 -13.73
C ALA A 209 6.53 34.99 -14.81
N CYS A 210 5.83 36.08 -14.49
CA CYS A 210 5.46 37.11 -15.48
C CYS A 210 6.26 38.40 -15.36
N PHE A 211 6.81 38.73 -14.18
CA PHE A 211 7.46 40.02 -13.93
C PHE A 211 8.94 39.89 -13.51
N GLY A 212 9.47 38.68 -13.33
CA GLY A 212 10.87 38.44 -12.94
C GLY A 212 11.23 39.02 -11.57
N SER A 213 10.24 39.42 -10.77
CA SER A 213 10.40 40.13 -9.50
C SER A 213 10.09 39.23 -8.30
N ASN A 214 10.65 39.53 -7.14
CA ASN A 214 10.25 38.90 -5.88
C ASN A 214 8.85 39.36 -5.44
N PHE A 215 8.08 38.45 -4.85
CA PHE A 215 6.70 38.70 -4.40
C PHE A 215 6.54 39.92 -3.49
N SER A 216 7.53 40.20 -2.63
CA SER A 216 7.49 41.33 -1.70
C SER A 216 7.33 42.69 -2.38
N LYS A 217 7.79 42.85 -3.63
CA LYS A 217 7.57 44.07 -4.42
C LYS A 217 6.18 44.12 -5.08
N GLY A 218 5.62 42.97 -5.47
CA GLY A 218 4.29 42.86 -6.08
C GLY A 218 3.14 42.88 -5.07
N GLU A 219 3.41 42.52 -3.81
CA GLU A 219 2.43 42.43 -2.71
C GLU A 219 1.61 43.71 -2.53
N GLU A 220 2.24 44.89 -2.55
CA GLU A 220 1.54 46.16 -2.43
C GLU A 220 0.56 46.39 -3.60
N ILE A 221 0.94 46.01 -4.81
CA ILE A 221 0.08 46.11 -6.00
C ILE A 221 -1.13 45.18 -5.85
N PHE A 222 -0.94 43.94 -5.41
CA PHE A 222 -2.03 42.98 -5.20
C PHE A 222 -3.03 43.47 -4.13
N LEU A 223 -2.53 43.94 -2.98
CA LEU A 223 -3.37 44.43 -1.90
C LEU A 223 -4.21 45.63 -2.34
N LYS A 224 -3.62 46.59 -3.08
CA LYS A 224 -4.35 47.74 -3.61
C LYS A 224 -5.35 47.35 -4.71
N LEU A 225 -5.01 46.40 -5.59
CA LEU A 225 -5.94 45.85 -6.58
C LEU A 225 -7.14 45.17 -5.92
N ARG A 226 -6.92 44.43 -4.84
CA ARG A 226 -7.99 43.79 -4.07
C ARG A 226 -8.87 44.79 -3.35
N ALA A 227 -8.28 45.80 -2.69
CA ALA A 227 -9.05 46.91 -2.10
C ALA A 227 -9.91 47.61 -3.16
N LEU A 228 -9.35 47.81 -4.36
CA LEU A 228 -10.07 48.38 -5.49
C LEU A 228 -11.21 47.46 -6.00
N GLN A 229 -11.00 46.15 -6.02
CA GLN A 229 -12.02 45.14 -6.34
C GLN A 229 -13.17 45.14 -5.33
N GLU A 230 -12.87 45.16 -4.02
CA GLU A 230 -13.86 45.18 -2.94
C GLU A 230 -14.68 46.48 -2.95
N GLU A 231 -14.05 47.63 -3.14
CA GLU A 231 -14.74 48.91 -3.31
C GLU A 231 -15.59 48.94 -4.59
N SER A 232 -15.14 48.26 -5.64
CA SER A 232 -15.90 48.13 -6.89
C SER A 232 -17.10 47.19 -6.74
N SER A 233 -17.00 46.11 -5.94
CA SER A 233 -18.08 45.13 -5.76
C SER A 233 -19.28 45.68 -4.98
N LYS A 234 -19.04 46.60 -4.02
CA LYS A 234 -20.09 47.31 -3.26
C LYS A 234 -21.08 48.08 -4.14
N LYS A 235 -20.72 48.35 -5.41
CA LYS A 235 -21.51 49.13 -6.38
C LYS A 235 -22.01 48.31 -7.57
N ILE A 236 -21.99 46.97 -7.49
CA ILE A 236 -22.42 46.08 -8.59
C ILE A 236 -23.91 46.22 -9.00
N LEU A 237 -24.71 46.91 -8.18
CA LEU A 237 -26.11 47.24 -8.47
C LEU A 237 -26.33 48.73 -8.79
N ALA A 238 -25.29 49.57 -8.73
CA ALA A 238 -25.30 50.95 -9.25
C ALA A 238 -24.66 51.05 -10.65
N THR A 239 -24.12 49.93 -11.14
CA THR A 239 -23.58 49.75 -12.49
C THR A 239 -24.73 49.78 -13.50
N GLY A 240 -24.57 50.54 -14.59
CA GLY A 240 -25.58 50.82 -15.59
C GLY A 240 -26.32 52.16 -15.41
N ILE A 241 -26.12 52.89 -14.29
CA ILE A 241 -26.68 54.23 -14.08
C ILE A 241 -25.73 55.29 -14.66
N PRO A 242 -26.12 56.02 -15.72
CA PRO A 242 -25.24 56.99 -16.36
C PRO A 242 -24.77 58.10 -15.40
N GLY A 243 -23.47 58.43 -15.44
CA GLY A 243 -22.89 59.54 -14.69
C GLY A 243 -22.50 59.26 -13.24
N MET A 244 -23.02 58.20 -12.61
CA MET A 244 -22.73 57.87 -11.20
C MET A 244 -21.24 57.64 -10.91
N ARG A 245 -20.49 57.14 -11.90
CA ARG A 245 -19.02 56.94 -11.80
C ARG A 245 -18.22 58.24 -11.75
N LEU A 246 -18.78 59.35 -12.24
CA LEU A 246 -18.11 60.66 -12.31
C LEU A 246 -18.38 61.51 -11.05
N LEU A 247 -19.37 61.13 -10.24
CA LEU A 247 -19.70 61.85 -9.02
C LEU A 247 -18.61 61.63 -7.96
N PRO A 248 -18.17 62.66 -7.22
CA PRO A 248 -17.10 62.53 -6.23
C PRO A 248 -17.60 61.94 -4.91
N THR A 249 -18.27 60.78 -4.96
CA THR A 249 -18.70 60.01 -3.78
C THR A 249 -17.48 59.48 -3.01
N LYS A 250 -17.61 59.20 -1.70
CA LYS A 250 -16.52 58.67 -0.86
C LYS A 250 -15.82 57.48 -1.54
N SER A 251 -16.61 56.49 -1.96
CA SER A 251 -16.07 55.30 -2.61
C SER A 251 -15.51 55.58 -4.02
N ASN A 252 -16.03 56.55 -4.81
CA ASN A 252 -15.40 56.88 -6.11
C ASN A 252 -14.04 57.58 -5.91
N ARG A 253 -13.93 58.47 -4.91
CA ARG A 253 -12.65 59.12 -4.57
C ARG A 253 -11.61 58.10 -4.14
N GLU A 254 -12.02 57.11 -3.34
CA GLU A 254 -11.17 56.01 -2.90
C GLU A 254 -10.72 55.13 -4.07
N GLN A 255 -11.63 54.78 -5.00
CA GLN A 255 -11.27 54.06 -6.22
C GLN A 255 -10.26 54.85 -7.09
N TRP A 256 -10.46 56.17 -7.26
CA TRP A 256 -9.52 57.01 -8.02
C TRP A 256 -8.15 57.13 -7.35
N ALA A 257 -8.10 57.20 -6.02
CA ALA A 257 -6.86 57.22 -5.26
C ALA A 257 -6.09 55.91 -5.44
N LEU A 258 -6.75 54.77 -5.23
CA LEU A 258 -6.17 53.44 -5.44
C LEU A 258 -5.70 53.24 -6.88
N GLU A 259 -6.51 53.65 -7.88
CA GLU A 259 -6.14 53.57 -9.29
C GLU A 259 -4.83 54.34 -9.59
N LYS A 260 -4.69 55.55 -9.03
CA LYS A 260 -3.50 56.38 -9.21
C LYS A 260 -2.28 55.75 -8.55
N GLU A 261 -2.42 55.25 -7.33
CA GLU A 261 -1.34 54.57 -6.61
C GLU A 261 -0.86 53.32 -7.34
N ILE A 262 -1.78 52.46 -7.79
CA ILE A 262 -1.47 51.26 -8.58
C ILE A 262 -0.74 51.64 -9.87
N ARG A 263 -1.20 52.69 -10.58
CA ARG A 263 -0.55 53.18 -11.78
C ARG A 263 0.90 53.59 -11.50
N THR A 264 1.14 54.34 -10.42
CA THR A 264 2.49 54.76 -10.03
C THR A 264 3.39 53.57 -9.72
N LEU A 265 2.90 52.60 -8.94
CA LEU A 265 3.67 51.41 -8.57
C LEU A 265 4.07 50.58 -9.80
N ILE A 266 3.12 50.33 -10.71
CA ILE A 266 3.42 49.57 -11.94
C ILE A 266 4.45 50.29 -12.81
N LEU A 267 4.33 51.61 -12.99
CA LEU A 267 5.30 52.38 -13.77
C LEU A 267 6.68 52.42 -13.09
N GLN A 268 6.73 52.39 -11.76
CA GLN A 268 7.98 52.27 -11.01
C GLN A 268 8.65 50.92 -11.26
N VAL A 269 7.90 49.81 -11.21
CA VAL A 269 8.41 48.46 -11.55
C VAL A 269 8.98 48.43 -12.97
N VAL A 270 8.31 49.07 -13.93
CA VAL A 270 8.78 49.18 -15.31
C VAL A 270 10.05 50.01 -15.42
N LYS A 271 10.15 51.12 -14.67
CA LYS A 271 11.33 51.99 -14.66
C LYS A 271 12.55 51.27 -14.11
N GLU A 272 12.43 50.68 -12.91
CA GLU A 272 13.51 49.91 -12.26
C GLU A 272 14.01 48.79 -13.17
N ARG A 273 13.09 48.14 -13.91
CA ARG A 273 13.45 47.07 -14.83
C ARG A 273 14.30 47.54 -16.02
N ASN A 274 13.98 48.69 -16.61
CA ASN A 274 14.75 49.23 -17.74
C ASN A 274 16.20 49.59 -17.36
N GLU A 275 16.47 49.82 -16.07
CA GLU A 275 17.79 50.18 -15.55
C GLU A 275 18.71 48.96 -15.34
N VAL A 276 18.16 47.75 -15.14
CA VAL A 276 18.91 46.55 -14.71
C VAL A 276 19.18 45.53 -15.84
N GLY A 277 18.41 45.55 -16.93
CA GLY A 277 18.65 44.68 -18.10
C GLY A 277 18.32 43.19 -17.86
N TYR A 278 17.05 42.88 -17.57
CA TYR A 278 16.56 41.53 -17.24
C TYR A 278 16.29 40.60 -18.45
N GLU A 279 16.10 39.30 -18.15
CA GLU A 279 15.69 38.23 -19.08
C GLU A 279 14.34 38.50 -19.80
N LYS A 280 14.08 37.76 -20.90
CA LYS A 280 12.84 37.83 -21.69
C LYS A 280 11.66 37.12 -20.98
N ASP A 281 10.84 37.87 -20.26
CA ASP A 281 9.59 37.40 -19.64
C ASP A 281 8.32 38.11 -20.19
N LEU A 282 7.15 37.82 -19.61
CA LEU A 282 5.88 38.38 -20.07
C LEU A 282 5.82 39.91 -20.00
N LEU A 283 6.39 40.53 -18.95
CA LEU A 283 6.48 41.99 -18.85
C LEU A 283 7.34 42.54 -19.99
N GLN A 284 8.47 41.91 -20.31
CA GLN A 284 9.30 42.33 -21.44
C GLN A 284 8.52 42.29 -22.77
N MET A 285 7.70 41.26 -22.99
CA MET A 285 6.84 41.17 -24.17
C MET A 285 5.74 42.25 -24.20
N VAL A 286 5.18 42.63 -23.05
CA VAL A 286 4.26 43.78 -22.93
C VAL A 286 4.95 45.08 -23.36
N LEU A 287 6.19 45.31 -22.92
CA LEU A 287 6.95 46.53 -23.26
C LEU A 287 7.27 46.61 -24.76
N GLU A 288 7.71 45.52 -25.37
CA GLU A 288 7.97 45.44 -26.81
C GLU A 288 6.68 45.57 -27.63
N GLY A 289 5.60 44.94 -27.16
CA GLY A 289 4.27 45.02 -27.73
C GLY A 289 3.66 46.44 -27.70
N ALA A 290 3.97 47.21 -26.65
CA ALA A 290 3.57 48.61 -26.55
C ALA A 290 4.32 49.50 -27.55
N LYS A 291 5.63 49.27 -27.73
CA LYS A 291 6.49 50.04 -28.66
C LYS A 291 6.19 49.75 -30.13
N SER A 292 5.82 48.51 -30.47
CA SER A 292 5.50 48.09 -31.85
C SER A 292 4.17 48.64 -32.40
N GLY A 293 3.35 49.29 -31.59
CA GLY A 293 2.02 49.77 -31.98
C GLY A 293 1.95 51.20 -32.54
N ASN A 294 3.08 51.92 -32.70
CA ASN A 294 3.12 53.34 -33.13
C ASN A 294 2.17 54.26 -32.32
N PHE A 295 2.19 54.12 -30.99
CA PHE A 295 1.30 54.86 -30.08
C PHE A 295 1.96 56.10 -29.47
N SER A 296 1.16 57.05 -28.95
CA SER A 296 1.68 58.15 -28.12
C SER A 296 2.24 57.62 -26.79
N GLN A 297 3.14 58.37 -26.14
CA GLN A 297 3.73 57.94 -24.86
C GLN A 297 2.66 57.65 -23.78
N GLU A 298 1.61 58.48 -23.69
CA GLU A 298 0.50 58.25 -22.76
C GLU A 298 -0.28 56.95 -23.05
N THR A 299 -0.41 56.60 -24.33
CA THR A 299 -1.05 55.35 -24.78
C THR A 299 -0.16 54.14 -24.52
N ILE A 300 1.17 54.31 -24.65
CA ILE A 300 2.17 53.28 -24.28
C ILE A 300 2.08 53.00 -22.78
N ASP A 301 2.13 54.04 -21.94
CA ASP A 301 2.05 53.88 -20.49
C ASP A 301 0.74 53.21 -20.07
N SER A 302 -0.38 53.61 -20.68
CA SER A 302 -1.69 53.02 -20.39
C SER A 302 -1.79 51.58 -20.91
N PHE A 303 -1.21 51.26 -22.06
CA PHE A 303 -1.12 49.88 -22.57
C PHE A 303 -0.38 48.97 -21.57
N ILE A 304 0.75 49.44 -21.04
CA ILE A 304 1.56 48.70 -20.07
C ILE A 304 0.78 48.53 -18.77
N VAL A 305 0.32 49.63 -18.18
CA VAL A 305 -0.39 49.63 -16.89
C VAL A 305 -1.64 48.75 -16.94
N ASP A 306 -2.46 48.87 -17.98
CA ASP A 306 -3.73 48.15 -18.06
C ASP A 306 -3.54 46.64 -18.27
N ASN A 307 -2.52 46.23 -19.05
CA ASN A 307 -2.19 44.82 -19.20
C ASN A 307 -1.54 44.24 -17.93
N CYS A 308 -0.67 44.99 -17.25
CA CYS A 308 -0.10 44.59 -15.96
C CYS A 308 -1.18 44.41 -14.89
N LYS A 309 -2.13 45.37 -14.75
CA LYS A 309 -3.28 45.24 -13.85
C LYS A 309 -4.06 43.95 -14.10
N ASN A 310 -4.32 43.64 -15.37
CA ASN A 310 -5.06 42.42 -15.75
C ASN A 310 -4.28 41.14 -15.46
N ILE A 311 -2.97 41.11 -15.70
CA ILE A 311 -2.11 39.95 -15.42
C ILE A 311 -2.04 39.71 -13.90
N TYR A 312 -1.77 40.76 -13.12
CA TYR A 312 -1.73 40.68 -11.66
C TYR A 312 -3.07 40.20 -11.10
N LEU A 313 -4.18 40.82 -11.49
CA LEU A 313 -5.50 40.44 -10.97
C LEU A 313 -5.90 39.00 -11.38
N ALA A 314 -5.71 38.63 -12.65
CA ALA A 314 -6.11 37.33 -13.15
C ALA A 314 -5.28 36.19 -12.52
N GLY A 315 -3.97 36.36 -12.45
CA GLY A 315 -3.05 35.37 -11.89
C GLY A 315 -3.05 35.31 -10.36
N TYR A 316 -3.59 36.31 -9.66
CA TYR A 316 -3.67 36.36 -8.20
C TYR A 316 -4.97 35.78 -7.65
N GLU A 317 -6.12 36.25 -8.15
CA GLU A 317 -7.41 35.91 -7.53
C GLU A 317 -7.99 34.59 -8.06
N THR A 318 -7.96 34.36 -9.38
CA THR A 318 -8.74 33.26 -9.97
C THR A 318 -8.19 31.88 -9.62
N THR A 319 -6.87 31.69 -9.67
CA THR A 319 -6.22 30.43 -9.29
C THR A 319 -6.31 30.20 -7.78
N ALA A 320 -6.03 31.23 -6.96
CA ALA A 320 -6.14 31.15 -5.52
C ALA A 320 -7.54 30.70 -5.06
N ILE A 321 -8.59 31.33 -5.55
CA ILE A 321 -9.97 30.98 -5.19
C ILE A 321 -10.37 29.59 -5.71
N SER A 322 -9.88 29.19 -6.89
CA SER A 322 -10.07 27.82 -7.39
C SER A 322 -9.42 26.79 -6.46
N ALA A 323 -8.23 27.09 -5.92
CA ALA A 323 -7.56 26.25 -4.94
C ALA A 323 -8.35 26.21 -3.61
N VAL A 324 -8.84 27.35 -3.13
CA VAL A 324 -9.66 27.43 -1.91
C VAL A 324 -10.91 26.55 -2.01
N TRP A 325 -11.66 26.64 -3.11
CA TRP A 325 -12.85 25.79 -3.31
C TRP A 325 -12.50 24.31 -3.47
N CYS A 326 -11.41 24.00 -4.16
CA CYS A 326 -10.92 22.63 -4.31
C CYS A 326 -10.56 22.01 -2.94
N LEU A 327 -9.83 22.75 -2.11
CA LEU A 327 -9.48 22.32 -0.75
C LEU A 327 -10.72 22.20 0.14
N MET A 328 -11.67 23.13 0.07
CA MET A 328 -12.95 23.03 0.79
C MET A 328 -13.72 21.76 0.41
N LEU A 329 -13.81 21.45 -0.88
CA LEU A 329 -14.49 20.24 -1.37
C LEU A 329 -13.76 18.96 -0.94
N LEU A 330 -12.43 18.94 -0.98
CA LEU A 330 -11.63 17.83 -0.46
C LEU A 330 -11.74 17.69 1.07
N ALA A 331 -11.88 18.80 1.80
CA ALA A 331 -12.07 18.78 3.25
C ALA A 331 -13.42 18.16 3.65
N SER A 332 -14.44 18.37 2.81
CA SER A 332 -15.80 17.85 3.00
C SER A 332 -15.97 16.42 2.45
N ASN A 333 -15.01 15.93 1.66
CA ASN A 333 -15.07 14.61 1.02
C ASN A 333 -13.74 13.84 1.23
N PRO A 334 -13.51 13.30 2.44
CA PRO A 334 -12.24 12.65 2.80
C PRO A 334 -11.84 11.51 1.87
N GLU A 335 -12.81 10.76 1.35
CA GLU A 335 -12.58 9.71 0.35
C GLU A 335 -11.86 10.19 -0.91
N TRP A 336 -12.17 11.40 -1.39
CA TRP A 336 -11.51 12.01 -2.54
C TRP A 336 -10.19 12.66 -2.15
N GLN A 337 -10.07 13.17 -0.93
CA GLN A 337 -8.79 13.62 -0.37
C GLN A 337 -7.79 12.46 -0.31
N ASP A 338 -8.21 11.29 0.15
CA ASP A 338 -7.39 10.08 0.24
C ASP A 338 -7.00 9.53 -1.13
N ARG A 339 -7.94 9.53 -2.08
CA ARG A 339 -7.69 9.12 -3.47
C ARG A 339 -6.68 10.01 -4.18
N VAL A 340 -6.85 11.33 -4.07
CA VAL A 340 -5.90 12.29 -4.65
C VAL A 340 -4.56 12.22 -3.94
N ARG A 341 -4.53 12.02 -2.62
CA ARG A 341 -3.29 11.79 -1.87
C ARG A 341 -2.57 10.54 -2.36
N ALA A 342 -3.26 9.42 -2.48
CA ALA A 342 -2.68 8.17 -2.97
C ALA A 342 -2.09 8.35 -4.38
N GLU A 343 -2.82 9.02 -5.29
CA GLU A 343 -2.28 9.35 -6.62
C GLU A 343 -1.07 10.27 -6.55
N ALA A 344 -1.10 11.32 -5.72
CA ALA A 344 0.01 12.24 -5.56
C ALA A 344 1.27 11.53 -5.03
N LEU A 345 1.12 10.68 -4.02
CA LEU A 345 2.21 9.87 -3.46
C LEU A 345 2.74 8.85 -4.49
N GLU A 346 1.88 8.15 -5.23
CA GLU A 346 2.28 7.19 -6.26
C GLU A 346 3.03 7.86 -7.42
N VAL A 347 2.50 8.99 -7.91
CA VAL A 347 3.05 9.69 -9.08
C VAL A 347 4.33 10.45 -8.74
N CYS A 348 4.39 11.07 -7.56
CA CYS A 348 5.50 11.92 -7.16
C CYS A 348 6.57 11.20 -6.33
N LYS A 349 6.22 10.12 -5.62
CA LYS A 349 7.15 9.32 -4.80
C LYS A 349 7.98 10.19 -3.83
N GLY A 350 7.31 11.07 -3.10
CA GLY A 350 7.94 12.04 -2.19
C GLY A 350 8.69 13.21 -2.87
N GLN A 351 8.83 13.21 -4.20
CA GLN A 351 9.46 14.30 -4.94
C GLN A 351 8.49 15.45 -5.20
N ILE A 352 9.03 16.62 -5.47
CA ILE A 352 8.24 17.77 -5.91
C ILE A 352 7.72 17.51 -7.35
N PRO A 353 6.42 17.70 -7.65
CA PRO A 353 5.84 17.32 -8.95
C PRO A 353 6.47 18.05 -10.15
N ASN A 354 7.06 17.31 -11.09
CA ASN A 354 7.61 17.85 -12.34
C ASN A 354 6.62 17.79 -13.51
N ALA A 355 7.04 18.28 -14.69
CA ALA A 355 6.19 18.40 -15.89
C ALA A 355 5.58 17.08 -16.41
N ASP A 356 6.24 15.95 -16.21
CA ASP A 356 5.71 14.65 -16.64
C ASP A 356 4.84 14.01 -15.55
N MET A 357 5.14 14.26 -14.28
CA MET A 357 4.33 13.85 -13.13
C MET A 357 2.95 14.52 -13.16
N VAL A 358 2.90 15.84 -13.35
CA VAL A 358 1.65 16.63 -13.39
C VAL A 358 0.68 16.15 -14.48
N ARG A 359 1.19 15.58 -15.58
CA ARG A 359 0.34 14.97 -16.64
C ARG A 359 -0.28 13.63 -16.23
N LYS A 360 0.33 12.90 -15.28
CA LYS A 360 -0.11 11.58 -14.83
C LYS A 360 -1.18 11.63 -13.72
N MET A 361 -1.36 12.78 -13.07
CA MET A 361 -2.33 13.00 -12.00
C MET A 361 -3.77 13.10 -12.52
N LYS A 362 -4.38 11.96 -12.87
CA LYS A 362 -5.73 11.88 -13.46
C LYS A 362 -6.82 12.16 -12.43
N GLN A 363 -6.73 11.61 -11.23
CA GLN A 363 -7.69 11.81 -10.15
C GLN A 363 -7.72 13.26 -9.67
N LEU A 364 -6.55 13.88 -9.50
CA LEU A 364 -6.47 15.31 -9.21
C LEU A 364 -7.06 16.15 -10.34
N THR A 365 -6.85 15.75 -11.60
CA THR A 365 -7.50 16.42 -12.75
C THR A 365 -9.02 16.34 -12.66
N MET A 366 -9.57 15.18 -12.29
CA MET A 366 -11.02 15.01 -12.08
C MET A 366 -11.54 15.92 -10.96
N VAL A 367 -10.84 15.97 -9.83
CA VAL A 367 -11.19 16.82 -8.68
C VAL A 367 -11.14 18.30 -9.01
N ILE A 368 -10.09 18.76 -9.70
CA ILE A 368 -9.98 20.15 -10.16
C ILE A 368 -11.13 20.48 -11.11
N ASN A 369 -11.44 19.60 -12.06
CA ASN A 369 -12.53 19.84 -13.02
C ASN A 369 -13.90 19.90 -12.34
N GLU A 370 -14.17 19.01 -11.38
CA GLU A 370 -15.42 19.03 -10.62
C GLU A 370 -15.52 20.25 -9.71
N SER A 371 -14.40 20.68 -9.12
CA SER A 371 -14.34 21.91 -8.32
C SER A 371 -14.64 23.15 -9.16
N LEU A 372 -14.04 23.25 -10.36
CA LEU A 372 -14.31 24.32 -11.31
C LEU A 372 -15.73 24.26 -11.91
N ARG A 373 -16.38 23.09 -11.89
CA ARG A 373 -17.77 22.92 -12.31
C ARG A 373 -18.74 23.49 -11.27
N LEU A 374 -18.53 23.15 -9.99
CA LEU A 374 -19.40 23.60 -8.90
C LEU A 374 -19.15 25.06 -8.51
N TYR A 375 -17.88 25.48 -8.50
CA TYR A 375 -17.44 26.80 -8.10
C TYR A 375 -16.52 27.44 -9.16
N PRO A 376 -17.02 27.73 -10.37
CA PRO A 376 -16.23 28.43 -11.39
C PRO A 376 -15.93 29.86 -10.92
N PRO A 377 -14.67 30.34 -10.98
CA PRO A 377 -14.37 31.72 -10.57
C PRO A 377 -15.21 32.76 -11.32
N VAL A 378 -15.51 32.54 -12.60
CA VAL A 378 -16.35 33.44 -13.40
C VAL A 378 -17.78 32.90 -13.52
N ALA A 379 -18.73 33.59 -12.88
CA ALA A 379 -20.14 33.21 -12.91
C ALA A 379 -20.80 33.41 -14.30
N VAL A 380 -20.45 34.50 -15.00
CA VAL A 380 -21.14 34.91 -16.24
C VAL A 380 -20.13 35.24 -17.33
N VAL A 381 -20.31 34.63 -18.50
CA VAL A 381 -19.65 35.06 -19.75
C VAL A 381 -20.57 36.03 -20.46
N SER A 382 -20.05 37.21 -20.80
CA SER A 382 -20.83 38.26 -21.45
C SER A 382 -20.17 38.76 -22.73
N ARG A 383 -21.00 39.09 -23.73
CA ARG A 383 -20.63 39.67 -25.01
C ARG A 383 -21.51 40.85 -25.37
N GLU A 384 -21.03 41.78 -26.18
CA GLU A 384 -21.83 42.83 -26.82
C GLU A 384 -21.69 42.70 -28.34
N ALA A 385 -22.81 42.83 -29.04
CA ALA A 385 -22.85 42.88 -30.49
C ALA A 385 -22.58 44.32 -30.96
N PHE A 386 -21.46 44.57 -31.64
CA PHE A 386 -21.09 45.88 -32.19
C PHE A 386 -21.72 46.16 -33.56
N LYS A 387 -22.30 45.12 -34.17
CA LYS A 387 -23.18 45.18 -35.35
C LYS A 387 -24.38 44.28 -35.11
N ASP A 388 -25.37 44.34 -35.99
CA ASP A 388 -26.44 43.35 -35.98
C ASP A 388 -25.85 41.98 -36.33
N MET A 389 -26.09 40.99 -35.48
CA MET A 389 -25.53 39.63 -35.61
C MET A 389 -26.65 38.60 -35.53
N LYS A 390 -26.45 37.44 -36.15
CA LYS A 390 -27.39 36.32 -36.08
C LYS A 390 -26.72 35.16 -35.35
N PHE A 391 -27.44 34.58 -34.38
CA PHE A 391 -27.06 33.35 -33.70
C PHE A 391 -28.30 32.45 -33.64
N GLY A 392 -28.21 31.22 -34.18
CA GLY A 392 -29.36 30.36 -34.41
C GLY A 392 -30.49 31.07 -35.17
N ALA A 393 -31.70 31.06 -34.58
CA ALA A 393 -32.88 31.75 -35.13
C ALA A 393 -32.99 33.24 -34.73
N ILE A 394 -32.11 33.73 -33.85
CA ILE A 394 -32.24 35.07 -33.24
C ILE A 394 -31.28 36.06 -33.89
N ASN A 395 -31.82 37.21 -34.29
CA ASN A 395 -31.06 38.39 -34.66
C ASN A 395 -30.82 39.23 -33.41
N VAL A 396 -29.56 39.33 -32.99
CA VAL A 396 -29.07 40.15 -31.89
C VAL A 396 -28.71 41.54 -32.46
N PRO A 397 -29.51 42.60 -32.16
CA PRO A 397 -29.23 43.93 -32.67
C PRO A 397 -27.96 44.54 -32.05
N LYS A 398 -27.34 45.46 -32.79
CA LYS A 398 -26.22 46.27 -32.30
C LYS A 398 -26.53 46.93 -30.96
N GLY A 399 -25.62 46.76 -30.00
CA GLY A 399 -25.70 47.30 -28.64
C GLY A 399 -26.41 46.39 -27.63
N VAL A 400 -26.94 45.24 -28.06
CA VAL A 400 -27.44 44.21 -27.14
C VAL A 400 -26.29 43.42 -26.54
N ASN A 401 -26.39 43.17 -25.23
CA ASN A 401 -25.43 42.38 -24.49
C ASN A 401 -25.96 40.96 -24.34
N VAL A 402 -25.16 39.95 -24.66
CA VAL A 402 -25.53 38.54 -24.50
C VAL A 402 -24.82 37.98 -23.28
N TRP A 403 -25.58 37.38 -22.36
CA TRP A 403 -25.08 36.81 -21.11
C TRP A 403 -25.34 35.30 -21.10
N THR A 404 -24.31 34.54 -20.78
CA THR A 404 -24.37 33.09 -20.57
C THR A 404 -23.93 32.79 -19.15
N LEU A 405 -24.81 32.15 -18.39
CA LEU A 405 -24.58 31.85 -16.98
C LEU A 405 -23.84 30.51 -16.84
N VAL A 406 -22.55 30.60 -16.53
CA VAL A 406 -21.63 29.45 -16.46
C VAL A 406 -22.06 28.50 -15.34
N THR A 407 -22.41 29.04 -14.17
CA THR A 407 -22.84 28.24 -13.01
C THR A 407 -24.07 27.39 -13.31
N THR A 408 -25.05 27.94 -14.04
CA THR A 408 -26.24 27.18 -14.45
C THR A 408 -25.88 26.11 -15.46
N LEU A 409 -25.12 26.42 -16.50
CA LEU A 409 -24.70 25.43 -17.51
C LEU A 409 -23.85 24.29 -16.90
N HIS A 410 -23.07 24.57 -15.86
CA HIS A 410 -22.22 23.59 -15.19
C HIS A 410 -22.97 22.72 -14.19
N THR A 411 -24.17 23.13 -13.75
CA THR A 411 -24.93 22.41 -12.70
C THR A 411 -26.34 22.03 -13.12
N ASP A 412 -26.72 22.26 -14.38
CA ASP A 412 -28.02 21.87 -14.92
C ASP A 412 -28.23 20.34 -14.83
N PRO A 413 -29.24 19.85 -14.10
CA PRO A 413 -29.52 18.43 -13.99
C PRO A 413 -29.83 17.74 -15.33
N GLU A 414 -30.33 18.46 -16.33
CA GLU A 414 -30.61 17.90 -17.65
C GLU A 414 -29.32 17.58 -18.42
N ILE A 415 -28.26 18.36 -18.18
CA ILE A 415 -26.94 18.21 -18.81
C ILE A 415 -26.06 17.25 -18.00
N TRP A 416 -26.04 17.39 -16.67
CA TRP A 416 -25.07 16.75 -15.76
C TRP A 416 -25.64 15.59 -14.93
N GLY A 417 -26.94 15.35 -14.97
CA GLY A 417 -27.63 14.29 -14.21
C GLY A 417 -28.24 14.79 -12.89
N GLN A 418 -29.04 13.94 -12.24
CA GLN A 418 -29.77 14.30 -11.00
C GLN A 418 -28.84 14.62 -9.81
N ASP A 419 -27.59 14.19 -9.86
CA ASP A 419 -26.56 14.47 -8.87
C ASP A 419 -25.75 15.74 -9.19
N SER A 420 -26.23 16.62 -10.07
CA SER A 420 -25.47 17.76 -10.58
C SER A 420 -25.00 18.75 -9.51
N TYR A 421 -25.68 18.85 -8.37
CA TYR A 421 -25.24 19.69 -7.25
C TYR A 421 -24.35 18.96 -6.23
N LYS A 422 -24.08 17.67 -6.43
CA LYS A 422 -23.17 16.90 -5.58
C LYS A 422 -21.75 16.95 -6.13
N PHE A 423 -20.77 16.87 -5.24
CA PHE A 423 -19.38 16.71 -5.61
C PHE A 423 -19.12 15.26 -6.04
N ASN A 424 -18.98 15.04 -7.35
CA ASN A 424 -18.69 13.73 -7.92
C ASN A 424 -17.62 13.85 -9.02
N PRO A 425 -16.33 13.84 -8.65
CA PRO A 425 -15.22 13.85 -9.61
C PRO A 425 -15.22 12.67 -10.57
N GLY A 426 -15.82 11.52 -10.19
CA GLY A 426 -15.87 10.31 -11.02
C GLY A 426 -16.52 10.51 -12.39
N ARG A 427 -17.36 11.52 -12.56
CA ARG A 427 -17.94 11.88 -13.87
C ARG A 427 -16.88 12.22 -14.91
N PHE A 428 -15.71 12.72 -14.50
CA PHE A 428 -14.61 13.07 -15.40
C PHE A 428 -13.65 11.91 -15.71
N ALA A 429 -13.98 10.65 -15.33
CA ALA A 429 -13.10 9.49 -15.53
C ALA A 429 -12.71 9.26 -17.00
N ASN A 430 -13.64 9.55 -17.93
CA ASN A 430 -13.42 9.46 -19.37
C ASN A 430 -13.06 10.81 -20.01
N GLY A 431 -12.49 11.74 -19.22
CA GLY A 431 -12.19 13.10 -19.62
C GLY A 431 -13.42 13.99 -19.76
N ILE A 432 -13.23 15.24 -20.19
CA ILE A 432 -14.31 16.24 -20.32
C ILE A 432 -15.39 15.76 -21.31
N THR A 433 -15.00 15.08 -22.39
CA THR A 433 -15.92 14.58 -23.42
C THR A 433 -16.89 13.52 -22.91
N GLY A 434 -16.52 12.76 -21.87
CA GLY A 434 -17.38 11.75 -21.25
C GLY A 434 -18.12 12.24 -20.01
N ALA A 435 -17.98 13.51 -19.61
CA ALA A 435 -18.42 13.99 -18.30
C ALA A 435 -19.90 14.35 -18.19
N CYS A 436 -20.54 14.69 -19.31
CA CYS A 436 -21.95 15.08 -19.37
C CYS A 436 -22.51 14.92 -20.78
N LYS A 437 -23.83 15.13 -20.96
CA LYS A 437 -24.49 14.99 -22.27
C LYS A 437 -23.99 15.98 -23.31
N LEU A 438 -23.60 17.19 -22.89
CA LEU A 438 -23.18 18.29 -23.76
C LEU A 438 -21.83 18.88 -23.31
N PRO A 439 -20.70 18.18 -23.57
CA PRO A 439 -19.38 18.54 -23.05
C PRO A 439 -18.89 19.94 -23.43
N HIS A 440 -19.31 20.47 -24.58
CA HIS A 440 -18.92 21.80 -25.05
C HIS A 440 -19.48 22.95 -24.19
N LEU A 441 -20.44 22.67 -23.30
CA LEU A 441 -20.97 23.62 -22.33
C LEU A 441 -20.15 23.68 -21.03
N TYR A 442 -19.24 22.73 -20.82
CA TYR A 442 -18.24 22.82 -19.76
C TYR A 442 -17.13 23.79 -20.16
N MET A 443 -17.20 25.00 -19.60
CA MET A 443 -16.38 26.16 -19.99
C MET A 443 -15.74 26.93 -18.82
N PRO A 444 -15.05 26.28 -17.86
CA PRO A 444 -14.46 26.96 -16.70
C PRO A 444 -13.40 28.00 -17.07
N PHE A 445 -12.75 27.86 -18.23
CA PHE A 445 -11.79 28.82 -18.80
C PHE A 445 -12.36 29.58 -20.02
N GLY A 446 -13.66 29.46 -20.26
CA GLY A 446 -14.29 29.86 -21.53
C GLY A 446 -13.92 28.92 -22.68
N VAL A 447 -14.45 29.22 -23.87
CA VAL A 447 -14.22 28.48 -25.13
C VAL A 447 -14.03 29.49 -26.26
N GLY A 448 -13.31 29.11 -27.32
CA GLY A 448 -13.16 29.90 -28.54
C GLY A 448 -12.06 30.99 -28.47
N PRO A 449 -12.14 32.02 -29.32
CA PRO A 449 -11.07 33.03 -29.48
C PRO A 449 -10.72 33.82 -28.21
N ARG A 450 -11.63 33.85 -27.25
CA ARG A 450 -11.51 34.55 -25.96
C ARG A 450 -11.26 33.59 -24.79
N VAL A 451 -10.86 32.34 -25.06
CA VAL A 451 -10.44 31.37 -24.02
C VAL A 451 -9.35 31.96 -23.12
N CYS A 452 -9.38 31.63 -21.84
CA CYS A 452 -8.43 32.13 -20.85
C CYS A 452 -6.98 31.91 -21.31
N LEU A 453 -6.18 32.98 -21.23
CA LEU A 453 -4.74 32.90 -21.52
C LEU A 453 -4.01 32.00 -20.53
N GLY A 454 -4.34 32.13 -19.25
CA GLY A 454 -3.67 31.43 -18.16
C GLY A 454 -4.18 30.01 -17.91
N GLN A 455 -4.98 29.41 -18.79
CA GLN A 455 -5.56 28.08 -18.54
C GLN A 455 -4.50 27.02 -18.22
N ASN A 456 -3.42 26.98 -19.02
CA ASN A 456 -2.35 26.00 -18.82
C ASN A 456 -1.60 26.27 -17.51
N LEU A 457 -1.28 27.54 -17.23
CA LEU A 457 -0.58 27.95 -16.01
C LEU A 457 -1.42 27.60 -14.76
N ALA A 458 -2.70 27.99 -14.73
CA ALA A 458 -3.61 27.70 -13.62
C ALA A 458 -3.79 26.20 -13.38
N GLN A 459 -3.88 25.38 -14.44
CA GLN A 459 -3.95 23.92 -14.31
C GLN A 459 -2.68 23.33 -13.69
N VAL A 460 -1.51 23.84 -14.04
CA VAL A 460 -0.25 23.41 -13.44
C VAL A 460 -0.14 23.87 -11.99
N GLU A 461 -0.45 25.14 -11.71
CA GLU A 461 -0.46 25.70 -10.35
C GLU A 461 -1.37 24.89 -9.43
N LEU A 462 -2.64 24.67 -9.82
CA LEU A 462 -3.60 23.90 -9.01
C LEU A 462 -3.11 22.47 -8.76
N LYS A 463 -2.53 21.82 -9.78
CA LYS A 463 -2.04 20.44 -9.61
C LYS A 463 -0.84 20.37 -8.68
N ILE A 464 0.15 21.25 -8.84
CA ILE A 464 1.35 21.26 -7.98
C ILE A 464 0.97 21.64 -6.55
N LEU A 465 0.17 22.71 -6.39
CA LEU A 465 -0.29 23.18 -5.10
C LEU A 465 -1.09 22.12 -4.34
N VAL A 466 -2.17 21.61 -4.94
CA VAL A 466 -3.08 20.68 -4.26
C VAL A 466 -2.37 19.36 -4.00
N SER A 467 -1.56 18.83 -4.94
CA SER A 467 -0.81 17.59 -4.71
C SER A 467 0.17 17.70 -3.54
N LEU A 468 0.87 18.83 -3.39
CA LEU A 468 1.77 19.05 -2.26
C LEU A 468 1.01 19.28 -0.95
N ILE A 469 -0.14 19.96 -0.96
CA ILE A 469 -0.96 20.14 0.24
C ILE A 469 -1.50 18.80 0.73
N VAL A 470 -2.13 18.00 -0.14
CA VAL A 470 -2.71 16.69 0.27
C VAL A 470 -1.65 15.67 0.65
N ALA A 471 -0.44 15.76 0.06
CA ALA A 471 0.69 14.91 0.47
C ALA A 471 1.12 15.24 1.91
N ASN A 472 1.22 16.53 2.26
CA ASN A 472 1.78 16.97 3.54
C ASN A 472 0.76 17.13 4.68
N PHE A 473 -0.53 17.22 4.37
CA PHE A 473 -1.59 17.53 5.33
C PHE A 473 -2.84 16.68 5.11
N SER A 474 -3.51 16.37 6.22
CA SER A 474 -4.90 15.94 6.25
C SER A 474 -5.70 17.08 6.82
N PHE A 475 -6.81 17.43 6.18
CA PHE A 475 -7.58 18.59 6.58
C PHE A 475 -9.08 18.31 6.50
N SER A 476 -9.83 18.94 7.40
CA SER A 476 -11.29 18.90 7.47
C SER A 476 -11.83 20.31 7.64
N LEU A 477 -13.11 20.53 7.37
CA LEU A 477 -13.73 21.83 7.64
C LEU A 477 -13.68 22.13 9.14
N SER A 478 -13.31 23.35 9.50
CA SER A 478 -13.40 23.80 10.88
C SER A 478 -14.87 23.96 11.30
N PRO A 479 -15.22 23.71 12.58
CA PRO A 479 -16.48 24.14 13.16
C PRO A 479 -16.78 25.65 12.98
N ASN A 480 -15.76 26.48 12.80
CA ASN A 480 -15.92 27.92 12.54
C ASN A 480 -16.21 28.25 11.07
N TYR A 481 -16.12 27.28 10.17
CA TYR A 481 -16.41 27.49 8.76
C TYR A 481 -17.89 27.81 8.54
N VAL A 482 -18.17 28.89 7.82
CA VAL A 482 -19.52 29.28 7.42
C VAL A 482 -19.61 29.29 5.91
N HIS A 483 -20.35 28.33 5.35
CA HIS A 483 -20.52 28.22 3.91
C HIS A 483 -21.37 29.36 3.35
N LYS A 484 -20.70 30.36 2.76
CA LYS A 484 -21.36 31.54 2.19
C LYS A 484 -20.65 31.99 0.91
N PRO A 485 -20.98 31.44 -0.26
CA PRO A 485 -20.46 31.95 -1.53
C PRO A 485 -20.83 33.42 -1.73
N ALA A 486 -19.89 34.21 -2.23
CA ALA A 486 -20.05 35.62 -2.57
C ALA A 486 -19.58 35.88 -4.01
N LEU A 487 -20.16 36.88 -4.67
CA LEU A 487 -19.77 37.30 -6.02
C LEU A 487 -19.17 38.70 -5.99
N ASN A 488 -17.86 38.77 -5.80
CA ASN A 488 -17.07 40.00 -5.79
C ASN A 488 -16.11 40.00 -6.98
N LEU A 489 -16.64 40.22 -8.20
CA LEU A 489 -15.99 39.95 -9.49
C LEU A 489 -15.82 38.45 -9.79
N VAL A 490 -15.31 37.67 -8.84
CA VAL A 490 -15.22 36.21 -8.88
C VAL A 490 -16.14 35.56 -7.83
N ILE A 491 -16.44 34.27 -8.00
CA ILE A 491 -17.14 33.46 -7.00
C ILE A 491 -16.15 33.04 -5.92
N GLU A 492 -16.24 33.63 -4.73
CA GLU A 492 -15.33 33.37 -3.60
C GLU A 492 -16.09 33.03 -2.31
N PRO A 493 -15.43 32.43 -1.30
CA PRO A 493 -16.02 32.25 0.02
C PRO A 493 -16.11 33.60 0.74
N GLY A 494 -17.33 34.10 1.00
CA GLY A 494 -17.56 35.43 1.58
C GLY A 494 -17.04 35.61 3.00
N ASN A 495 -16.92 34.51 3.76
CA ASN A 495 -16.32 34.50 5.10
C ASN A 495 -14.93 33.86 5.12
N GLY A 496 -14.41 33.46 3.96
CA GLY A 496 -13.24 32.58 3.85
C GLY A 496 -13.54 31.11 4.12
N VAL A 497 -12.50 30.28 4.07
CA VAL A 497 -12.53 28.85 4.41
C VAL A 497 -11.55 28.61 5.56
N ASP A 498 -12.11 28.18 6.69
CA ASP A 498 -11.37 27.78 7.87
C ASP A 498 -11.24 26.24 7.86
N LEU A 499 -10.01 25.74 7.82
CA LEU A 499 -9.70 24.32 7.83
C LEU A 499 -9.04 23.93 9.15
N LEU A 500 -9.43 22.78 9.69
CA LEU A 500 -8.62 22.07 10.68
C LEU A 500 -7.55 21.29 9.93
N VAL A 501 -6.35 21.84 9.92
CA VAL A 501 -5.18 21.29 9.24
C VAL A 501 -4.37 20.49 10.24
N LYS A 502 -4.32 19.18 10.03
CA LYS A 502 -3.40 18.29 10.72
C LYS A 502 -2.24 18.03 9.79
N LYS A 503 -1.03 18.34 10.28
CA LYS A 503 0.20 17.91 9.62
C LYS A 503 0.10 16.40 9.55
N LEU A 504 0.12 15.88 8.34
CA LEU A 504 0.44 14.48 8.23
C LEU A 504 1.84 14.41 8.78
N VAL A 505 1.95 13.74 9.91
CA VAL A 505 3.12 12.91 10.11
C VAL A 505 3.04 11.96 8.92
N HIS A 506 3.54 12.42 7.74
CA HIS A 506 4.54 11.64 7.04
C HIS A 506 5.31 11.09 8.19
N LYS A 507 5.17 9.78 8.44
CA LYS A 507 6.17 9.12 9.23
C LYS A 507 7.45 9.77 8.75
N SER A 508 8.22 10.28 9.69
CA SER A 508 9.52 10.87 9.39
C SER A 508 10.43 9.89 8.63
N SER A 509 9.92 8.71 8.28
CA SER A 509 10.22 7.93 7.09
C SER A 509 10.27 8.63 5.71
N GLU A 510 9.91 9.90 5.51
CA GLU A 510 10.09 10.52 4.17
C GLU A 510 10.91 11.80 4.13
N LYS A 511 10.90 12.64 5.17
CA LYS A 511 11.71 13.89 5.15
C LYS A 511 13.20 13.64 5.22
N ASP A 512 13.54 12.43 5.61
CA ASP A 512 14.84 11.98 6.05
C ASP A 512 15.07 10.55 5.50
N GLY A 513 14.18 10.10 4.58
CA GLY A 513 14.07 8.71 4.11
C GLY A 513 13.41 7.82 5.14
N ASP A 514 13.09 6.56 4.78
CA ASP A 514 12.47 5.58 5.68
C ASP A 514 13.34 5.22 6.91
N VAL A 515 14.46 5.92 7.03
CA VAL A 515 15.59 5.71 7.90
C VAL A 515 16.25 7.05 8.21
N PHE A 516 16.28 7.49 9.46
CA PHE A 516 16.91 8.76 9.81
C PHE A 516 17.49 8.78 11.21
N MET A 517 18.43 9.68 11.47
CA MET A 517 19.16 9.73 12.73
C MET A 517 18.81 10.96 13.55
N PHE A 518 18.55 10.78 14.84
CA PHE A 518 18.39 11.85 15.82
C PHE A 518 19.11 11.48 17.12
N ALA A 519 19.42 12.46 17.95
CA ALA A 519 20.09 12.24 19.23
C ALA A 519 19.14 12.49 20.42
N LEU A 520 19.16 11.59 21.42
CA LEU A 520 18.60 11.83 22.75
C LEU A 520 19.75 11.95 23.76
N GLY A 521 20.07 13.18 24.14
CA GLY A 521 21.28 13.47 24.91
C GLY A 521 22.52 12.99 24.16
N ASN A 522 23.35 12.16 24.81
CA ASN A 522 24.53 11.56 24.20
C ASN A 522 24.25 10.28 23.40
N THR A 523 22.98 9.86 23.29
CA THR A 523 22.58 8.62 22.62
C THR A 523 22.17 8.90 21.18
N GLN A 524 22.92 8.37 20.22
CA GLN A 524 22.55 8.44 18.80
C GLN A 524 21.49 7.37 18.50
N ILE A 525 20.40 7.77 17.84
CA ILE A 525 19.28 6.91 17.48
C ILE A 525 19.02 6.98 15.99
N LEU A 526 19.10 5.84 15.31
CA LEU A 526 18.66 5.61 13.96
C LEU A 526 17.21 5.10 13.96
N TYR A 527 16.27 5.95 13.60
CA TYR A 527 14.89 5.58 13.35
C TYR A 527 14.78 4.81 12.03
N VAL A 528 13.99 3.73 12.01
CA VAL A 528 13.79 2.88 10.83
C VAL A 528 12.33 2.43 10.73
N THR A 529 11.69 2.74 9.60
CA THR A 529 10.35 2.24 9.22
C THR A 529 10.30 1.65 7.81
N GLN A 530 11.42 1.62 7.08
CA GLN A 530 11.49 0.99 5.76
C GLN A 530 11.19 -0.50 5.91
N PRO A 531 10.17 -1.07 5.23
CA PRO A 531 9.81 -2.48 5.43
C PRO A 531 10.98 -3.44 5.26
N ASP A 532 11.84 -3.22 4.26
CA ASP A 532 13.00 -4.06 3.98
C ASP A 532 14.10 -3.93 5.05
N MET A 533 14.42 -2.71 5.48
CA MET A 533 15.43 -2.49 6.53
C MET A 533 14.91 -2.95 7.89
N VAL A 534 13.63 -2.70 8.21
CA VAL A 534 12.97 -3.25 9.41
C VAL A 534 13.06 -4.77 9.40
N ARG A 535 12.75 -5.42 8.27
CA ARG A 535 12.90 -6.87 8.11
C ARG A 535 14.35 -7.29 8.35
N GLU A 536 15.33 -6.62 7.76
CA GLU A 536 16.76 -6.91 7.94
C GLU A 536 17.18 -6.80 9.42
N ILE A 537 16.83 -5.71 10.09
CA ILE A 537 17.12 -5.46 11.50
C ILE A 537 16.44 -6.48 12.42
N THR A 538 15.17 -6.81 12.15
CA THR A 538 14.38 -7.71 13.01
C THR A 538 14.72 -9.19 12.81
N THR A 539 15.28 -9.55 11.64
CA THR A 539 15.78 -10.90 11.34
C THR A 539 17.28 -11.07 11.55
N CYS A 540 18.01 -9.98 11.86
CA CYS A 540 19.44 -10.02 12.14
C CYS A 540 19.75 -10.89 13.37
N THR A 541 20.53 -11.96 13.16
CA THR A 541 20.97 -12.88 14.21
C THR A 541 22.37 -12.57 14.75
N SER A 542 22.99 -11.47 14.30
CA SER A 542 24.33 -11.09 14.77
C SER A 542 24.32 -10.71 16.25
N LEU A 543 25.26 -11.25 17.02
CA LEU A 543 25.49 -10.83 18.41
C LEU A 543 26.00 -9.39 18.51
N ASP A 544 26.42 -8.80 17.39
CA ASP A 544 26.81 -7.39 17.31
C ASP A 544 25.61 -6.44 17.28
N LEU A 545 24.38 -6.95 17.14
CA LEU A 545 23.14 -6.18 17.27
C LEU A 545 22.35 -6.66 18.49
N GLY A 546 22.37 -5.88 19.57
CA GLY A 546 21.75 -6.24 20.84
C GLY A 546 20.65 -5.29 21.26
N LYS A 547 20.16 -5.47 22.49
CA LYS A 547 19.31 -4.50 23.17
C LYS A 547 20.14 -3.30 23.60
N PRO A 548 19.58 -2.08 23.58
CA PRO A 548 20.30 -0.90 23.99
C PRO A 548 20.89 -0.98 25.40
N SER A 549 22.19 -0.75 25.51
CA SER A 549 22.94 -0.65 26.76
C SER A 549 22.43 0.48 27.65
N TYR A 550 21.89 1.55 27.08
CA TYR A 550 21.24 2.62 27.86
C TYR A 550 19.97 2.12 28.55
N GLN A 551 19.23 1.14 28.01
CA GLN A 551 18.04 0.62 28.68
C GLN A 551 18.39 -0.08 30.00
N ALA A 552 19.48 -0.86 30.00
CA ALA A 552 19.96 -1.50 31.23
C ALA A 552 20.42 -0.48 32.29
N LYS A 553 20.96 0.68 31.86
CA LYS A 553 21.45 1.74 32.74
C LYS A 553 20.35 2.69 33.22
N GLU A 554 19.42 3.06 32.36
CA GLU A 554 18.42 4.10 32.63
C GLU A 554 17.08 3.52 33.05
N ARG A 555 16.66 2.38 32.47
CA ARG A 555 15.46 1.65 32.89
C ARG A 555 15.75 0.56 33.93
N GLY A 556 16.99 0.47 34.42
CA GLY A 556 17.40 -0.52 35.42
C GLY A 556 16.60 -0.47 36.72
N ALA A 557 16.07 0.69 37.14
CA ALA A 557 15.18 0.76 38.31
C ALA A 557 13.92 -0.10 38.12
N LEU A 558 13.32 0.00 36.93
CA LEU A 558 12.05 -0.62 36.55
C LEU A 558 12.24 -2.08 36.09
N LEU A 559 13.23 -2.34 35.24
CA LEU A 559 13.41 -3.62 34.54
C LEU A 559 14.62 -4.44 35.02
N GLY A 560 15.51 -3.86 35.84
CA GLY A 560 16.73 -4.54 36.26
C GLY A 560 17.64 -4.97 35.10
N GLN A 561 18.50 -5.96 35.35
CA GLN A 561 19.28 -6.71 34.35
C GLN A 561 18.56 -7.99 33.93
N GLY A 562 17.23 -7.98 33.83
CA GLY A 562 16.48 -9.19 33.46
C GLY A 562 16.40 -9.43 31.96
N ILE A 563 15.61 -10.43 31.57
CA ILE A 563 15.52 -10.91 30.18
C ILE A 563 15.14 -9.83 29.17
N LEU A 564 14.46 -8.73 29.56
CA LEU A 564 14.08 -7.65 28.65
C LEU A 564 15.19 -6.62 28.40
N THR A 565 16.24 -6.56 29.22
CA THR A 565 17.31 -5.54 29.13
C THR A 565 18.72 -6.14 28.95
N SER A 566 18.91 -7.43 29.27
CA SER A 566 20.19 -8.13 29.16
C SER A 566 20.56 -8.51 27.72
N ASN A 567 21.87 -8.74 27.50
CA ASN A 567 22.45 -9.20 26.23
C ASN A 567 23.46 -10.35 26.43
N GLY A 568 23.89 -10.98 25.33
CA GLY A 568 24.99 -11.94 25.31
C GLY A 568 24.75 -13.22 26.11
N ALA A 569 25.81 -13.77 26.72
CA ALA A 569 25.75 -15.04 27.45
C ALA A 569 24.79 -15.01 28.66
N TYR A 570 24.69 -13.86 29.34
CA TYR A 570 23.79 -13.70 30.48
C TYR A 570 22.31 -13.73 30.06
N TRP A 571 21.96 -13.06 28.95
CA TRP A 571 20.63 -13.17 28.35
C TRP A 571 20.32 -14.58 27.87
N ALA A 572 21.28 -15.25 27.21
CA ALA A 572 21.11 -16.61 26.73
C ALA A 572 20.85 -17.59 27.88
N HIS A 573 21.54 -17.42 29.01
CA HIS A 573 21.31 -18.19 30.22
C HIS A 573 19.91 -17.96 30.80
N GLN A 574 19.50 -16.70 30.97
CA GLN A 574 18.15 -16.34 31.43
C GLN A 574 17.05 -16.93 30.51
N ARG A 575 17.23 -16.82 29.19
CA ARG A 575 16.26 -17.33 28.21
C ARG A 575 16.19 -18.86 28.20
N LYS A 576 17.32 -19.54 28.42
CA LYS A 576 17.35 -21.01 28.55
C LYS A 576 16.52 -21.51 29.73
N ILE A 577 16.47 -20.74 30.82
CA ILE A 577 15.69 -21.06 32.02
C ILE A 577 14.20 -20.75 31.81
N ILE A 578 13.87 -19.56 31.27
CA ILE A 578 12.48 -19.06 31.23
C ILE A 578 11.69 -19.57 30.02
N ALA A 579 12.31 -19.72 28.83
CA ALA A 579 11.58 -19.99 27.60
C ALA A 579 10.79 -21.32 27.56
N PRO A 580 11.31 -22.45 28.10
CA PRO A 580 10.58 -23.73 28.05
C PRO A 580 9.22 -23.72 28.75
N GLU A 581 9.05 -22.89 29.78
CA GLU A 581 7.80 -22.80 30.55
C GLU A 581 6.71 -21.98 29.87
N LEU A 582 7.08 -21.21 28.85
CA LEU A 582 6.14 -20.48 28.00
C LEU A 582 5.77 -21.28 26.74
N TYR A 583 6.22 -22.54 26.63
CA TYR A 583 5.80 -23.42 25.54
C TYR A 583 4.33 -23.83 25.70
N MET A 584 3.65 -24.01 24.57
CA MET A 584 2.21 -24.27 24.54
C MET A 584 1.79 -25.50 25.36
N GLU A 585 2.66 -26.51 25.51
CA GLU A 585 2.39 -27.68 26.33
C GLU A 585 2.27 -27.36 27.82
N LYS A 586 3.06 -26.41 28.33
CA LYS A 586 3.03 -25.90 29.71
C LYS A 586 1.93 -24.86 29.92
N VAL A 587 1.70 -23.98 28.94
CA VAL A 587 0.61 -22.99 28.97
C VAL A 587 -0.77 -23.67 29.07
N LYS A 588 -0.95 -24.86 28.48
CA LYS A 588 -2.17 -25.67 28.66
C LYS A 588 -2.48 -25.97 30.13
N GLY A 589 -1.45 -26.13 30.98
CA GLY A 589 -1.61 -26.35 32.41
C GLY A 589 -2.10 -25.11 33.19
N MET A 590 -1.98 -23.92 32.62
CA MET A 590 -2.43 -22.66 33.21
C MET A 590 -3.91 -22.34 32.88
N TYR A 591 -4.54 -23.15 32.03
CA TYR A 591 -5.85 -22.86 31.46
C TYR A 591 -6.96 -22.83 32.52
N THR A 592 -6.94 -23.75 33.48
CA THR A 592 -7.89 -23.79 34.60
C THR A 592 -7.82 -22.52 35.45
N LEU A 593 -6.61 -22.02 35.72
CA LEU A 593 -6.42 -20.77 36.46
C LEU A 593 -7.00 -19.56 35.71
N ILE A 594 -6.79 -19.49 34.39
CA ILE A 594 -7.36 -18.43 33.55
C ILE A 594 -8.89 -18.48 33.58
N GLN A 595 -9.49 -19.68 33.53
CA GLN A 595 -10.93 -19.85 33.64
C GLN A 595 -11.46 -19.37 35.00
N GLU A 596 -10.83 -19.75 36.10
CA GLU A 596 -11.21 -19.33 37.46
C GLU A 596 -11.17 -17.80 37.64
N SER A 597 -10.09 -17.16 37.19
CA SER A 597 -9.95 -15.70 37.20
C SER A 597 -11.02 -15.03 36.32
N THR A 598 -11.37 -15.64 35.18
CA THR A 598 -12.41 -15.13 34.27
C THR A 598 -13.79 -15.20 34.92
N VAL A 599 -14.13 -16.32 35.55
CA VAL A 599 -15.41 -16.51 36.27
C VAL A 599 -15.52 -15.50 37.41
N THR A 600 -14.45 -15.27 38.17
CA THR A 600 -14.43 -14.27 39.25
C THR A 600 -14.74 -12.87 38.73
N LEU A 601 -14.13 -12.49 37.60
CA LEU A 601 -14.41 -11.21 36.94
C LEU A 601 -15.87 -11.11 36.47
N LEU A 602 -16.40 -12.16 35.84
CA LEU A 602 -17.78 -12.18 35.33
C LEU A 602 -18.80 -12.06 36.47
N ASN A 603 -18.62 -12.80 37.57
CA ASN A 603 -19.47 -12.71 38.76
C ASN A 603 -19.46 -11.27 39.34
N SER A 604 -18.31 -10.58 39.31
CA SER A 604 -18.25 -9.19 39.74
C SER A 604 -19.05 -8.28 38.82
N TRP A 605 -19.03 -8.50 37.50
CA TRP A 605 -19.80 -7.71 36.55
C TRP A 605 -21.30 -7.98 36.67
N GLU A 606 -21.71 -9.24 36.83
CA GLU A 606 -23.11 -9.62 37.05
C GLU A 606 -23.68 -8.91 38.28
N ASN A 607 -22.99 -8.96 39.42
CA ASN A 607 -23.41 -8.26 40.64
C ASN A 607 -23.55 -6.74 40.43
N ILE A 608 -22.61 -6.11 39.71
CA ILE A 608 -22.68 -4.66 39.42
C ILE A 608 -23.91 -4.36 38.54
N VAL A 609 -24.13 -5.13 37.48
CA VAL A 609 -25.24 -4.96 36.54
C VAL A 609 -26.59 -5.18 37.24
N GLU A 610 -26.72 -6.22 38.06
CA GLU A 610 -27.92 -6.50 38.85
C GLU A 610 -28.20 -5.36 39.85
N SER A 611 -27.18 -4.87 40.55
CA SER A 611 -27.33 -3.77 41.51
C SER A 611 -27.75 -2.44 40.89
N GLN A 612 -27.55 -2.26 39.58
CA GLN A 612 -27.85 -1.03 38.83
C GLN A 612 -29.07 -1.16 37.89
N GLY A 613 -29.86 -2.24 38.01
CA GLY A 613 -31.12 -2.39 37.28
C GLY A 613 -30.97 -2.93 35.84
N GLY A 614 -29.93 -3.73 35.57
CA GLY A 614 -29.75 -4.46 34.32
C GLY A 614 -28.83 -3.80 33.29
N VAL A 615 -28.37 -2.57 33.55
CA VAL A 615 -27.34 -1.87 32.75
C VAL A 615 -26.41 -1.14 33.71
N ALA A 616 -25.09 -1.22 33.49
CA ALA A 616 -24.10 -0.55 34.32
C ALA A 616 -22.94 0.01 33.49
N ASP A 617 -22.44 1.18 33.89
CA ASP A 617 -21.21 1.76 33.34
C ASP A 617 -19.98 1.16 34.05
N ILE A 618 -19.20 0.37 33.33
CA ILE A 618 -18.02 -0.33 33.88
C ILE A 618 -16.73 0.29 33.34
N LYS A 619 -15.84 0.71 34.24
CA LYS A 619 -14.47 1.14 33.89
C LYS A 619 -13.59 -0.08 33.59
N ILE A 620 -13.65 -0.55 32.35
CA ILE A 620 -13.02 -1.81 31.91
C ILE A 620 -11.51 -1.90 32.16
N ASP A 621 -10.76 -0.79 32.12
CA ASP A 621 -9.29 -0.81 32.26
C ASP A 621 -8.86 -1.40 33.61
N GLN A 622 -9.49 -0.95 34.70
CA GLN A 622 -9.18 -1.40 36.05
C GLN A 622 -9.50 -2.89 36.20
N HIS A 623 -10.63 -3.34 35.64
CA HIS A 623 -11.05 -4.74 35.69
C HIS A 623 -10.13 -5.65 34.86
N MET A 624 -9.73 -5.25 33.66
CA MET A 624 -8.79 -6.01 32.82
C MET A 624 -7.42 -6.13 33.49
N ARG A 625 -6.98 -5.06 34.17
CA ARG A 625 -5.74 -5.07 34.95
C ARG A 625 -5.84 -6.03 36.13
N SER A 626 -6.90 -5.97 36.93
CA SER A 626 -7.10 -6.91 38.05
C SER A 626 -7.14 -8.36 37.58
N PHE A 627 -7.85 -8.64 36.49
CA PHE A 627 -7.89 -9.97 35.87
C PHE A 627 -6.49 -10.45 35.44
N SER A 628 -5.75 -9.65 34.66
CA SER A 628 -4.42 -10.03 34.20
C SER A 628 -3.42 -10.21 35.35
N GLY A 629 -3.58 -9.42 36.42
CA GLY A 629 -2.78 -9.51 37.63
C GLY A 629 -3.05 -10.78 38.42
N ASP A 630 -4.31 -11.17 38.58
CA ASP A 630 -4.68 -12.43 39.25
C ASP A 630 -4.13 -13.64 38.49
N VAL A 631 -4.27 -13.65 37.16
CA VAL A 631 -3.74 -14.71 36.30
C VAL A 631 -2.23 -14.87 36.46
N ILE A 632 -1.45 -13.79 36.33
CA ILE A 632 0.01 -13.88 36.39
C ILE A 632 0.50 -14.20 37.82
N SER A 633 -0.16 -13.69 38.87
CA SER A 633 0.17 -14.00 40.26
C SER A 633 -0.01 -15.48 40.58
N ARG A 634 -1.12 -16.09 40.12
CA ARG A 634 -1.35 -17.53 40.32
C ARG A 634 -0.46 -18.39 39.43
N ALA A 635 -0.38 -18.07 38.14
CA ALA A 635 0.29 -18.91 37.15
C ALA A 635 1.82 -18.88 37.25
N CYS A 636 2.42 -17.74 37.60
CA CYS A 636 3.87 -17.59 37.63
C CYS A 636 4.48 -17.59 39.04
N PHE A 637 3.72 -17.23 40.08
CA PHE A 637 4.27 -17.03 41.43
C PHE A 637 3.58 -17.86 42.52
N GLY A 638 2.52 -18.61 42.19
CA GLY A 638 1.79 -19.43 43.16
C GLY A 638 1.21 -18.63 44.33
N SER A 639 1.03 -17.32 44.18
CA SER A 639 0.71 -16.39 45.26
C SER A 639 -0.72 -15.84 45.16
N ASN A 640 -1.27 -15.38 46.29
CA ASN A 640 -2.57 -14.71 46.33
C ASN A 640 -2.48 -13.32 45.66
N PHE A 641 -3.45 -13.01 44.80
CA PHE A 641 -3.56 -11.75 44.05
C PHE A 641 -3.39 -10.50 44.92
N SER A 642 -3.87 -10.51 46.17
CA SER A 642 -3.78 -9.35 47.06
C SER A 642 -2.35 -8.86 47.32
N LYS A 643 -1.35 -9.75 47.34
CA LYS A 643 0.07 -9.38 47.47
C LYS A 643 0.69 -8.97 46.13
N GLY A 644 0.26 -9.60 45.05
CA GLY A 644 0.63 -9.20 43.69
C GLY A 644 0.17 -7.77 43.37
N GLU A 645 -1.03 -7.40 43.82
CA GLU A 645 -1.63 -6.07 43.66
C GLU A 645 -0.74 -4.95 44.23
N GLU A 646 -0.15 -5.17 45.41
CA GLU A 646 0.76 -4.19 45.99
C GLU A 646 2.05 -4.03 45.16
N ILE A 647 2.61 -5.14 44.66
CA ILE A 647 3.76 -5.12 43.74
C ILE A 647 3.41 -4.39 42.44
N PHE A 648 2.25 -4.66 41.84
CA PHE A 648 1.77 -3.98 40.62
C PHE A 648 1.57 -2.48 40.83
N SER A 649 0.99 -2.09 41.96
CA SER A 649 0.77 -0.69 42.33
C SER A 649 2.09 0.07 42.43
N ARG A 650 3.09 -0.49 43.13
CA ARG A 650 4.42 0.13 43.26
C ARG A 650 5.18 0.14 41.93
N LEU A 651 5.10 -0.92 41.13
CA LEU A 651 5.68 -0.97 39.78
C LEU A 651 5.09 0.11 38.87
N ARG A 652 3.78 0.36 38.94
CA ARG A 652 3.12 1.43 38.18
C ARG A 652 3.57 2.80 38.63
N ALA A 653 3.59 3.08 39.93
CA ALA A 653 4.11 4.35 40.46
C ALA A 653 5.56 4.58 40.00
N LEU A 654 6.38 3.52 39.99
CA LEU A 654 7.75 3.57 39.49
C LEU A 654 7.81 3.84 37.99
N GLN A 655 6.92 3.24 37.19
CA GLN A 655 6.79 3.49 35.75
C GLN A 655 6.33 4.92 35.44
N GLU A 656 5.38 5.47 36.19
CA GLU A 656 4.91 6.86 36.05
C GLU A 656 6.04 7.85 36.37
N GLU A 657 6.74 7.67 37.49
CA GLU A 657 7.90 8.48 37.84
C GLU A 657 9.04 8.35 36.83
N SER A 658 9.25 7.16 36.27
CA SER A 658 10.22 6.93 35.18
C SER A 658 9.82 7.65 33.89
N SER A 659 8.53 7.70 33.59
CA SER A 659 8.00 8.32 32.36
C SER A 659 8.13 9.85 32.37
N LYS A 660 8.02 10.49 33.53
CA LYS A 660 8.22 11.95 33.71
C LYS A 660 9.61 12.45 33.30
N LYS A 661 10.59 11.55 33.12
CA LYS A 661 12.00 11.85 32.82
C LYS A 661 12.48 11.37 31.46
N VAL A 662 11.59 10.95 30.56
CA VAL A 662 11.94 10.50 29.20
C VAL A 662 12.77 11.54 28.42
N LEU A 663 12.59 12.84 28.68
CA LEU A 663 13.39 13.91 28.04
C LEU A 663 14.77 14.13 28.68
N ALA A 664 15.03 13.56 29.86
CA ALA A 664 16.33 13.58 30.54
C ALA A 664 17.16 12.29 30.30
N THR A 665 16.57 11.33 29.60
CA THR A 665 17.23 10.12 29.05
C THR A 665 18.44 10.53 28.20
N GLY A 666 19.62 9.96 28.49
CA GLY A 666 20.86 10.25 27.79
C GLY A 666 21.74 11.35 28.41
N ILE A 667 21.35 11.98 29.52
CA ILE A 667 22.18 12.95 30.27
C ILE A 667 22.96 12.21 31.38
N PRO A 668 24.30 12.09 31.29
CA PRO A 668 25.09 11.36 32.28
C PRO A 668 24.92 11.90 33.71
N GLY A 669 24.71 11.01 34.68
CA GLY A 669 24.69 11.37 36.11
C GLY A 669 23.37 11.94 36.66
N MET A 670 22.40 12.31 35.82
CA MET A 670 21.10 12.87 36.26
C MET A 670 20.30 11.93 37.18
N ARG A 671 20.43 10.60 37.00
CA ARG A 671 19.80 9.59 37.86
C ARG A 671 20.42 9.51 39.26
N LEU A 672 21.67 9.93 39.44
CA LEU A 672 22.39 9.90 40.72
C LEU A 672 22.12 11.16 41.57
N LEU A 673 21.58 12.21 40.97
CA LEU A 673 21.25 13.44 41.71
C LEU A 673 20.06 13.21 42.65
N PRO A 674 20.08 13.71 43.89
CA PRO A 674 19.00 13.49 44.86
C PRO A 674 17.79 14.40 44.61
N THR A 675 17.27 14.42 43.38
CA THR A 675 16.03 15.13 43.02
C THR A 675 14.82 14.47 43.69
N LYS A 676 13.73 15.21 43.90
CA LYS A 676 12.49 14.69 44.51
C LYS A 676 12.02 13.39 43.83
N SER A 677 11.99 13.38 42.51
CA SER A 677 11.58 12.21 41.73
C SER A 677 12.62 11.07 41.77
N ASN A 678 13.93 11.33 41.85
CA ASN A 678 14.93 10.24 42.00
C ASN A 678 14.84 9.58 43.38
N ARG A 679 14.61 10.37 44.45
CA ARG A 679 14.37 9.84 45.80
C ARG A 679 13.13 8.95 45.85
N GLU A 680 12.06 9.38 45.17
CA GLU A 680 10.84 8.59 45.04
C GLU A 680 11.10 7.27 44.31
N GLN A 681 11.80 7.30 43.17
CA GLN A 681 12.19 6.09 42.43
C GLN A 681 13.04 5.13 43.27
N TRP A 682 14.03 5.63 44.02
CA TRP A 682 14.85 4.79 44.90
C TRP A 682 14.04 4.16 46.03
N THR A 683 13.06 4.90 46.57
CA THR A 683 12.15 4.40 47.61
C THR A 683 11.27 3.28 47.06
N LEU A 684 10.60 3.53 45.93
CA LEU A 684 9.77 2.54 45.23
C LEU A 684 10.57 1.31 44.81
N GLU A 685 11.79 1.49 44.30
CA GLU A 685 12.67 0.37 43.92
C GLU A 685 13.03 -0.52 45.12
N LYS A 686 13.26 0.08 46.29
CA LYS A 686 13.53 -0.64 47.54
C LYS A 686 12.28 -1.38 48.04
N GLU A 687 11.12 -0.73 48.02
CA GLU A 687 9.84 -1.35 48.40
C GLU A 687 9.52 -2.57 47.52
N ILE A 688 9.63 -2.44 46.19
CA ILE A 688 9.41 -3.54 45.24
C ILE A 688 10.39 -4.69 45.49
N ARG A 689 11.67 -4.38 45.75
CA ARG A 689 12.67 -5.41 46.07
C ARG A 689 12.26 -6.19 47.33
N THR A 690 11.86 -5.50 48.39
CA THR A 690 11.41 -6.13 49.64
C THR A 690 10.20 -7.03 49.40
N LEU A 691 9.15 -6.51 48.74
CA LEU A 691 7.92 -7.27 48.48
C LEU A 691 8.18 -8.53 47.62
N ILE A 692 9.02 -8.44 46.59
CA ILE A 692 9.36 -9.60 45.75
C ILE A 692 10.12 -10.65 46.58
N LEU A 693 11.07 -10.24 47.42
CA LEU A 693 11.82 -11.17 48.26
C LEU A 693 10.95 -11.81 49.34
N GLU A 694 9.95 -11.09 49.86
CA GLU A 694 8.94 -11.65 50.76
C GLU A 694 8.10 -12.72 50.07
N VAL A 695 7.62 -12.46 48.84
CA VAL A 695 6.91 -13.47 48.03
C VAL A 695 7.79 -14.70 47.81
N VAL A 696 9.07 -14.52 47.48
CA VAL A 696 10.03 -15.62 47.30
C VAL A 696 10.22 -16.42 48.59
N LYS A 697 10.34 -15.74 49.73
CA LYS A 697 10.54 -16.38 51.03
C LYS A 697 9.34 -17.22 51.43
N GLU A 698 8.14 -16.64 51.42
CA GLU A 698 6.90 -17.35 51.78
C GLU A 698 6.63 -18.52 50.85
N ARG A 699 6.93 -18.35 49.56
CA ARG A 699 6.77 -19.42 48.57
C ARG A 699 7.77 -20.56 48.80
N ASN A 700 9.01 -20.27 49.21
CA ASN A 700 9.97 -21.31 49.63
C ASN A 700 9.50 -22.05 50.90
N GLU A 701 8.79 -21.37 51.81
CA GLU A 701 8.20 -21.97 53.01
C GLU A 701 6.96 -22.83 52.67
N ALA A 702 6.17 -22.44 51.65
CA ALA A 702 4.95 -23.13 51.22
C ALA A 702 5.18 -24.41 50.37
N LYS A 703 6.42 -24.69 49.92
CA LYS A 703 6.79 -25.86 49.10
C LYS A 703 5.92 -26.08 47.85
N HIS A 704 5.59 -25.01 47.12
CA HIS A 704 4.97 -25.13 45.79
C HIS A 704 6.02 -25.61 44.76
N GLU A 705 5.74 -26.69 44.01
CA GLU A 705 6.77 -27.37 43.20
C GLU A 705 6.73 -27.08 41.68
N ASN A 706 5.69 -26.46 41.12
CA ASN A 706 5.46 -26.41 39.66
C ASN A 706 5.11 -25.02 39.07
N ASP A 707 5.74 -23.93 39.51
CA ASP A 707 5.53 -22.58 38.97
C ASP A 707 6.81 -21.99 38.32
N LEU A 708 6.65 -20.92 37.53
CA LEU A 708 7.76 -20.24 36.83
C LEU A 708 8.82 -19.72 37.83
N LEU A 709 8.40 -19.32 39.03
CA LEU A 709 9.29 -18.86 40.09
C LEU A 709 10.25 -19.95 40.58
N GLN A 710 9.82 -21.21 40.69
CA GLN A 710 10.69 -22.35 41.06
C GLN A 710 11.94 -22.39 40.19
N MET A 711 11.75 -22.27 38.88
CA MET A 711 12.82 -22.45 37.90
C MET A 711 13.73 -21.22 37.82
N VAL A 712 13.20 -20.02 38.07
CA VAL A 712 14.03 -18.83 38.28
C VAL A 712 14.94 -19.03 39.51
N LEU A 713 14.42 -19.66 40.58
CA LEU A 713 15.18 -19.97 41.79
C LEU A 713 16.23 -21.07 41.56
N GLU A 714 15.88 -22.15 40.84
CA GLU A 714 16.81 -23.24 40.49
C GLU A 714 17.90 -22.77 39.51
N GLY A 715 17.53 -21.97 38.52
CA GLY A 715 18.45 -21.33 37.60
C GLY A 715 19.47 -20.44 38.31
N ALA A 716 19.04 -19.73 39.36
CA ALA A 716 19.93 -18.94 40.21
C ALA A 716 20.86 -19.82 41.08
N LYS A 717 20.37 -20.96 41.61
CA LYS A 717 21.16 -21.89 42.44
C LYS A 717 22.28 -22.61 41.67
N ASN A 718 22.11 -22.83 40.36
CA ASN A 718 23.10 -23.49 39.50
C ASN A 718 24.24 -22.57 39.02
N SER A 719 24.37 -21.38 39.61
CA SER A 719 25.42 -20.42 39.28
C SER A 719 26.31 -20.19 40.51
N ASN A 720 27.64 -20.35 40.36
CA ASN A 720 28.63 -20.12 41.43
C ASN A 720 28.74 -18.61 41.79
N LEU A 721 27.66 -18.02 42.28
CA LEU A 721 27.51 -16.58 42.53
C LEU A 721 27.22 -16.30 44.01
N SER A 722 27.51 -15.08 44.46
CA SER A 722 27.19 -14.63 45.82
C SER A 722 25.67 -14.51 46.03
N GLN A 723 25.21 -14.62 47.28
CA GLN A 723 23.78 -14.51 47.62
C GLN A 723 23.14 -13.20 47.13
N ASP A 724 23.85 -12.06 47.21
CA ASP A 724 23.32 -10.78 46.69
C ASP A 724 23.16 -10.78 45.17
N THR A 725 23.99 -11.53 44.44
CA THR A 725 23.87 -11.66 42.97
C THR A 725 22.69 -12.56 42.61
N ILE A 726 22.44 -13.61 43.40
CA ILE A 726 21.28 -14.50 43.28
C ILE A 726 19.99 -13.73 43.56
N ASP A 727 19.92 -12.97 44.66
CA ASP A 727 18.76 -12.16 45.01
C ASP A 727 18.46 -11.11 43.92
N ARG A 728 19.49 -10.49 43.36
CA ARG A 728 19.36 -9.54 42.25
C ARG A 728 18.86 -10.21 40.98
N PHE A 729 19.38 -11.40 40.65
CA PHE A 729 18.90 -12.19 39.50
C PHE A 729 17.41 -12.53 39.64
N ILE A 730 16.98 -12.95 40.83
CA ILE A 730 15.59 -13.30 41.11
C ILE A 730 14.70 -12.06 40.97
N VAL A 731 15.05 -10.98 41.65
CA VAL A 731 14.26 -9.73 41.67
C VAL A 731 14.12 -9.16 40.26
N ASP A 732 15.20 -9.10 39.49
CA ASP A 732 15.19 -8.54 38.13
C ASP A 732 14.30 -9.36 37.20
N ASN A 733 14.38 -10.69 37.23
CA ASN A 733 13.51 -11.53 36.39
C ASN A 733 12.05 -11.49 36.85
N CYS A 734 11.79 -11.44 38.16
CA CYS A 734 10.42 -11.28 38.68
C CYS A 734 9.79 -9.95 38.26
N LYS A 735 10.54 -8.83 38.33
CA LYS A 735 10.08 -7.51 37.83
C LYS A 735 9.66 -7.59 36.36
N ASN A 736 10.46 -8.26 35.52
CA ASN A 736 10.14 -8.40 34.09
C ASN A 736 8.89 -9.25 33.84
N ILE A 737 8.70 -10.35 34.59
CA ILE A 737 7.52 -11.22 34.45
C ILE A 737 6.26 -10.48 34.93
N TYR A 738 6.31 -9.83 36.09
CA TYR A 738 5.19 -9.04 36.60
C TYR A 738 4.80 -7.92 35.64
N LEU A 739 5.77 -7.16 35.13
CA LEU A 739 5.48 -6.03 34.24
C LEU A 739 4.97 -6.49 32.86
N ALA A 740 5.58 -7.52 32.26
CA ALA A 740 5.22 -8.01 30.94
C ALA A 740 3.86 -8.73 30.94
N GLY A 741 3.58 -9.56 31.95
CA GLY A 741 2.36 -10.37 32.01
C GLY A 741 1.09 -9.64 32.49
N TYR A 742 1.25 -8.50 33.17
CA TYR A 742 0.15 -7.73 33.74
C TYR A 742 -0.36 -6.62 32.81
N GLU A 743 0.50 -5.64 32.46
CA GLU A 743 0.02 -4.44 31.75
C GLU A 743 -0.29 -4.70 30.28
N THR A 744 0.55 -5.49 29.59
CA THR A 744 0.43 -5.64 28.13
C THR A 744 -0.86 -6.36 27.74
N THR A 745 -1.16 -7.48 28.42
CA THR A 745 -2.39 -8.25 28.21
C THR A 745 -3.64 -7.44 28.58
N ALA A 746 -3.62 -6.74 29.72
CA ALA A 746 -4.74 -5.91 30.16
C ALA A 746 -5.05 -4.78 29.17
N ILE A 747 -4.02 -4.10 28.66
CA ILE A 747 -4.17 -3.03 27.65
C ILE A 747 -4.71 -3.61 26.34
N SER A 748 -4.18 -4.74 25.86
CA SER A 748 -4.70 -5.41 24.66
C SER A 748 -6.18 -5.78 24.79
N ALA A 749 -6.57 -6.38 25.92
CA ALA A 749 -7.95 -6.77 26.18
C ALA A 749 -8.88 -5.54 26.26
N THR A 750 -8.41 -4.46 26.89
CA THR A 750 -9.14 -3.18 26.99
C THR A 750 -9.44 -2.60 25.62
N TRP A 751 -8.42 -2.49 24.74
CA TRP A 751 -8.62 -1.98 23.39
C TRP A 751 -9.53 -2.88 22.54
N CYS A 752 -9.39 -4.21 22.67
CA CYS A 752 -10.25 -5.17 21.99
C CYS A 752 -11.73 -5.01 22.39
N LEU A 753 -12.02 -4.92 23.69
CA LEU A 753 -13.38 -4.69 24.20
C LEU A 753 -13.95 -3.33 23.77
N MET A 754 -13.13 -2.28 23.80
CA MET A 754 -13.54 -0.95 23.32
C MET A 754 -13.89 -0.97 21.82
N LEU A 755 -13.09 -1.66 21.01
CA LEU A 755 -13.33 -1.82 19.57
C LEU A 755 -14.60 -2.61 19.30
N LEU A 756 -14.84 -3.71 20.02
CA LEU A 756 -16.10 -4.46 19.92
C LEU A 756 -17.30 -3.62 20.34
N ALA A 757 -17.22 -2.88 21.45
CA ALA A 757 -18.29 -2.01 21.91
C ALA A 757 -18.65 -0.91 20.88
N SER A 758 -17.64 -0.41 20.16
CA SER A 758 -17.82 0.60 19.10
C SER A 758 -18.23 0.01 17.74
N ASN A 759 -18.23 -1.32 17.60
CA ASN A 759 -18.53 -2.03 16.34
C ASN A 759 -19.46 -3.23 16.61
N GLN A 760 -20.74 -2.94 16.83
CA GLN A 760 -21.76 -3.93 17.21
C GLN A 760 -21.87 -5.12 16.24
N GLU A 761 -21.72 -4.89 14.94
CA GLU A 761 -21.72 -5.96 13.93
C GLU A 761 -20.68 -7.05 14.24
N TRP A 762 -19.46 -6.65 14.60
CA TRP A 762 -18.39 -7.57 14.94
C TRP A 762 -18.58 -8.21 16.30
N GLN A 763 -19.18 -7.48 17.25
CA GLN A 763 -19.55 -8.02 18.55
C GLN A 763 -20.58 -9.15 18.41
N ASP A 764 -21.59 -8.98 17.54
CA ASP A 764 -22.61 -9.99 17.27
C ASP A 764 -22.05 -11.21 16.53
N ARG A 765 -21.19 -10.97 15.54
CA ARG A 765 -20.45 -12.01 14.79
C ARG A 765 -19.60 -12.90 15.71
N VAL A 766 -18.78 -12.28 16.57
CA VAL A 766 -17.98 -12.99 17.58
C VAL A 766 -18.88 -13.73 18.57
N ARG A 767 -19.98 -13.11 19.02
CA ARG A 767 -20.93 -13.76 19.92
C ARG A 767 -21.54 -15.02 19.29
N ALA A 768 -21.92 -14.97 18.01
CA ALA A 768 -22.46 -16.11 17.29
C ALA A 768 -21.44 -17.27 17.20
N GLU A 769 -20.19 -16.97 16.85
CA GLU A 769 -19.10 -17.96 16.84
C GLU A 769 -18.88 -18.59 18.22
N VAL A 770 -18.83 -17.79 19.28
CA VAL A 770 -18.63 -18.30 20.65
C VAL A 770 -19.79 -19.21 21.07
N VAL A 771 -21.04 -18.83 20.79
CA VAL A 771 -22.22 -19.67 21.09
C VAL A 771 -22.17 -20.98 20.32
N GLU A 772 -21.82 -20.96 19.04
CA GLU A 772 -21.72 -22.14 18.19
C GLU A 772 -20.60 -23.11 18.65
N VAL A 773 -19.41 -22.57 18.92
CA VAL A 773 -18.23 -23.36 19.27
C VAL A 773 -18.34 -23.91 20.70
N CYS A 774 -18.79 -23.09 21.65
CA CYS A 774 -18.81 -23.46 23.07
C CYS A 774 -20.11 -24.13 23.52
N LYS A 775 -21.24 -23.89 22.85
CA LYS A 775 -22.55 -24.46 23.20
C LYS A 775 -22.92 -24.31 24.69
N GLY A 776 -22.57 -23.17 25.28
CA GLY A 776 -22.81 -22.87 26.70
C GLY A 776 -21.81 -23.50 27.68
N GLN A 777 -20.77 -24.20 27.21
CA GLN A 777 -19.67 -24.70 28.02
C GLN A 777 -18.56 -23.65 28.16
N ILE A 778 -17.78 -23.71 29.24
CA ILE A 778 -16.57 -22.89 29.37
C ILE A 778 -15.58 -23.36 28.27
N PRO A 779 -15.03 -22.45 27.44
CA PRO A 779 -14.15 -22.83 26.33
C PRO A 779 -12.98 -23.67 26.80
N ASP A 780 -12.55 -24.68 26.03
CA ASP A 780 -11.30 -25.42 26.22
C ASP A 780 -10.23 -25.10 25.15
N THR A 781 -9.04 -25.67 25.25
CA THR A 781 -7.92 -25.40 24.32
C THR A 781 -8.20 -25.79 22.86
N ASN A 782 -9.08 -26.76 22.61
CA ASN A 782 -9.48 -27.14 21.24
C ASN A 782 -10.57 -26.21 20.71
N MET A 783 -11.47 -25.75 21.58
CA MET A 783 -12.52 -24.78 21.25
C MET A 783 -11.90 -23.42 20.89
N VAL A 784 -10.96 -22.91 21.68
CA VAL A 784 -10.29 -21.61 21.41
C VAL A 784 -9.63 -21.61 20.03
N ARG A 785 -9.04 -22.73 19.59
CA ARG A 785 -8.43 -22.87 18.25
C ARG A 785 -9.43 -22.77 17.10
N LYS A 786 -10.73 -22.99 17.36
CA LYS A 786 -11.79 -22.92 16.35
C LYS A 786 -12.40 -21.52 16.23
N MET A 787 -12.11 -20.61 17.15
CA MET A 787 -12.66 -19.24 17.18
C MET A 787 -11.91 -18.30 16.23
N LYS A 788 -12.15 -18.45 14.93
CA LYS A 788 -11.48 -17.69 13.87
C LYS A 788 -11.86 -16.21 13.89
N GLN A 789 -13.14 -15.88 14.10
CA GLN A 789 -13.63 -14.51 14.12
C GLN A 789 -13.10 -13.74 15.32
N LEU A 790 -13.10 -14.37 16.51
CA LEU A 790 -12.45 -13.78 17.68
C LEU A 790 -10.95 -13.56 17.45
N THR A 791 -10.27 -14.51 16.80
CA THR A 791 -8.84 -14.37 16.46
C THR A 791 -8.59 -13.20 15.50
N MET A 792 -9.44 -13.01 14.48
CA MET A 792 -9.36 -11.87 13.57
C MET A 792 -9.51 -10.54 14.32
N VAL A 793 -10.49 -10.45 15.22
CA VAL A 793 -10.74 -9.26 16.05
C VAL A 793 -9.55 -8.93 16.94
N ILE A 794 -8.96 -9.95 17.59
CA ILE A 794 -7.78 -9.77 18.44
C ILE A 794 -6.59 -9.29 17.61
N ASN A 795 -6.33 -9.89 16.45
CA ASN A 795 -5.21 -9.49 15.58
C ASN A 795 -5.37 -8.07 15.04
N GLU A 796 -6.58 -7.68 14.65
CA GLU A 796 -6.87 -6.31 14.22
C GLU A 796 -6.74 -5.30 15.36
N SER A 797 -7.15 -5.69 16.58
CA SER A 797 -6.95 -4.88 17.78
C SER A 797 -5.48 -4.67 18.10
N LEU A 798 -4.65 -5.73 18.03
CA LEU A 798 -3.20 -5.67 18.22
C LEU A 798 -2.48 -4.91 17.12
N ARG A 799 -3.02 -4.93 15.89
CA ARG A 799 -2.51 -4.13 14.78
C ARG A 799 -2.74 -2.63 15.06
N LEU A 800 -3.96 -2.23 15.38
CA LEU A 800 -4.30 -0.82 15.63
C LEU A 800 -3.69 -0.27 16.92
N TYR A 801 -3.68 -1.07 17.99
CA TYR A 801 -3.23 -0.69 19.32
C TYR A 801 -2.22 -1.70 19.88
N PRO A 802 -1.00 -1.78 19.31
CA PRO A 802 0.03 -2.70 19.81
C PRO A 802 0.51 -2.27 21.20
N PRO A 803 0.58 -3.17 22.19
CA PRO A 803 1.10 -2.84 23.54
C PRO A 803 2.55 -2.35 23.54
N VAL A 804 3.34 -2.77 22.55
CA VAL A 804 4.73 -2.35 22.36
C VAL A 804 4.82 -1.47 21.12
N ALA A 805 4.89 -0.17 21.32
CA ALA A 805 4.93 0.80 20.23
C ALA A 805 6.30 0.86 19.53
N VAL A 806 7.42 0.62 20.24
CA VAL A 806 8.79 0.71 19.70
C VAL A 806 9.59 -0.54 20.02
N VAL A 807 10.25 -1.09 19.01
CA VAL A 807 11.31 -2.11 19.16
C VAL A 807 12.65 -1.45 18.93
N SER A 808 13.57 -1.58 19.88
CA SER A 808 14.88 -0.93 19.82
C SER A 808 16.04 -1.94 19.84
N ARG A 809 17.12 -1.61 19.13
CA ARG A 809 18.40 -2.33 19.11
C ARG A 809 19.58 -1.37 19.26
N GLU A 810 20.78 -1.86 19.58
CA GLU A 810 22.04 -1.12 19.55
C GLU A 810 23.08 -1.91 18.76
N ALA A 811 23.82 -1.21 17.90
CA ALA A 811 24.96 -1.76 17.18
C ALA A 811 26.21 -1.72 18.08
N PHE A 812 26.73 -2.88 18.48
CA PHE A 812 27.96 -2.99 19.29
C PHE A 812 29.25 -2.90 18.46
N LYS A 813 29.12 -2.93 17.13
CA LYS A 813 30.15 -2.65 16.13
C LYS A 813 29.55 -1.83 15.00
N ASP A 814 30.40 -1.35 14.10
CA ASP A 814 29.94 -0.77 12.84
C ASP A 814 29.22 -1.86 12.03
N MET A 815 27.96 -1.62 11.68
CA MET A 815 27.10 -2.51 10.93
C MET A 815 26.58 -1.82 9.67
N LYS A 816 26.04 -2.59 8.72
CA LYS A 816 25.40 -2.06 7.52
C LYS A 816 24.02 -2.70 7.37
N PHE A 817 23.01 -1.87 7.10
CA PHE A 817 21.64 -2.29 6.82
C PHE A 817 21.15 -1.50 5.61
N GLY A 818 20.71 -2.19 4.55
CA GLY A 818 20.52 -1.57 3.23
C GLY A 818 21.77 -0.83 2.76
N ASP A 819 21.62 0.44 2.35
CA ASP A 819 22.73 1.31 1.94
C ASP A 819 23.35 2.12 3.09
N ILE A 820 22.88 1.91 4.33
CA ILE A 820 23.23 2.77 5.47
C ILE A 820 24.23 2.05 6.38
N ASN A 821 25.37 2.69 6.61
CA ASN A 821 26.32 2.28 7.63
C ASN A 821 25.87 2.81 8.99
N VAL A 822 25.72 1.91 9.95
CA VAL A 822 25.34 2.18 11.33
C VAL A 822 26.58 2.02 12.22
N PRO A 823 27.19 3.13 12.68
CA PRO A 823 28.36 3.06 13.54
C PRO A 823 28.10 2.36 14.87
N LYS A 824 29.17 1.83 15.47
CA LYS A 824 29.18 1.32 16.84
C LYS A 824 28.60 2.36 17.82
N GLY A 825 27.70 1.91 18.68
CA GLY A 825 27.04 2.70 19.72
C GLY A 825 25.74 3.39 19.27
N VAL A 826 25.36 3.28 17.98
CA VAL A 826 24.09 3.81 17.48
C VAL A 826 22.94 2.87 17.81
N ASN A 827 21.83 3.45 18.26
CA ASN A 827 20.62 2.72 18.66
C ASN A 827 19.59 2.74 17.54
N ILE A 828 19.10 1.59 17.11
CA ILE A 828 18.14 1.47 16.02
C ILE A 828 16.73 1.38 16.61
N TRP A 829 15.79 2.24 16.20
CA TRP A 829 14.41 2.26 16.68
C TRP A 829 13.43 1.96 15.55
N THR A 830 12.58 0.97 15.76
CA THR A 830 11.49 0.61 14.85
C THR A 830 10.15 0.88 15.52
N LEU A 831 9.34 1.78 14.93
CA LEU A 831 8.02 2.14 15.45
C LEU A 831 6.94 1.19 14.88
N VAL A 832 6.50 0.24 15.71
CA VAL A 832 5.53 -0.81 15.36
C VAL A 832 4.19 -0.22 14.98
N THR A 833 3.67 0.74 15.77
CA THR A 833 2.38 1.39 15.50
C THR A 833 2.37 2.06 14.13
N ALA A 834 3.48 2.72 13.78
CA ALA A 834 3.64 3.31 12.46
C ALA A 834 3.49 2.23 11.38
N LEU A 835 4.28 1.16 11.43
CA LEU A 835 4.22 0.07 10.43
C LEU A 835 2.81 -0.54 10.33
N HIS A 836 2.17 -0.77 11.47
CA HIS A 836 0.87 -1.41 11.53
C HIS A 836 -0.27 -0.54 11.00
N THR A 837 -0.14 0.77 11.01
CA THR A 837 -1.13 1.70 10.48
C THR A 837 -0.72 2.32 9.15
N ASP A 838 0.31 1.77 8.48
CA ASP A 838 0.79 2.28 7.21
C ASP A 838 -0.20 1.99 6.07
N PRO A 839 -0.75 3.02 5.38
CA PRO A 839 -1.64 2.80 4.24
C PRO A 839 -0.99 2.10 3.05
N GLU A 840 0.33 2.19 2.89
CA GLU A 840 1.04 1.47 1.81
C GLU A 840 1.15 -0.03 2.12
N ILE A 841 1.26 -0.40 3.40
CA ILE A 841 1.36 -1.80 3.83
C ILE A 841 -0.03 -2.42 3.99
N TRP A 842 -0.99 -1.69 4.58
CA TRP A 842 -2.30 -2.22 4.98
C TRP A 842 -3.47 -1.67 4.14
N GLY A 843 -3.20 -0.90 3.09
CA GLY A 843 -4.20 -0.31 2.20
C GLY A 843 -4.85 0.96 2.77
N PRO A 844 -5.72 1.63 1.98
CA PRO A 844 -6.24 2.97 2.30
C PRO A 844 -7.06 3.03 3.60
N GLU A 845 -7.64 1.90 4.02
CA GLU A 845 -8.39 1.79 5.27
C GLU A 845 -7.52 1.32 6.46
N ALA A 846 -6.20 1.53 6.42
CA ALA A 846 -5.26 1.03 7.45
C ALA A 846 -5.62 1.48 8.88
N TYR A 847 -6.27 2.61 9.06
CA TYR A 847 -6.65 3.10 10.39
C TYR A 847 -8.02 2.61 10.87
N LYS A 848 -8.82 2.00 10.00
CA LYS A 848 -10.16 1.49 10.36
C LYS A 848 -10.06 0.11 10.98
N PHE A 849 -10.94 -0.18 11.93
CA PHE A 849 -11.13 -1.51 12.49
C PHE A 849 -11.81 -2.41 11.45
N LYS A 850 -11.03 -3.30 10.82
CA LYS A 850 -11.49 -4.22 9.78
C LYS A 850 -10.91 -5.63 10.01
N PRO A 851 -11.48 -6.41 10.93
CA PRO A 851 -10.97 -7.76 11.25
C PRO A 851 -10.93 -8.72 10.05
N ASP A 852 -11.78 -8.57 9.03
CA ASP A 852 -11.75 -9.39 7.80
C ASP A 852 -10.40 -9.36 7.07
N ARG A 853 -9.53 -8.38 7.35
CA ARG A 853 -8.13 -8.37 6.84
C ARG A 853 -7.35 -9.63 7.19
N PHE A 854 -7.71 -10.24 8.32
CA PHE A 854 -7.08 -11.46 8.81
C PHE A 854 -7.87 -12.72 8.46
N ALA A 855 -8.88 -12.64 7.57
CA ALA A 855 -9.68 -13.78 7.14
C ALA A 855 -8.82 -14.89 6.50
N ASN A 856 -7.76 -14.49 5.78
CA ASN A 856 -6.84 -15.41 5.10
C ASN A 856 -5.53 -15.66 5.88
N GLY A 857 -5.45 -15.23 7.14
CA GLY A 857 -4.20 -15.23 7.92
C GLY A 857 -3.29 -14.03 7.61
N ILE A 858 -2.06 -14.03 8.15
CA ILE A 858 -1.15 -12.85 8.17
C ILE A 858 -0.32 -12.69 6.87
N THR A 859 -0.35 -13.67 5.94
CA THR A 859 0.43 -13.64 4.69
C THR A 859 -0.48 -13.75 3.46
N GLY A 860 -0.41 -12.78 2.54
CA GLY A 860 -1.19 -12.79 1.28
C GLY A 860 -0.68 -13.80 0.24
N GLU A 861 -1.41 -13.93 -0.89
CA GLU A 861 -1.11 -14.92 -1.95
C GLU A 861 0.19 -14.65 -2.74
N VAL A 862 0.67 -13.42 -2.71
CA VAL A 862 1.93 -12.99 -3.34
C VAL A 862 2.68 -12.09 -2.37
N PHE A 863 3.90 -12.46 -2.01
CA PHE A 863 4.74 -11.64 -1.13
C PHE A 863 6.22 -11.88 -1.41
N MET A 864 7.07 -10.92 -1.05
CA MET A 864 8.52 -11.03 -1.24
C MET A 864 9.23 -11.30 0.08
N PHE A 865 10.23 -12.17 0.06
CA PHE A 865 11.19 -12.39 1.15
C PHE A 865 12.60 -12.57 0.58
N SER A 866 13.63 -12.46 1.41
CA SER A 866 15.02 -12.56 0.98
C SER A 866 15.72 -13.70 1.70
N LEU A 867 16.57 -14.44 0.99
CA LEU A 867 17.50 -15.42 1.56
C LEU A 867 18.93 -14.97 1.23
N GLY A 868 19.59 -14.37 2.22
CA GLY A 868 20.83 -13.62 1.99
C GLY A 868 20.61 -12.53 0.93
N ASN A 869 21.47 -12.49 -0.08
CA ASN A 869 21.37 -11.52 -1.18
C ASN A 869 20.36 -11.92 -2.28
N THR A 870 19.63 -13.03 -2.10
CA THR A 870 18.71 -13.55 -3.11
C THR A 870 17.29 -13.05 -2.83
N GLN A 871 16.73 -12.26 -3.74
CA GLN A 871 15.34 -11.81 -3.65
C GLN A 871 14.39 -12.89 -4.18
N ILE A 872 13.38 -13.23 -3.37
CA ILE A 872 12.40 -14.27 -3.67
C ILE A 872 10.99 -13.68 -3.60
N LEU A 873 10.28 -13.70 -4.72
CA LEU A 873 8.85 -13.46 -4.79
C LEU A 873 8.12 -14.80 -4.62
N HIS A 874 7.46 -14.98 -3.48
CA HIS A 874 6.52 -16.06 -3.28
C HIS A 874 5.25 -15.81 -4.09
N VAL A 875 4.79 -16.85 -4.81
CA VAL A 875 3.61 -16.78 -5.67
C VAL A 875 2.73 -18.00 -5.45
N THR A 876 1.52 -17.77 -4.92
CA THR A 876 0.42 -18.76 -4.81
C THR A 876 -0.84 -18.34 -5.54
N GLN A 877 -0.90 -17.11 -6.05
CA GLN A 877 -2.04 -16.64 -6.86
C GLN A 877 -2.21 -17.51 -8.13
N PRO A 878 -3.39 -18.13 -8.35
CA PRO A 878 -3.60 -19.14 -9.39
C PRO A 878 -3.16 -18.75 -10.81
N ASP A 879 -3.63 -17.60 -11.29
CA ASP A 879 -3.35 -17.15 -12.67
C ASP A 879 -1.87 -16.87 -12.90
N MET A 880 -1.20 -16.30 -11.88
CA MET A 880 0.23 -16.01 -11.94
C MET A 880 1.05 -17.30 -11.90
N VAL A 881 0.68 -18.28 -11.07
CA VAL A 881 1.32 -19.61 -11.06
C VAL A 881 1.20 -20.27 -12.44
N LYS A 882 0.02 -20.22 -13.06
CA LYS A 882 -0.20 -20.76 -14.41
C LYS A 882 0.69 -20.06 -15.45
N GLU A 883 0.76 -18.73 -15.43
CA GLU A 883 1.58 -17.95 -16.35
C GLU A 883 3.08 -18.26 -16.21
N ILE A 884 3.59 -18.27 -14.97
CA ILE A 884 5.00 -18.56 -14.67
C ILE A 884 5.38 -19.98 -15.10
N THR A 885 4.52 -20.97 -14.79
CA THR A 885 4.84 -22.38 -15.06
C THR A 885 4.73 -22.73 -16.54
N THR A 886 3.84 -22.08 -17.28
CA THR A 886 3.65 -22.32 -18.73
C THR A 886 4.50 -21.44 -19.64
N CYS A 887 5.20 -20.44 -19.08
CA CYS A 887 6.08 -19.55 -19.83
C CYS A 887 7.15 -20.32 -20.62
N THR A 888 7.21 -20.07 -21.93
CA THR A 888 8.17 -20.69 -22.87
C THR A 888 9.37 -19.81 -23.17
N SER A 889 9.42 -18.58 -22.63
CA SER A 889 10.55 -17.68 -22.85
C SER A 889 11.82 -18.25 -22.20
N LEU A 890 12.94 -18.19 -22.91
CA LEU A 890 14.26 -18.51 -22.36
C LEU A 890 14.77 -17.46 -21.36
N ASP A 891 14.09 -16.31 -21.29
CA ASP A 891 14.35 -15.27 -20.30
C ASP A 891 13.83 -15.65 -18.90
N LEU A 892 13.05 -16.74 -18.77
CA LEU A 892 12.65 -17.32 -17.48
C LEU A 892 13.29 -18.70 -17.32
N GLY A 893 14.07 -18.90 -16.27
CA GLY A 893 14.79 -20.15 -16.08
C GLY A 893 14.95 -20.60 -14.64
N LYS A 894 15.80 -21.60 -14.44
CA LYS A 894 16.21 -22.05 -13.12
C LYS A 894 17.10 -21.00 -12.45
N PRO A 895 16.91 -20.75 -11.15
CA PRO A 895 17.74 -19.80 -10.44
C PRO A 895 19.24 -20.03 -10.55
N SER A 896 19.98 -18.96 -10.83
CA SER A 896 21.42 -18.88 -10.93
C SER A 896 22.10 -19.24 -9.60
N TYR A 897 21.48 -18.93 -8.46
CA TYR A 897 21.96 -19.37 -7.15
C TYR A 897 21.91 -20.89 -7.01
N GLN A 898 20.93 -21.60 -7.60
CA GLN A 898 20.91 -23.07 -7.56
C GLN A 898 22.10 -23.65 -8.31
N ALA A 899 22.42 -23.10 -9.48
CA ALA A 899 23.58 -23.52 -10.26
C ALA A 899 24.92 -23.23 -9.54
N LYS A 900 24.97 -22.17 -8.71
CA LYS A 900 26.17 -21.81 -7.93
C LYS A 900 26.29 -22.60 -6.62
N GLU A 901 25.23 -22.69 -5.84
CA GLU A 901 25.24 -23.28 -4.50
C GLU A 901 25.08 -24.79 -4.51
N ARG A 902 24.24 -25.30 -5.42
CA ARG A 902 24.08 -26.74 -5.66
C ARG A 902 24.99 -27.23 -6.78
N GLY A 903 25.95 -26.41 -7.23
CA GLY A 903 26.89 -26.77 -8.30
C GLY A 903 27.66 -28.05 -8.01
N ALA A 904 28.13 -28.25 -6.77
CA ALA A 904 28.81 -29.49 -6.39
C ALA A 904 27.92 -30.73 -6.57
N LEU A 905 26.63 -30.61 -6.23
CA LEU A 905 25.65 -31.69 -6.26
C LEU A 905 25.03 -31.93 -7.66
N LEU A 906 24.70 -30.87 -8.41
CA LEU A 906 23.88 -30.92 -9.63
C LEU A 906 24.60 -30.40 -10.89
N GLY A 907 25.72 -29.69 -10.72
CA GLY A 907 26.47 -29.07 -11.82
C GLY A 907 25.63 -28.17 -12.73
N GLN A 908 26.01 -28.10 -14.00
CA GLN A 908 25.29 -27.45 -15.11
C GLN A 908 24.48 -28.47 -15.96
N GLY A 909 23.90 -29.48 -15.31
CA GLY A 909 23.09 -30.48 -15.99
C GLY A 909 21.63 -30.02 -16.21
N VAL A 910 20.81 -30.89 -16.81
CA VAL A 910 19.45 -30.58 -17.27
C VAL A 910 18.49 -30.00 -16.22
N LEU A 911 18.73 -30.20 -14.92
CA LEU A 911 17.87 -29.71 -13.82
C LEU A 911 18.20 -28.27 -13.38
N THR A 912 19.40 -27.78 -13.68
CA THR A 912 19.94 -26.48 -13.21
C THR A 912 20.33 -25.54 -14.35
N SER A 913 20.54 -26.07 -15.56
CA SER A 913 20.92 -25.30 -16.74
C SER A 913 19.79 -24.42 -17.30
N ASN A 914 20.17 -23.44 -18.13
CA ASN A 914 19.26 -22.48 -18.78
C ASN A 914 19.61 -22.24 -20.25
N GLY A 915 18.73 -21.51 -20.95
CA GLY A 915 18.95 -21.06 -22.33
C GLY A 915 19.16 -22.21 -23.33
N ALA A 916 20.03 -21.97 -24.32
CA ALA A 916 20.36 -22.93 -25.37
C ALA A 916 21.01 -24.22 -24.82
N HIS A 917 21.81 -24.12 -23.77
CA HIS A 917 22.45 -25.27 -23.13
C HIS A 917 21.41 -26.25 -22.54
N TRP A 918 20.43 -25.72 -21.82
CA TRP A 918 19.30 -26.51 -21.33
C TRP A 918 18.46 -27.11 -22.46
N ALA A 919 18.17 -26.31 -23.50
CA ALA A 919 17.38 -26.79 -24.65
C ALA A 919 18.06 -27.96 -25.36
N HIS A 920 19.39 -27.91 -25.53
CA HIS A 920 20.19 -29.01 -26.08
C HIS A 920 20.13 -30.25 -25.19
N GLN A 921 20.43 -30.11 -23.88
CA GLN A 921 20.37 -31.22 -22.93
C GLN A 921 19.00 -31.89 -22.90
N ARG A 922 17.92 -31.11 -22.93
CA ARG A 922 16.55 -31.63 -22.94
C ARG A 922 16.21 -32.34 -24.25
N LYS A 923 16.69 -31.84 -25.40
CA LYS A 923 16.55 -32.51 -26.70
C LYS A 923 17.25 -33.87 -26.74
N VAL A 924 18.37 -34.00 -26.05
CA VAL A 924 19.13 -35.26 -25.94
C VAL A 924 18.47 -36.26 -24.99
N ILE A 925 18.06 -35.81 -23.79
CA ILE A 925 17.63 -36.70 -22.70
C ILE A 925 16.15 -37.07 -22.78
N ALA A 926 15.27 -36.13 -23.16
CA ALA A 926 13.82 -36.34 -23.08
C ALA A 926 13.28 -37.53 -23.91
N PRO A 927 13.75 -37.78 -25.15
CA PRO A 927 13.22 -38.89 -25.96
C PRO A 927 13.40 -40.28 -25.33
N GLU A 928 14.46 -40.48 -24.52
CA GLU A 928 14.71 -41.77 -23.86
C GLU A 928 13.76 -42.05 -22.68
N LEU A 929 12.97 -41.05 -22.27
CA LEU A 929 12.02 -41.13 -21.15
C LEU A 929 10.56 -40.97 -21.60
N TYR A 930 10.29 -40.98 -22.91
CA TYR A 930 8.94 -41.05 -23.44
C TYR A 930 8.30 -42.43 -23.21
N MET A 931 6.97 -42.48 -23.17
CA MET A 931 6.23 -43.69 -22.74
C MET A 931 6.55 -44.92 -23.59
N ASP A 932 6.85 -44.75 -24.86
CA ASP A 932 7.28 -45.79 -25.81
C ASP A 932 8.60 -46.45 -25.39
N LYS A 933 9.55 -45.68 -24.84
CA LYS A 933 10.79 -46.21 -24.25
C LYS A 933 10.58 -46.78 -22.85
N VAL A 934 9.81 -46.09 -22.00
CA VAL A 934 9.50 -46.54 -20.63
C VAL A 934 8.78 -47.90 -20.62
N LYS A 935 7.95 -48.20 -21.63
CA LYS A 935 7.33 -49.53 -21.79
C LYS A 935 8.36 -50.67 -21.84
N GLY A 936 9.56 -50.44 -22.39
CA GLY A 936 10.64 -51.42 -22.42
C GLY A 936 11.25 -51.70 -21.05
N MET A 937 11.00 -50.86 -20.04
CA MET A 937 11.59 -50.95 -18.69
C MET A 937 10.70 -51.71 -17.70
N TYR A 938 9.52 -52.20 -18.10
CA TYR A 938 8.56 -52.84 -17.17
C TYR A 938 9.10 -54.12 -16.53
N ASN A 939 9.73 -54.98 -17.33
CA ASN A 939 10.29 -56.24 -16.84
C ASN A 939 11.39 -55.98 -15.81
N LEU A 940 12.25 -55.00 -16.10
CA LEU A 940 13.31 -54.55 -15.22
C LEU A 940 12.77 -54.08 -13.86
N ILE A 941 11.77 -53.20 -13.87
CA ILE A 941 11.13 -52.68 -12.65
C ILE A 941 10.51 -53.83 -11.86
N THR A 942 9.91 -54.80 -12.54
CA THR A 942 9.32 -55.99 -11.93
C THR A 942 10.39 -56.84 -11.25
N GLU A 943 11.51 -57.11 -11.91
CA GLU A 943 12.64 -57.89 -11.34
C GLU A 943 13.22 -57.22 -10.09
N SER A 944 13.45 -55.91 -10.13
CA SER A 944 13.88 -55.13 -8.96
C SER A 944 12.84 -55.21 -7.83
N THR A 945 11.55 -55.15 -8.17
CA THR A 945 10.46 -55.27 -7.18
C THR A 945 10.46 -56.64 -6.52
N MET A 946 10.54 -57.72 -7.32
CA MET A 946 10.56 -59.09 -6.80
C MET A 946 11.74 -59.33 -5.86
N THR A 947 12.92 -58.81 -6.19
CA THR A 947 14.11 -58.89 -5.33
C THR A 947 13.86 -58.25 -3.97
N LEU A 948 13.19 -57.08 -3.93
CA LEU A 948 12.77 -56.44 -2.69
C LEU A 948 11.73 -57.28 -1.93
N LEU A 949 10.71 -57.82 -2.61
CA LEU A 949 9.68 -58.64 -1.96
C LEU A 949 10.27 -59.90 -1.33
N ASP A 950 11.21 -60.56 -2.02
CA ASP A 950 11.87 -61.77 -1.51
C ASP A 950 12.73 -61.47 -0.28
N SER A 951 13.42 -60.32 -0.27
CA SER A 951 14.10 -59.82 0.93
C SER A 951 13.13 -59.64 2.11
N TRP A 952 11.97 -58.99 1.88
CA TRP A 952 10.95 -58.82 2.92
C TRP A 952 10.34 -60.15 3.39
N LYS A 953 10.05 -61.09 2.49
CA LYS A 953 9.56 -62.43 2.84
C LYS A 953 10.56 -63.15 3.75
N ASN A 954 11.84 -63.11 3.43
CA ASN A 954 12.89 -63.73 4.25
C ASN A 954 12.99 -63.11 5.65
N ILE A 955 12.88 -61.78 5.76
CA ILE A 955 12.88 -61.08 7.06
C ILE A 955 11.65 -61.48 7.89
N ILE A 956 10.47 -61.53 7.27
CA ILE A 956 9.21 -61.89 7.93
C ILE A 956 9.23 -63.35 8.40
N ASP A 957 9.69 -64.27 7.53
CA ASP A 957 9.79 -65.69 7.85
C ASP A 957 10.81 -65.91 8.99
N ALA A 958 11.90 -65.14 9.03
CA ALA A 958 12.88 -65.17 10.13
C ALA A 958 12.36 -64.58 11.47
N GLN A 959 11.37 -63.69 11.43
CA GLN A 959 10.79 -63.04 12.63
C GLN A 959 9.45 -63.67 13.09
N GLY A 960 9.08 -64.84 12.56
CA GLY A 960 7.89 -65.57 13.01
C GLY A 960 6.57 -65.13 12.37
N GLY A 961 6.61 -64.58 11.15
CA GLY A 961 5.43 -64.31 10.33
C GLY A 961 4.93 -62.86 10.32
N ILE A 962 5.48 -61.99 11.18
CA ILE A 962 5.30 -60.54 11.15
C ILE A 962 6.66 -59.89 11.41
N ALA A 963 7.01 -58.81 10.71
CA ALA A 963 8.23 -58.05 10.95
C ALA A 963 7.96 -56.54 11.03
N ASP A 964 8.69 -55.85 11.92
CA ASP A 964 8.80 -54.38 11.89
C ASP A 964 9.93 -53.98 10.95
N ILE A 965 9.58 -53.40 9.80
CA ILE A 965 10.55 -53.02 8.78
C ILE A 965 10.53 -51.52 8.60
N LYS A 966 11.72 -50.92 8.74
CA LYS A 966 11.98 -49.53 8.38
C LYS A 966 12.22 -49.43 6.86
N ILE A 967 11.24 -48.94 6.13
CA ILE A 967 11.16 -49.13 4.67
C ILE A 967 11.93 -48.09 3.84
N ASP A 968 12.41 -46.99 4.41
CA ASP A 968 12.96 -45.87 3.63
C ASP A 968 14.24 -46.24 2.85
N GLN A 969 15.16 -46.98 3.46
CA GLN A 969 16.37 -47.44 2.78
C GLN A 969 16.06 -48.53 1.73
N HIS A 970 15.03 -49.33 1.97
CA HIS A 970 14.59 -50.35 1.03
C HIS A 970 13.99 -49.73 -0.24
N MET A 971 13.16 -48.68 -0.09
CA MET A 971 12.61 -47.94 -1.24
C MET A 971 13.71 -47.26 -2.05
N ARG A 972 14.73 -46.70 -1.39
CA ARG A 972 15.89 -46.09 -2.07
C ARG A 972 16.73 -47.11 -2.82
N SER A 973 16.96 -48.28 -2.23
CA SER A 973 17.73 -49.36 -2.86
C SER A 973 17.00 -49.88 -4.10
N PHE A 974 15.68 -50.09 -4.00
CA PHE A 974 14.84 -50.47 -5.12
C PHE A 974 14.90 -49.44 -6.28
N SER A 975 14.63 -48.17 -5.97
CA SER A 975 14.60 -47.10 -6.97
C SER A 975 15.98 -46.85 -7.60
N GLY A 976 17.04 -46.99 -6.81
CA GLY A 976 18.42 -46.92 -7.29
C GLY A 976 18.79 -48.06 -8.24
N ASP A 977 18.30 -49.28 -7.99
CA ASP A 977 18.49 -50.43 -8.89
C ASP A 977 17.76 -50.23 -10.22
N VAL A 978 16.50 -49.77 -10.16
CA VAL A 978 15.72 -49.43 -11.36
C VAL A 978 16.46 -48.41 -12.22
N ILE A 979 16.92 -47.30 -11.66
CA ILE A 979 17.62 -46.25 -12.43
C ILE A 979 18.97 -46.71 -12.95
N SER A 980 19.73 -47.49 -12.16
CA SER A 980 21.04 -48.00 -12.59
C SER A 980 20.91 -48.88 -13.83
N ARG A 981 19.93 -49.79 -13.82
CA ARG A 981 19.73 -50.67 -14.97
C ARG A 981 19.03 -49.97 -16.14
N ALA A 982 18.02 -49.12 -15.87
CA ALA A 982 17.24 -48.45 -16.92
C ALA A 982 18.04 -47.36 -17.66
N CYS A 983 18.87 -46.59 -16.94
CA CYS A 983 19.55 -45.43 -17.50
C CYS A 983 21.03 -45.67 -17.81
N PHE A 984 21.69 -46.60 -17.12
CA PHE A 984 23.14 -46.82 -17.22
C PHE A 984 23.55 -48.22 -17.67
N GLY A 985 22.59 -49.14 -17.83
CA GLY A 985 22.85 -50.52 -18.26
C GLY A 985 23.74 -51.31 -17.29
N SER A 986 23.86 -50.86 -16.03
CA SER A 986 24.76 -51.41 -15.01
C SER A 986 23.99 -52.10 -13.89
N ASN A 987 24.66 -53.00 -13.15
CA ASN A 987 24.15 -53.60 -11.92
C ASN A 987 24.25 -52.58 -10.76
N PHE A 988 23.18 -52.47 -9.95
CA PHE A 988 23.05 -51.57 -8.79
C PHE A 988 24.27 -51.52 -7.87
N SER A 989 24.95 -52.64 -7.65
CA SER A 989 26.13 -52.70 -6.77
C SER A 989 27.26 -51.73 -7.16
N LYS A 990 27.37 -51.37 -8.45
CA LYS A 990 28.33 -50.35 -8.91
C LYS A 990 27.81 -48.92 -8.76
N GLY A 991 26.49 -48.71 -8.89
CA GLY A 991 25.83 -47.42 -8.70
C GLY A 991 25.66 -47.04 -7.23
N GLU A 992 25.62 -48.04 -6.33
CA GLU A 992 25.40 -47.88 -4.89
C GLU A 992 26.39 -46.90 -4.25
N GLU A 993 27.68 -47.01 -4.57
CA GLU A 993 28.69 -46.07 -4.04
C GLU A 993 28.43 -44.62 -4.52
N ILE A 994 27.99 -44.44 -5.77
CA ILE A 994 27.63 -43.13 -6.32
C ILE A 994 26.41 -42.57 -5.58
N PHE A 995 25.37 -43.38 -5.34
CA PHE A 995 24.18 -42.96 -4.60
C PHE A 995 24.49 -42.58 -3.15
N LEU A 996 25.28 -43.40 -2.44
CA LEU A 996 25.68 -43.12 -1.06
C LEU A 996 26.46 -41.81 -0.96
N LYS A 997 27.42 -41.57 -1.87
CA LYS A 997 28.19 -40.32 -1.89
C LYS A 997 27.33 -39.13 -2.31
N LEU A 998 26.41 -39.28 -3.27
CA LEU A 998 25.44 -38.24 -3.63
C LEU A 998 24.53 -37.88 -2.46
N ARG A 999 24.10 -38.87 -1.66
CA ARG A 999 23.30 -38.64 -0.45
C ARG A 999 24.09 -37.94 0.64
N ALA A 1000 25.32 -38.38 0.92
CA ALA A 1000 26.21 -37.69 1.85
C ALA A 1000 26.43 -36.23 1.42
N LEU A 1001 26.62 -36.00 0.11
CA LEU A 1001 26.74 -34.66 -0.47
C LEU A 1001 25.46 -33.83 -0.35
N GLN A 1002 24.28 -34.44 -0.55
CA GLN A 1002 22.97 -33.82 -0.31
C GLN A 1002 22.79 -33.43 1.17
N GLU A 1003 23.09 -34.32 2.11
CA GLU A 1003 22.97 -34.06 3.56
C GLU A 1003 23.91 -32.92 3.99
N GLU A 1004 25.18 -32.95 3.55
CA GLU A 1004 26.13 -31.86 3.79
C GLU A 1004 25.72 -30.54 3.13
N SER A 1005 25.08 -30.60 1.96
CA SER A 1005 24.52 -29.41 1.30
C SER A 1005 23.31 -28.85 2.05
N SER A 1006 22.47 -29.72 2.61
CA SER A 1006 21.22 -29.34 3.31
C SER A 1006 21.49 -28.68 4.66
N LYS A 1007 22.58 -29.02 5.35
CA LYS A 1007 23.03 -28.37 6.60
C LYS A 1007 23.34 -26.87 6.46
N LYS A 1008 23.44 -26.35 5.22
CA LYS A 1008 23.83 -24.97 4.91
C LYS A 1008 22.73 -24.11 4.31
N VAL A 1009 21.46 -24.53 4.39
CA VAL A 1009 20.32 -23.74 3.87
C VAL A 1009 20.28 -22.31 4.44
N LEU A 1010 20.72 -22.11 5.70
CA LEU A 1010 20.81 -20.77 6.32
C LEU A 1010 21.99 -19.92 5.83
N ALA A 1011 22.95 -20.50 5.11
CA ALA A 1011 24.08 -19.79 4.49
C ALA A 1011 23.87 -19.50 2.99
N THR A 1012 22.73 -19.95 2.43
CA THR A 1012 22.30 -19.61 1.07
C THR A 1012 22.20 -18.09 0.91
N GLY A 1013 22.81 -17.56 -0.15
CA GLY A 1013 22.83 -16.14 -0.47
C GLY A 1013 23.98 -15.33 0.14
N ILE A 1014 24.91 -15.94 0.89
CA ILE A 1014 26.13 -15.26 1.37
C ILE A 1014 27.27 -15.45 0.35
N PRO A 1015 27.69 -14.39 -0.39
CA PRO A 1015 28.75 -14.51 -1.39
C PRO A 1015 30.07 -15.00 -0.77
N GLY A 1016 30.78 -15.88 -1.48
CA GLY A 1016 32.13 -16.29 -1.08
C GLY A 1016 32.20 -17.46 -0.10
N MET A 1017 31.14 -17.72 0.69
CA MET A 1017 31.13 -18.78 1.72
C MET A 1017 31.45 -20.17 1.17
N ARG A 1018 31.03 -20.47 -0.05
CA ARG A 1018 31.32 -21.75 -0.73
C ARG A 1018 32.80 -21.98 -1.06
N TYR A 1019 33.60 -20.91 -1.11
CA TYR A 1019 35.04 -20.99 -1.42
C TYR A 1019 35.91 -21.04 -0.15
N LEU A 1020 35.33 -20.74 1.02
CA LEU A 1020 36.06 -20.83 2.27
C LEU A 1020 36.36 -22.29 2.60
N PRO A 1021 37.57 -22.64 3.06
CA PRO A 1021 37.95 -24.03 3.32
C PRO A 1021 37.41 -24.52 4.67
N THR A 1022 36.11 -24.34 4.92
CA THR A 1022 35.40 -24.87 6.11
C THR A 1022 35.39 -26.39 6.07
N LYS A 1023 35.25 -27.05 7.24
CA LYS A 1023 35.19 -28.52 7.32
C LYS A 1023 34.16 -29.10 6.34
N SER A 1024 32.95 -28.53 6.32
CA SER A 1024 31.90 -29.01 5.43
C SER A 1024 32.14 -28.66 3.95
N ASN A 1025 32.79 -27.53 3.61
CA ASN A 1025 33.13 -27.25 2.19
C ASN A 1025 34.22 -28.19 1.69
N ARG A 1026 35.23 -28.50 2.51
CA ARG A 1026 36.27 -29.48 2.18
C ARG A 1026 35.66 -30.87 1.94
N GLU A 1027 34.71 -31.26 2.79
CA GLU A 1027 33.97 -32.52 2.63
C GLU A 1027 33.19 -32.54 1.31
N GLN A 1028 32.45 -31.46 1.00
CA GLN A 1028 31.72 -31.34 -0.27
C GLN A 1028 32.65 -31.41 -1.49
N TRP A 1029 33.81 -30.74 -1.46
CA TRP A 1029 34.79 -30.81 -2.54
C TRP A 1029 35.40 -32.20 -2.70
N SER A 1030 35.64 -32.91 -1.60
CA SER A 1030 36.12 -34.30 -1.63
C SER A 1030 35.08 -35.22 -2.28
N LEU A 1031 33.85 -35.17 -1.77
CA LEU A 1031 32.73 -35.95 -2.29
C LEU A 1031 32.48 -35.65 -3.78
N GLU A 1032 32.51 -34.38 -4.18
CA GLU A 1032 32.35 -33.98 -5.58
C GLU A 1032 33.43 -34.60 -6.48
N LYS A 1033 34.69 -34.57 -6.05
CA LYS A 1033 35.82 -35.14 -6.79
C LYS A 1033 35.72 -36.66 -6.91
N GLU A 1034 35.33 -37.32 -5.82
CA GLU A 1034 35.12 -38.77 -5.79
C GLU A 1034 33.98 -39.18 -6.72
N ILE A 1035 32.83 -38.50 -6.64
CA ILE A 1035 31.68 -38.74 -7.53
C ILE A 1035 32.06 -38.50 -9.01
N ARG A 1036 32.80 -37.42 -9.31
CA ARG A 1036 33.30 -37.16 -10.67
C ARG A 1036 34.16 -38.32 -11.17
N THR A 1037 35.04 -38.85 -10.32
CA THR A 1037 35.94 -39.96 -10.66
C THR A 1037 35.15 -41.24 -10.95
N LEU A 1038 34.20 -41.59 -10.07
CA LEU A 1038 33.35 -42.78 -10.23
C LEU A 1038 32.50 -42.71 -11.51
N ILE A 1039 31.87 -41.56 -11.80
CA ILE A 1039 31.08 -41.39 -13.02
C ILE A 1039 31.96 -41.53 -14.27
N LEU A 1040 33.15 -40.91 -14.29
CA LEU A 1040 34.07 -41.05 -15.42
C LEU A 1040 34.61 -42.47 -15.58
N GLN A 1041 34.76 -43.21 -14.49
CA GLN A 1041 35.11 -44.63 -14.54
C GLN A 1041 33.98 -45.45 -15.19
N VAL A 1042 32.72 -45.23 -14.81
CA VAL A 1042 31.55 -45.86 -15.46
C VAL A 1042 31.55 -45.57 -16.96
N VAL A 1043 31.83 -44.32 -17.36
CA VAL A 1043 31.91 -43.92 -18.78
C VAL A 1043 33.08 -44.61 -19.50
N LYS A 1044 34.24 -44.73 -18.86
CA LYS A 1044 35.42 -45.38 -19.43
C LYS A 1044 35.17 -46.88 -19.63
N GLU A 1045 34.64 -47.56 -18.63
CA GLU A 1045 34.25 -48.98 -18.72
C GLU A 1045 33.21 -49.20 -19.82
N ARG A 1046 32.22 -48.31 -19.91
CA ARG A 1046 31.20 -48.37 -20.96
C ARG A 1046 31.79 -48.21 -22.36
N ASN A 1047 32.68 -47.25 -22.59
CA ASN A 1047 33.32 -47.07 -23.90
C ASN A 1047 34.18 -48.29 -24.31
N ALA A 1048 34.63 -49.10 -23.35
CA ALA A 1048 35.39 -50.32 -23.60
C ALA A 1048 34.49 -51.53 -23.94
N ALA A 1049 33.18 -51.48 -23.67
CA ALA A 1049 32.24 -52.57 -23.86
C ALA A 1049 31.17 -52.22 -24.93
N LYS A 1050 30.77 -53.18 -25.77
CA LYS A 1050 29.65 -53.00 -26.71
C LYS A 1050 28.33 -53.13 -25.93
N HIS A 1051 27.59 -52.04 -25.80
CA HIS A 1051 26.29 -52.00 -25.12
C HIS A 1051 25.16 -51.54 -26.04
N GLU A 1052 23.94 -51.95 -25.71
CA GLU A 1052 22.73 -51.40 -26.32
C GLU A 1052 22.56 -49.91 -25.99
N LYS A 1053 21.80 -49.20 -26.83
CA LYS A 1053 21.58 -47.75 -26.69
C LYS A 1053 20.61 -47.45 -25.55
N ASP A 1054 21.14 -46.97 -24.43
CA ASP A 1054 20.40 -46.47 -23.26
C ASP A 1054 20.59 -44.95 -23.07
N LEU A 1055 20.04 -44.41 -21.98
CA LEU A 1055 20.10 -42.98 -21.69
C LEU A 1055 21.53 -42.44 -21.56
N LEU A 1056 22.43 -43.18 -20.89
CA LEU A 1056 23.85 -42.79 -20.80
C LEU A 1056 24.46 -42.70 -22.20
N GLN A 1057 24.17 -43.66 -23.09
CA GLN A 1057 24.66 -43.60 -24.47
C GLN A 1057 24.18 -42.34 -25.20
N SER A 1058 22.91 -41.96 -25.05
CA SER A 1058 22.37 -40.73 -25.64
C SER A 1058 23.04 -39.47 -25.07
N VAL A 1059 23.37 -39.43 -23.77
CA VAL A 1059 24.15 -38.34 -23.17
C VAL A 1059 25.57 -38.26 -23.75
N LEU A 1060 26.24 -39.41 -23.97
CA LEU A 1060 27.57 -39.46 -24.58
C LEU A 1060 27.56 -38.95 -26.03
N GLU A 1061 26.56 -39.35 -26.83
CA GLU A 1061 26.37 -38.87 -28.20
C GLU A 1061 26.05 -37.37 -28.24
N GLY A 1062 25.19 -36.90 -27.35
CA GLY A 1062 24.84 -35.49 -27.23
C GLY A 1062 26.01 -34.59 -26.82
N ALA A 1063 26.99 -35.15 -26.10
CA ALA A 1063 28.22 -34.44 -25.73
C ALA A 1063 29.20 -34.33 -26.92
N LYS A 1064 29.29 -35.35 -27.78
CA LYS A 1064 30.22 -35.39 -28.93
C LYS A 1064 29.83 -34.44 -30.08
N ASN A 1065 28.56 -34.07 -30.19
CA ASN A 1065 28.06 -33.17 -31.25
C ASN A 1065 28.28 -31.68 -30.94
N SER A 1066 29.36 -31.33 -30.24
CA SER A 1066 29.65 -29.96 -29.83
C SER A 1066 31.14 -29.63 -30.03
N ASP A 1067 31.46 -28.43 -30.51
CA ASP A 1067 32.85 -27.93 -30.70
C ASP A 1067 33.54 -27.61 -29.35
N LEU A 1068 33.43 -28.52 -28.38
CA LEU A 1068 33.87 -28.34 -27.00
C LEU A 1068 35.20 -29.05 -26.71
N SER A 1069 35.95 -28.53 -25.74
CA SER A 1069 37.14 -29.21 -25.21
C SER A 1069 36.78 -30.53 -24.52
N GLN A 1070 37.74 -31.46 -24.43
CA GLN A 1070 37.51 -32.76 -23.76
C GLN A 1070 37.08 -32.60 -22.29
N ASP A 1071 37.55 -31.56 -21.59
CA ASP A 1071 37.12 -31.28 -20.21
C ASP A 1071 35.68 -30.76 -20.13
N ALA A 1072 35.26 -29.94 -21.09
CA ALA A 1072 33.88 -29.49 -21.19
C ALA A 1072 32.92 -30.66 -21.54
N ILE A 1073 33.35 -31.59 -22.40
CA ILE A 1073 32.62 -32.85 -22.68
C ILE A 1073 32.49 -33.69 -21.40
N ASN A 1074 33.59 -33.90 -20.67
CA ASN A 1074 33.56 -34.67 -19.42
C ASN A 1074 32.64 -34.03 -18.38
N THR A 1075 32.66 -32.70 -18.26
CA THR A 1075 31.80 -31.96 -17.34
C THR A 1075 30.33 -32.06 -17.75
N PHE A 1076 30.01 -31.96 -19.05
CA PHE A 1076 28.65 -32.19 -19.55
C PHE A 1076 28.10 -33.57 -19.18
N ILE A 1077 28.92 -34.61 -19.34
CA ILE A 1077 28.55 -35.99 -19.00
C ILE A 1077 28.33 -36.13 -17.49
N VAL A 1078 29.30 -35.69 -16.69
CA VAL A 1078 29.25 -35.82 -15.23
C VAL A 1078 28.04 -35.10 -14.64
N ASP A 1079 27.77 -33.88 -15.07
CA ASP A 1079 26.67 -33.07 -14.52
C ASP A 1079 25.30 -33.65 -14.88
N ASN A 1080 25.12 -34.18 -16.09
CA ASN A 1080 23.88 -34.85 -16.47
C ASN A 1080 23.72 -36.21 -15.76
N CYS A 1081 24.80 -36.98 -15.60
CA CYS A 1081 24.76 -38.23 -14.83
C CYS A 1081 24.38 -37.99 -13.36
N LYS A 1082 24.97 -36.98 -12.69
CA LYS A 1082 24.58 -36.59 -11.32
C LYS A 1082 23.08 -36.30 -11.22
N ASN A 1083 22.54 -35.53 -12.16
CA ASN A 1083 21.12 -35.20 -12.20
C ASN A 1083 20.23 -36.42 -12.43
N ILE A 1084 20.60 -37.33 -13.34
CA ILE A 1084 19.84 -38.56 -13.62
C ILE A 1084 19.84 -39.49 -12.40
N TYR A 1085 21.02 -39.74 -11.81
CA TYR A 1085 21.14 -40.56 -10.62
C TYR A 1085 20.27 -39.99 -9.50
N LEU A 1086 20.49 -38.74 -9.09
CA LEU A 1086 19.82 -38.13 -7.94
C LEU A 1086 18.31 -38.00 -8.13
N ALA A 1087 17.85 -37.47 -9.27
CA ALA A 1087 16.43 -37.23 -9.49
C ALA A 1087 15.64 -38.52 -9.67
N GLY A 1088 16.24 -39.52 -10.34
CA GLY A 1088 15.57 -40.79 -10.61
C GLY A 1088 15.36 -41.62 -9.35
N TYR A 1089 16.34 -41.69 -8.44
CA TYR A 1089 16.26 -42.61 -7.31
C TYR A 1089 15.50 -42.02 -6.11
N GLU A 1090 15.87 -40.82 -5.66
CA GLU A 1090 15.45 -40.29 -4.36
C GLU A 1090 13.98 -39.88 -4.37
N THR A 1091 13.53 -39.19 -5.43
CA THR A 1091 12.16 -38.66 -5.51
C THR A 1091 11.09 -39.76 -5.60
N THR A 1092 11.36 -40.82 -6.37
CA THR A 1092 10.46 -41.97 -6.48
C THR A 1092 10.43 -42.77 -5.18
N ALA A 1093 11.59 -42.98 -4.54
CA ALA A 1093 11.68 -43.70 -3.27
C ALA A 1093 10.87 -43.03 -2.14
N VAL A 1094 10.97 -41.71 -1.99
CA VAL A 1094 10.19 -40.99 -0.97
C VAL A 1094 8.70 -40.97 -1.32
N SER A 1095 8.33 -40.89 -2.60
CA SER A 1095 6.93 -41.00 -3.05
C SER A 1095 6.33 -42.37 -2.68
N ALA A 1096 7.07 -43.45 -2.92
CA ALA A 1096 6.66 -44.80 -2.53
C ALA A 1096 6.52 -44.93 -1.01
N THR A 1097 7.47 -44.38 -0.26
CA THR A 1097 7.48 -44.38 1.21
C THR A 1097 6.23 -43.69 1.78
N TRP A 1098 5.90 -42.49 1.31
CA TRP A 1098 4.70 -41.77 1.74
C TRP A 1098 3.41 -42.47 1.33
N CYS A 1099 3.36 -43.03 0.12
CA CYS A 1099 2.20 -43.78 -0.35
C CYS A 1099 1.94 -45.03 0.51
N LEU A 1100 2.99 -45.79 0.87
CA LEU A 1100 2.87 -46.94 1.75
C LEU A 1100 2.46 -46.52 3.17
N MET A 1101 3.01 -45.43 3.70
CA MET A 1101 2.58 -44.87 4.99
C MET A 1101 1.08 -44.52 5.00
N LEU A 1102 0.60 -43.87 3.93
CA LEU A 1102 -0.81 -43.51 3.79
C LEU A 1102 -1.71 -44.75 3.68
N LEU A 1103 -1.32 -45.75 2.90
CA LEU A 1103 -2.05 -47.03 2.82
C LEU A 1103 -2.02 -47.82 4.14
N ALA A 1104 -0.95 -47.71 4.92
CA ALA A 1104 -0.84 -48.33 6.24
C ALA A 1104 -1.78 -47.70 7.26
N SER A 1105 -2.03 -46.39 7.11
CA SER A 1105 -2.92 -45.59 7.96
C SER A 1105 -4.39 -45.66 7.55
N ASN A 1106 -4.67 -46.13 6.33
CA ASN A 1106 -6.02 -46.19 5.73
C ASN A 1106 -6.29 -47.61 5.19
N PRO A 1107 -6.58 -48.59 6.07
CA PRO A 1107 -6.72 -50.00 5.69
C PRO A 1107 -7.81 -50.26 4.64
N GLU A 1108 -8.88 -49.46 4.62
CA GLU A 1108 -9.93 -49.56 3.60
C GLU A 1108 -9.40 -49.29 2.19
N TRP A 1109 -8.50 -48.31 2.04
CA TRP A 1109 -7.83 -48.03 0.77
C TRP A 1109 -6.80 -49.09 0.41
N GLN A 1110 -6.08 -49.64 1.40
CA GLN A 1110 -5.19 -50.79 1.17
C GLN A 1110 -5.96 -51.99 0.62
N ALA A 1111 -7.13 -52.30 1.19
CA ALA A 1111 -7.99 -53.40 0.74
C ALA A 1111 -8.54 -53.15 -0.67
N ARG A 1112 -9.01 -51.92 -0.96
CA ARG A 1112 -9.50 -51.51 -2.28
C ARG A 1112 -8.44 -51.65 -3.38
N VAL A 1113 -7.24 -51.13 -3.12
CA VAL A 1113 -6.11 -51.22 -4.07
C VAL A 1113 -5.64 -52.67 -4.23
N ARG A 1114 -5.61 -53.47 -3.16
CA ARG A 1114 -5.32 -54.90 -3.23
C ARG A 1114 -6.33 -55.64 -4.12
N ALA A 1115 -7.63 -55.40 -3.92
CA ALA A 1115 -8.68 -56.02 -4.72
C ALA A 1115 -8.52 -55.67 -6.22
N GLU A 1116 -8.28 -54.40 -6.54
CA GLU A 1116 -7.99 -53.97 -7.92
C GLU A 1116 -6.74 -54.66 -8.49
N ALA A 1117 -5.64 -54.73 -7.73
CA ALA A 1117 -4.41 -55.37 -8.18
C ALA A 1117 -4.61 -56.85 -8.49
N LEU A 1118 -5.32 -57.59 -7.61
CA LEU A 1118 -5.63 -59.00 -7.82
C LEU A 1118 -6.56 -59.23 -9.03
N GLU A 1119 -7.57 -58.37 -9.21
CA GLU A 1119 -8.51 -58.45 -10.34
C GLU A 1119 -7.82 -58.18 -11.68
N VAL A 1120 -7.01 -57.12 -11.75
CA VAL A 1120 -6.35 -56.67 -12.98
C VAL A 1120 -5.21 -57.62 -13.37
N CYS A 1121 -4.39 -58.03 -12.41
CA CYS A 1121 -3.19 -58.84 -12.67
C CYS A 1121 -3.49 -60.35 -12.72
N LYS A 1122 -4.54 -60.83 -12.04
CA LYS A 1122 -4.91 -62.26 -11.98
C LYS A 1122 -3.74 -63.19 -11.62
N GLY A 1123 -2.88 -62.75 -10.69
CA GLY A 1123 -1.68 -63.48 -10.27
C GLY A 1123 -0.48 -63.39 -11.22
N GLN A 1124 -0.58 -62.65 -12.34
CA GLN A 1124 0.54 -62.37 -13.24
C GLN A 1124 1.29 -61.10 -12.81
N VAL A 1125 2.53 -60.94 -13.29
CA VAL A 1125 3.28 -59.69 -13.10
C VAL A 1125 2.66 -58.54 -13.92
N PRO A 1126 2.61 -57.30 -13.40
CA PRO A 1126 1.99 -56.19 -14.12
C PRO A 1126 2.69 -55.85 -15.45
N ASN A 1127 1.94 -55.90 -16.55
CA ASN A 1127 2.40 -55.42 -17.87
C ASN A 1127 1.84 -54.03 -18.22
N ALA A 1128 2.24 -53.48 -19.38
CA ALA A 1128 1.86 -52.14 -19.82
C ALA A 1128 0.34 -51.88 -19.90
N ASP A 1129 -0.45 -52.88 -20.29
CA ASP A 1129 -1.90 -52.73 -20.38
C ASP A 1129 -2.58 -52.89 -19.02
N MET A 1130 -2.03 -53.74 -18.14
CA MET A 1130 -2.50 -53.91 -16.76
C MET A 1130 -2.28 -52.63 -15.93
N VAL A 1131 -1.08 -52.05 -15.98
CA VAL A 1131 -0.74 -50.81 -15.24
C VAL A 1131 -1.63 -49.63 -15.64
N ARG A 1132 -2.12 -49.60 -16.90
CA ARG A 1132 -3.09 -48.60 -17.36
C ARG A 1132 -4.47 -48.77 -16.75
N LYS A 1133 -4.87 -49.99 -16.38
CA LYS A 1133 -6.19 -50.32 -15.83
C LYS A 1133 -6.32 -50.12 -14.32
N MET A 1134 -5.21 -49.96 -13.60
CA MET A 1134 -5.18 -49.74 -12.13
C MET A 1134 -5.60 -48.30 -11.77
N LYS A 1135 -6.91 -48.03 -11.78
CA LYS A 1135 -7.48 -46.69 -11.55
C LYS A 1135 -7.42 -46.29 -10.07
N GLN A 1136 -7.78 -47.19 -9.15
CA GLN A 1136 -7.77 -46.93 -7.72
C GLN A 1136 -6.35 -46.69 -7.21
N LEU A 1137 -5.38 -47.47 -7.67
CA LEU A 1137 -3.98 -47.20 -7.38
C LEU A 1137 -3.51 -45.84 -7.93
N THR A 1138 -3.99 -45.45 -9.11
CA THR A 1138 -3.70 -44.12 -9.67
C THR A 1138 -4.23 -43.00 -8.78
N MET A 1139 -5.45 -43.15 -8.25
CA MET A 1139 -6.04 -42.18 -7.31
C MET A 1139 -5.21 -42.07 -6.02
N VAL A 1140 -4.81 -43.20 -5.44
CA VAL A 1140 -3.98 -43.25 -4.24
C VAL A 1140 -2.62 -42.60 -4.45
N ILE A 1141 -1.95 -42.88 -5.57
CA ILE A 1141 -0.67 -42.26 -5.91
C ILE A 1141 -0.83 -40.74 -6.06
N ASN A 1142 -1.88 -40.28 -6.76
CA ASN A 1142 -2.10 -38.86 -6.95
C ASN A 1142 -2.39 -38.13 -5.63
N GLU A 1143 -3.20 -38.72 -4.75
CA GLU A 1143 -3.48 -38.15 -3.42
C GLU A 1143 -2.23 -38.16 -2.52
N SER A 1144 -1.40 -39.21 -2.63
CA SER A 1144 -0.11 -39.26 -1.92
C SER A 1144 0.84 -38.16 -2.38
N LEU A 1145 0.93 -37.92 -3.69
CA LEU A 1145 1.72 -36.84 -4.28
C LEU A 1145 1.16 -35.44 -3.97
N ARG A 1146 -0.14 -35.33 -3.67
CA ARG A 1146 -0.78 -34.08 -3.24
C ARG A 1146 -0.40 -33.73 -1.80
N LEU A 1147 -0.51 -34.71 -0.89
CA LEU A 1147 -0.20 -34.50 0.53
C LEU A 1147 1.30 -34.44 0.82
N TYR A 1148 2.09 -35.24 0.12
CA TYR A 1148 3.54 -35.34 0.30
C TYR A 1148 4.28 -35.25 -1.05
N PRO A 1149 4.22 -34.11 -1.76
CA PRO A 1149 4.97 -33.93 -3.00
C PRO A 1149 6.48 -33.98 -2.71
N PRO A 1150 7.27 -34.82 -3.40
CA PRO A 1150 8.72 -34.86 -3.17
C PRO A 1150 9.38 -33.50 -3.34
N VAL A 1151 8.97 -32.73 -4.35
CA VAL A 1151 9.46 -31.37 -4.59
C VAL A 1151 8.47 -30.36 -4.02
N ALA A 1152 8.80 -29.78 -2.86
CA ALA A 1152 7.95 -28.81 -2.18
C ALA A 1152 7.86 -27.45 -2.87
N VAL A 1153 8.90 -27.06 -3.62
CA VAL A 1153 9.05 -25.71 -4.19
C VAL A 1153 9.43 -25.79 -5.66
N VAL A 1154 8.65 -25.14 -6.51
CA VAL A 1154 9.00 -24.85 -7.91
C VAL A 1154 9.52 -23.42 -7.99
N SER A 1155 10.76 -23.25 -8.44
CA SER A 1155 11.38 -21.93 -8.54
C SER A 1155 11.80 -21.55 -9.95
N ARG A 1156 11.74 -20.25 -10.26
CA ARG A 1156 12.25 -19.61 -11.48
C ARG A 1156 13.05 -18.36 -11.15
N GLU A 1157 13.92 -17.93 -12.04
CA GLU A 1157 14.54 -16.59 -12.03
C GLU A 1157 14.22 -15.90 -13.34
N ALA A 1158 13.88 -14.61 -13.25
CA ALA A 1158 13.74 -13.74 -14.41
C ALA A 1158 15.12 -13.22 -14.82
N PHE A 1159 15.62 -13.61 -16.00
CA PHE A 1159 16.89 -13.12 -16.56
C PHE A 1159 16.77 -11.78 -17.27
N LYS A 1160 15.55 -11.28 -17.41
CA LYS A 1160 15.23 -9.93 -17.87
C LYS A 1160 14.05 -9.43 -17.08
N ASN A 1161 13.75 -8.14 -17.19
CA ASN A 1161 12.50 -7.60 -16.68
C ASN A 1161 11.32 -8.29 -17.39
N MET A 1162 10.50 -8.99 -16.63
CA MET A 1162 9.33 -9.73 -17.10
C MET A 1162 8.07 -9.21 -16.41
N LYS A 1163 6.90 -9.48 -16.98
CA LYS A 1163 5.61 -9.15 -16.37
C LYS A 1163 4.82 -10.44 -16.22
N PHE A 1164 4.26 -10.65 -15.03
CA PHE A 1164 3.35 -11.74 -14.73
C PHE A 1164 2.13 -11.15 -14.00
N GLY A 1165 0.93 -11.32 -14.57
CA GLY A 1165 -0.26 -10.60 -14.16
C GLY A 1165 -0.06 -9.07 -14.17
N ASN A 1166 -0.28 -8.42 -13.03
CA ASN A 1166 -0.05 -6.98 -12.85
C ASN A 1166 1.33 -6.64 -12.28
N ILE A 1167 2.18 -7.64 -12.02
CA ILE A 1167 3.46 -7.47 -11.34
C ILE A 1167 4.58 -7.43 -12.37
N ASN A 1168 5.38 -6.36 -12.32
CA ASN A 1168 6.65 -6.30 -13.03
C ASN A 1168 7.70 -6.99 -12.16
N VAL A 1169 8.28 -8.06 -12.67
CA VAL A 1169 9.34 -8.85 -12.04
C VAL A 1169 10.67 -8.41 -12.63
N PRO A 1170 11.52 -7.70 -11.86
CA PRO A 1170 12.84 -7.28 -12.32
C PRO A 1170 13.76 -8.45 -12.64
N GLU A 1171 14.75 -8.20 -13.48
CA GLU A 1171 15.88 -9.10 -13.70
C GLU A 1171 16.56 -9.48 -12.36
N GLY A 1172 16.88 -10.77 -12.20
CA GLY A 1172 17.52 -11.35 -11.01
C GLY A 1172 16.56 -11.77 -9.89
N VAL A 1173 15.26 -11.44 -9.98
CA VAL A 1173 14.27 -11.86 -8.97
C VAL A 1173 13.87 -13.32 -9.16
N ASN A 1174 13.81 -14.06 -8.04
CA ASN A 1174 13.44 -15.47 -8.02
C ASN A 1174 11.97 -15.64 -7.68
N LEU A 1175 11.20 -16.32 -8.53
CA LEU A 1175 9.81 -16.65 -8.32
C LEU A 1175 9.72 -18.02 -7.65
N TRP A 1176 9.14 -18.13 -6.46
CA TRP A 1176 8.96 -19.40 -5.75
C TRP A 1176 7.48 -19.72 -5.59
N THR A 1177 7.08 -20.91 -6.01
CA THR A 1177 5.75 -21.46 -5.80
C THR A 1177 5.84 -22.69 -4.90
N PHE A 1178 5.22 -22.63 -3.73
CA PHE A 1178 5.19 -23.75 -2.79
C PHE A 1178 4.06 -24.70 -3.18
N VAL A 1179 4.46 -25.82 -3.79
CA VAL A 1179 3.56 -26.88 -4.26
C VAL A 1179 2.73 -27.43 -3.10
N LEU A 1180 3.36 -27.68 -1.95
CA LEU A 1180 2.69 -28.21 -0.76
C LEU A 1180 1.54 -27.32 -0.28
N THR A 1181 1.75 -26.01 -0.26
CA THR A 1181 0.72 -25.03 0.18
C THR A 1181 -0.47 -25.04 -0.77
N ILE A 1182 -0.22 -24.98 -2.08
CA ILE A 1182 -1.28 -25.01 -3.10
C ILE A 1182 -2.02 -26.35 -3.12
N HIS A 1183 -1.31 -27.46 -2.87
CA HIS A 1183 -1.89 -28.80 -2.90
C HIS A 1183 -2.74 -29.11 -1.67
N THR A 1184 -2.63 -28.32 -0.60
CA THR A 1184 -3.37 -28.49 0.65
C THR A 1184 -4.27 -27.30 0.99
N ASP A 1185 -4.44 -26.37 0.05
CA ASP A 1185 -5.31 -25.20 0.20
C ASP A 1185 -6.79 -25.59 0.24
N PRO A 1186 -7.52 -25.33 1.35
CA PRO A 1186 -8.94 -25.64 1.45
C PRO A 1186 -9.84 -24.92 0.44
N GLU A 1187 -9.44 -23.75 -0.06
CA GLU A 1187 -10.20 -23.03 -1.08
C GLU A 1187 -10.17 -23.76 -2.42
N ILE A 1188 -9.05 -24.41 -2.74
CA ILE A 1188 -8.84 -25.16 -3.98
C ILE A 1188 -9.39 -26.58 -3.85
N TRP A 1189 -9.08 -27.26 -2.75
CA TRP A 1189 -9.28 -28.70 -2.54
C TRP A 1189 -10.49 -29.07 -1.68
N GLY A 1190 -11.14 -28.10 -1.02
CA GLY A 1190 -12.29 -28.31 -0.14
C GLY A 1190 -11.92 -28.41 1.35
N GLU A 1191 -12.93 -28.49 2.22
CA GLU A 1191 -12.71 -28.53 3.67
C GLU A 1191 -11.89 -29.74 4.15
N ASP A 1192 -11.87 -30.82 3.36
CA ASP A 1192 -11.10 -32.03 3.62
C ASP A 1192 -9.66 -31.99 3.05
N ALA A 1193 -9.15 -30.82 2.66
CA ALA A 1193 -7.85 -30.67 1.98
C ALA A 1193 -6.67 -31.29 2.75
N TYR A 1194 -6.71 -31.36 4.07
CA TYR A 1194 -5.64 -31.98 4.87
C TYR A 1194 -5.83 -33.48 5.12
N GLN A 1195 -6.94 -34.06 4.66
CA GLN A 1195 -7.26 -35.48 4.82
C GLN A 1195 -6.84 -36.28 3.59
N PHE A 1196 -6.49 -37.54 3.80
CA PHE A 1196 -6.24 -38.48 2.71
C PHE A 1196 -7.58 -38.96 2.14
N ASN A 1197 -7.94 -38.43 0.97
CA ASN A 1197 -9.15 -38.82 0.26
C ASN A 1197 -8.87 -39.01 -1.23
N PRO A 1198 -8.49 -40.24 -1.64
CA PRO A 1198 -8.24 -40.55 -3.05
C PRO A 1198 -9.48 -40.48 -3.95
N ASP A 1199 -10.71 -40.60 -3.42
CA ASP A 1199 -11.93 -40.56 -4.24
C ASP A 1199 -12.12 -39.20 -4.96
N ARG A 1200 -11.42 -38.13 -4.51
CA ARG A 1200 -11.38 -36.86 -5.25
C ARG A 1200 -10.85 -37.03 -6.69
N PHE A 1201 -9.98 -38.00 -6.93
CA PHE A 1201 -9.42 -38.27 -8.25
C PHE A 1201 -10.26 -39.25 -9.10
N ALA A 1202 -11.48 -39.62 -8.67
CA ALA A 1202 -12.34 -40.56 -9.38
C ALA A 1202 -12.65 -40.14 -10.84
N ASN A 1203 -12.79 -38.83 -11.06
CA ASN A 1203 -13.02 -38.24 -12.38
C ASN A 1203 -11.71 -37.73 -13.04
N GLY A 1204 -10.56 -38.26 -12.62
CA GLY A 1204 -9.24 -37.82 -13.05
C GLY A 1204 -8.82 -36.48 -12.45
N ILE A 1205 -7.62 -36.00 -12.84
CA ILE A 1205 -7.03 -34.76 -12.31
C ILE A 1205 -7.94 -33.55 -12.57
N THR A 1206 -8.60 -33.49 -13.73
CA THR A 1206 -9.50 -32.39 -14.11
C THR A 1206 -10.73 -32.25 -13.21
N GLY A 1207 -11.16 -33.32 -12.54
CA GLY A 1207 -12.28 -33.31 -11.61
C GLY A 1207 -11.88 -33.27 -10.14
N ALA A 1208 -10.58 -33.18 -9.82
CA ALA A 1208 -10.08 -33.39 -8.47
C ALA A 1208 -10.19 -32.17 -7.55
N CYS A 1209 -10.23 -30.96 -8.11
CA CYS A 1209 -10.30 -29.70 -7.36
C CYS A 1209 -10.87 -28.57 -8.23
N LYS A 1210 -11.12 -27.39 -7.63
CA LYS A 1210 -11.67 -26.23 -8.36
C LYS A 1210 -10.74 -25.72 -9.46
N LEU A 1211 -9.43 -25.85 -9.27
CA LEU A 1211 -8.39 -25.32 -10.17
C LEU A 1211 -7.37 -26.41 -10.54
N PRO A 1212 -7.71 -27.35 -11.46
CA PRO A 1212 -6.89 -28.53 -11.74
C PRO A 1212 -5.46 -28.24 -12.21
N HIS A 1213 -5.24 -27.11 -12.86
CA HIS A 1213 -3.92 -26.70 -13.36
C HIS A 1213 -2.91 -26.39 -12.24
N LEU A 1214 -3.37 -26.26 -11.00
CA LEU A 1214 -2.54 -26.08 -9.82
C LEU A 1214 -2.07 -27.40 -9.19
N TYR A 1215 -2.63 -28.53 -9.62
CA TYR A 1215 -2.07 -29.84 -9.31
C TYR A 1215 -0.84 -30.11 -10.19
N MET A 1216 0.34 -29.99 -9.58
CA MET A 1216 1.63 -29.98 -10.27
C MET A 1216 2.74 -30.78 -9.56
N PRO A 1217 2.49 -32.04 -9.16
CA PRO A 1217 3.49 -32.84 -8.43
C PRO A 1217 4.77 -33.11 -9.24
N PHE A 1218 4.69 -33.03 -10.58
CA PHE A 1218 5.81 -33.15 -11.51
C PHE A 1218 6.19 -31.82 -12.18
N GLY A 1219 5.63 -30.70 -11.70
CA GLY A 1219 5.63 -29.42 -12.39
C GLY A 1219 4.71 -29.39 -13.62
N VAL A 1220 4.63 -28.25 -14.28
CA VAL A 1220 3.82 -28.00 -15.50
C VAL A 1220 4.67 -27.22 -16.51
N GLY A 1221 4.33 -27.33 -17.80
CA GLY A 1221 4.93 -26.53 -18.88
C GLY A 1221 6.28 -27.05 -19.40
N PRO A 1222 7.11 -26.19 -20.02
CA PRO A 1222 8.34 -26.60 -20.72
C PRO A 1222 9.37 -27.31 -19.84
N ARG A 1223 9.28 -27.11 -18.52
CA ARG A 1223 10.19 -27.64 -17.50
C ARG A 1223 9.55 -28.77 -16.68
N VAL A 1224 8.46 -29.37 -17.14
CA VAL A 1224 7.84 -30.57 -16.53
C VAL A 1224 8.89 -31.68 -16.35
N CYS A 1225 8.76 -32.47 -15.28
CA CYS A 1225 9.67 -33.57 -14.96
C CYS A 1225 9.83 -34.52 -16.16
N LEU A 1226 11.07 -34.80 -16.55
CA LEU A 1226 11.35 -35.75 -17.63
C LEU A 1226 11.02 -37.20 -17.23
N GLY A 1227 11.18 -37.52 -15.95
CA GLY A 1227 10.95 -38.86 -15.41
C GLY A 1227 9.52 -39.16 -14.96
N GLN A 1228 8.55 -38.26 -15.20
CA GLN A 1228 7.16 -38.42 -14.71
C GLN A 1228 6.56 -39.78 -15.09
N ASN A 1229 6.74 -40.17 -16.35
CA ASN A 1229 6.23 -41.43 -16.88
C ASN A 1229 6.86 -42.64 -16.22
N LEU A 1230 8.19 -42.64 -16.07
CA LEU A 1230 8.92 -43.71 -15.41
C LEU A 1230 8.51 -43.85 -13.95
N ALA A 1231 8.48 -42.73 -13.20
CA ALA A 1231 8.10 -42.72 -11.79
C ALA A 1231 6.69 -43.26 -11.55
N LEU A 1232 5.70 -42.87 -12.38
CA LEU A 1232 4.33 -43.37 -12.23
C LEU A 1232 4.21 -44.87 -12.53
N VAL A 1233 4.97 -45.38 -13.51
CA VAL A 1233 5.02 -46.83 -13.80
C VAL A 1233 5.69 -47.57 -12.65
N GLU A 1234 6.82 -47.06 -12.17
CA GLU A 1234 7.59 -47.64 -11.08
C GLU A 1234 6.75 -47.75 -9.79
N LEU A 1235 6.09 -46.65 -9.39
CA LEU A 1235 5.19 -46.63 -8.23
C LEU A 1235 4.04 -47.63 -8.37
N LYS A 1236 3.41 -47.71 -9.55
CA LYS A 1236 2.31 -48.64 -9.78
C LYS A 1236 2.73 -50.10 -9.70
N ILE A 1237 3.84 -50.47 -10.34
CA ILE A 1237 4.35 -51.85 -10.30
C ILE A 1237 4.75 -52.21 -8.86
N LEU A 1238 5.54 -51.35 -8.21
CA LEU A 1238 5.99 -51.56 -6.84
C LEU A 1238 4.83 -51.74 -5.86
N ILE A 1239 3.91 -50.77 -5.81
CA ILE A 1239 2.83 -50.77 -4.83
C ILE A 1239 1.83 -51.90 -5.12
N SER A 1240 1.47 -52.15 -6.38
CA SER A 1240 0.55 -53.25 -6.72
C SER A 1240 1.09 -54.61 -6.28
N LEU A 1241 2.39 -54.85 -6.45
CA LEU A 1241 3.05 -56.08 -6.02
C LEU A 1241 3.18 -56.16 -4.49
N ILE A 1242 3.50 -55.06 -3.80
CA ILE A 1242 3.54 -55.02 -2.33
C ILE A 1242 2.17 -55.35 -1.74
N VAL A 1243 1.09 -54.65 -2.16
CA VAL A 1243 -0.25 -54.88 -1.58
C VAL A 1243 -0.80 -56.26 -1.91
N SER A 1244 -0.36 -56.89 -3.00
CA SER A 1244 -0.77 -58.24 -3.39
C SER A 1244 -0.09 -59.33 -2.54
N ASN A 1245 1.10 -59.06 -2.01
CA ASN A 1245 1.88 -60.05 -1.25
C ASN A 1245 1.86 -59.83 0.27
N PHE A 1246 1.54 -58.61 0.71
CA PHE A 1246 1.65 -58.21 2.12
C PHE A 1246 0.42 -57.44 2.60
N SER A 1247 0.12 -57.60 3.88
CA SER A 1247 -0.71 -56.70 4.66
C SER A 1247 0.15 -55.93 5.64
N PHE A 1248 -0.09 -54.63 5.77
CA PHE A 1248 0.77 -53.79 6.60
C PHE A 1248 0.03 -52.68 7.34
N SER A 1249 0.57 -52.28 8.49
CA SER A 1249 0.09 -51.16 9.31
C SER A 1249 1.27 -50.34 9.83
N LEU A 1250 1.01 -49.12 10.32
CA LEU A 1250 2.06 -48.34 10.99
C LEU A 1250 2.57 -49.06 12.24
N SER A 1251 3.89 -49.10 12.43
CA SER A 1251 4.48 -49.55 13.69
C SER A 1251 4.18 -48.54 14.81
N PRO A 1252 3.96 -48.97 16.07
CA PRO A 1252 3.88 -48.08 17.24
C PRO A 1252 5.14 -47.23 17.44
N THR A 1253 6.27 -47.63 16.86
CA THR A 1253 7.53 -46.87 16.90
C THR A 1253 7.62 -45.77 15.83
N TYR A 1254 6.65 -45.70 14.92
CA TYR A 1254 6.61 -44.68 13.89
C TYR A 1254 6.40 -43.28 14.47
N ILE A 1255 7.25 -42.34 14.07
CA ILE A 1255 7.16 -40.93 14.44
C ILE A 1255 6.87 -40.13 13.17
N HIS A 1256 5.68 -39.52 13.11
CA HIS A 1256 5.31 -38.67 11.99
C HIS A 1256 6.03 -37.32 12.09
N SER A 1257 7.17 -37.19 11.43
CA SER A 1257 7.94 -35.95 11.32
C SER A 1257 8.44 -35.74 9.89
N PRO A 1258 7.63 -35.11 9.00
CA PRO A 1258 8.09 -34.71 7.68
C PRO A 1258 9.18 -33.63 7.77
N SER A 1259 10.24 -33.78 6.99
CA SER A 1259 11.34 -32.82 6.89
C SER A 1259 11.58 -32.39 5.44
N LEU A 1260 11.89 -31.11 5.24
CA LEU A 1260 12.24 -30.56 3.93
C LEU A 1260 13.75 -30.34 3.84
N ASN A 1261 14.45 -31.27 3.18
CA ASN A 1261 15.86 -31.13 2.81
C ASN A 1261 15.94 -30.65 1.35
N LEU A 1262 16.31 -31.55 0.43
CA LEU A 1262 16.11 -31.35 -1.01
C LEU A 1262 14.69 -31.75 -1.45
N VAL A 1263 14.15 -32.78 -0.80
CA VAL A 1263 12.82 -33.33 -0.99
C VAL A 1263 12.07 -33.41 0.35
N ILE A 1264 10.74 -33.57 0.31
CA ILE A 1264 9.95 -33.88 1.51
C ILE A 1264 10.12 -35.36 1.85
N GLU A 1265 10.79 -35.64 2.97
CA GLU A 1265 11.09 -37.00 3.43
C GLU A 1265 10.78 -37.18 4.93
N PRO A 1266 10.47 -38.41 5.37
CA PRO A 1266 10.26 -38.69 6.78
C PRO A 1266 11.60 -38.63 7.55
N GLN A 1267 11.75 -37.67 8.47
CA GLN A 1267 12.99 -37.42 9.22
C GLN A 1267 13.51 -38.68 9.95
N HIS A 1268 12.60 -39.49 10.49
CA HIS A 1268 12.92 -40.70 11.23
C HIS A 1268 12.73 -41.99 10.40
N GLY A 1269 12.39 -41.86 9.11
CA GLY A 1269 11.92 -42.96 8.25
C GLY A 1269 10.48 -43.38 8.56
N VAL A 1270 10.02 -44.44 7.89
CA VAL A 1270 8.70 -45.05 8.12
C VAL A 1270 8.91 -46.50 8.54
N ASN A 1271 8.36 -46.86 9.70
CA ASN A 1271 8.33 -48.21 10.22
C ASN A 1271 6.95 -48.82 10.01
N LEU A 1272 6.91 -49.96 9.32
CA LEU A 1272 5.68 -50.70 9.05
C LEU A 1272 5.75 -52.08 9.70
N TYR A 1273 4.66 -52.52 10.33
CA TYR A 1273 4.45 -53.93 10.60
C TYR A 1273 3.96 -54.61 9.34
N LEU A 1274 4.75 -55.51 8.77
CA LEU A 1274 4.40 -56.29 7.59
C LEU A 1274 4.08 -57.74 7.96
N LYS A 1275 3.00 -58.25 7.37
CA LYS A 1275 2.59 -59.65 7.41
C LYS A 1275 2.47 -60.18 5.99
N LYS A 1276 3.02 -61.37 5.74
CA LYS A 1276 2.86 -62.12 4.49
C LYS A 1276 1.42 -62.63 4.36
N LEU A 1277 0.83 -62.52 3.16
CA LEU A 1277 -0.53 -62.96 2.85
C LEU A 1277 -0.60 -64.39 2.32
#